data_AF-A0A8B9FFC2-F1
#
_entry.id   AF-A0A8B9FFC2-F1
#
_cell.length_a   1.000
_cell.length_b   1.000
_cell.length_c   1.000
_cell.angle_alpha   90.00
_cell.angle_beta   90.00
_cell.angle_gamma   90.00
#
_symmetry.space_group_name_H-M   'P 1'
#
loop_
_entity.id
_entity.type
_entity.pdbx_description
1 polymer ?
#
loop_
_entity_poly.entity_id
_entity_poly.type
_entity_poly.pdbx_seq_one_letter_code
_entity_poly.pdbx_strand_id
1 'polypeptide(L)'
;IKLKFVSEQSGVLRRLQVYKHCIPLVESGDLHLAKVSEIIGLLMLEARQLPAPALAELATLFVDVIKGGSLSNGKSLELFSTVLTALASSKESLAYGKGELNGEEFKKQLINTLCSSKWDPQSVIHLANMFRDIPLSGEELQFVVEKVLRMFSKLDLQEIPPLVYQLLLLSAKGSKKTVLEGIISFFNQLDKRQKEEQKVPQSGDLEVSTMPLDQLRHVEGTVILHIVSVINLDQDLSEELIKHVKTEQQKDPARALCPFSVALLLSVAVKHRQQEQIFDFLKTSITRSCKDLQFLQASKFLQDLFPQQYDVTAVILEVVENSAFGWDHVTQGLVDLGFSLMESYEPKKPFGGKAAEASYGLSKMPAQQACRLGASILLETFKVHEPIRSDILEQVLNRVLTKAGSPVSHFIGLLSSIVVSAPLVLQSLSSKVTETFDNLSFLPMDTVQGLLRAVQPLLKVSMSVRDSLILVLQKAIFSSDCLGARPLIALLVCCDNLRTVTAINVTDIPSQVQADVHACYNSAANEAFCLEILGSLRRCLSQQADVRLMLYEGFYDVLRRNSQLASCIMETLLSQIKQYYLPQPDLLPPLKLEGCIMAQGDQIFLQEPLAHLLCCIQHCLAWYKSTVHLCQRAEDDNEEEDVGFEQNFEEMLESVTRRMIKSELEDFELDKSADFSLSSGVGVKNNIYAIQVMGICEVLIEYNFNIGNFSKNRFEDVLGLFTCYNKLSEILKEKAGKNKSNLGNKTPRSFLSMGFVSTLLTALFRDNAQSHEESLAVLRSSMEFLRYAVSVALQKVQQLEETGQTDGPDGQNPDKMFQNLCKVTQVLLWRYTSIPTVVEESGKKKGKSISLLCLEGLLRIFNTVQQLYSARIPQFLQALDITDGDAEETDINVTEKAAFQIRQFQRSLVNQFSSAEDDFNSKETQLLITVLSTLSKLLDPTSQQFLQFLTWTVKVCKENTLEDISCCKGLLSLLFSLHVQYKSPVGLLRELAQDIHACLGDIDQDIELESRSHFAIVNAKTAAPTVCLLVLGQADKVLEEVDWLIKKLTSLGSDTSEESSQASNQTQALEKGVILQLGTLLTVYHELVQTALPAGSCVDTLLRSLSKTYAILTSLIKHYIQACRNTSNTIPGRLEKLVKLSGSHLTPQCYSFITYVQVSESLSFAEEKKKKKKEAESAAKVLRETKPIPNLIFAIEQYEKFLIHLSKKSKVNLMQYMKLSTSRDFRINASMLNSTLQEHSTEGAENEPDNDQVRTHLAAFTNSFTPLLRPTACRYM
;
A
#
# COMPACT_ATOMS: atom_id res chain seq x y z
N ILE A 1 -47.30 73.05 14.53
CA ILE A 1 -48.17 72.59 13.41
C ILE A 1 -47.77 71.20 12.85
N LYS A 2 -46.54 70.71 13.06
CA LYS A 2 -46.04 69.38 12.60
C LYS A 2 -46.47 68.13 13.42
N LEU A 3 -47.41 68.23 14.36
CA LEU A 3 -47.73 67.14 15.32
C LEU A 3 -49.16 66.58 15.26
N LYS A 4 -49.99 66.97 14.27
CA LYS A 4 -51.41 66.53 14.19
C LYS A 4 -51.78 65.63 13.00
N PHE A 5 -50.87 65.38 12.06
CA PHE A 5 -51.18 64.56 10.87
C PHE A 5 -50.84 63.06 11.01
N VAL A 6 -50.26 62.62 12.13
CA VAL A 6 -50.02 61.19 12.39
C VAL A 6 -51.29 60.48 12.91
N SER A 7 -52.28 61.23 13.42
CA SER A 7 -53.48 60.68 14.06
C SER A 7 -54.76 60.74 13.22
N GLU A 8 -54.75 61.31 12.02
CA GLU A 8 -55.91 61.33 11.12
C GLU A 8 -55.80 60.23 10.06
N GLN A 9 -56.77 59.31 10.00
CA GLN A 9 -56.86 58.26 8.98
C GLN A 9 -56.75 58.80 7.54
N SER A 10 -57.23 60.02 7.30
CA SER A 10 -57.14 60.73 6.01
C SER A 10 -55.68 61.01 5.59
N GLY A 11 -54.81 61.37 6.54
CA GLY A 11 -53.40 61.65 6.31
C GLY A 11 -52.61 60.38 5.96
N VAL A 12 -52.91 59.27 6.64
CA VAL A 12 -52.31 57.96 6.38
C VAL A 12 -52.70 57.44 4.99
N LEU A 13 -53.98 57.51 4.63
CA LEU A 13 -54.46 57.11 3.29
C LEU A 13 -53.81 57.93 2.17
N ARG A 14 -53.63 59.25 2.38
CA ARG A 14 -52.99 60.12 1.39
C ARG A 14 -51.50 59.82 1.25
N ARG A 15 -50.79 59.58 2.36
CA ARG A 15 -49.39 59.13 2.34
C ARG A 15 -49.27 57.79 1.61
N LEU A 16 -50.14 56.82 1.91
CA LEU A 16 -50.15 55.52 1.23
C LEU A 16 -50.30 55.67 -0.29
N GLN A 17 -51.18 56.56 -0.77
CA GLN A 17 -51.30 56.82 -2.21
C GLN A 17 -50.04 57.42 -2.83
N VAL A 18 -49.29 58.26 -2.11
CA VAL A 18 -47.99 58.78 -2.57
C VAL A 18 -47.02 57.61 -2.77
N TYR A 19 -46.92 56.68 -1.82
CA TYR A 19 -46.06 55.50 -1.96
C TYR A 19 -46.49 54.63 -3.16
N LYS A 20 -47.79 54.37 -3.31
CA LYS A 20 -48.34 53.60 -4.45
C LYS A 20 -48.06 54.22 -5.82
N HIS A 21 -47.84 55.53 -5.89
CA HIS A 21 -47.52 56.21 -7.14
C HIS A 21 -46.01 56.34 -7.38
N CYS A 22 -45.23 56.57 -6.32
CA CYS A 22 -43.78 56.70 -6.42
C CYS A 22 -43.08 55.36 -6.70
N ILE A 23 -43.59 54.23 -6.20
CA ILE A 23 -42.98 52.90 -6.42
C ILE A 23 -42.98 52.52 -7.91
N PRO A 24 -44.12 52.54 -8.64
CA PRO A 24 -44.12 52.25 -10.08
C PRO A 24 -43.33 53.26 -10.91
N LEU A 25 -43.28 54.54 -10.49
CA LEU A 25 -42.50 55.58 -11.16
C LEU A 25 -40.99 55.31 -11.08
N VAL A 26 -40.53 54.79 -9.94
CA VAL A 26 -39.13 54.35 -9.74
C VAL A 26 -38.82 53.10 -10.57
N GLU A 27 -39.80 52.23 -10.77
CA GLU A 27 -39.69 50.99 -11.53
C GLU A 27 -39.99 51.15 -13.04
N SER A 28 -40.42 52.32 -13.51
CA SER A 28 -40.68 52.55 -14.94
C SER A 28 -39.40 52.68 -15.78
N GLY A 29 -38.26 52.97 -15.13
CA GLY A 29 -36.96 53.13 -15.79
C GLY A 29 -36.71 54.50 -16.41
N ASP A 30 -37.71 55.40 -16.41
CA ASP A 30 -37.63 56.71 -17.10
C ASP A 30 -36.86 57.79 -16.32
N LEU A 31 -36.45 57.50 -15.08
CA LEU A 31 -35.83 58.46 -14.17
C LEU A 31 -34.32 58.24 -14.00
N HIS A 32 -33.57 59.34 -13.92
CA HIS A 32 -32.13 59.30 -13.63
C HIS A 32 -31.85 58.69 -12.24
N LEU A 33 -30.83 57.84 -12.14
CA LEU A 33 -30.50 57.02 -10.96
C LEU A 33 -30.36 57.81 -9.65
N ALA A 34 -29.90 59.07 -9.74
CA ALA A 34 -29.76 59.99 -8.62
C ALA A 34 -31.12 60.46 -8.06
N LYS A 35 -32.09 60.73 -8.95
CA LYS A 35 -33.46 61.13 -8.56
C LYS A 35 -34.23 59.95 -7.99
N VAL A 36 -34.01 58.75 -8.52
CA VAL A 36 -34.53 57.51 -7.94
C VAL A 36 -34.04 57.32 -6.50
N SER A 37 -32.73 57.49 -6.25
CA SER A 37 -32.18 57.41 -4.89
C SER A 37 -32.72 58.48 -3.94
N GLU A 38 -32.91 59.71 -4.42
CA GLU A 38 -33.48 60.80 -3.61
C GLU A 38 -34.93 60.50 -3.20
N ILE A 39 -35.76 60.02 -4.15
CA ILE A 39 -37.15 59.61 -3.89
C ILE A 39 -37.20 58.45 -2.89
N ILE A 40 -36.42 57.40 -3.10
CA ILE A 40 -36.38 56.23 -2.21
C ILE A 40 -35.89 56.62 -0.81
N GLY A 41 -34.83 57.44 -0.72
CA GLY A 41 -34.32 57.91 0.57
C GLY A 41 -35.36 58.68 1.39
N LEU A 42 -36.16 59.53 0.72
CA LEU A 42 -37.28 60.23 1.37
C LEU A 42 -38.39 59.27 1.82
N LEU A 43 -38.73 58.28 0.99
CA LEU A 43 -39.73 57.26 1.32
C LEU A 43 -39.27 56.35 2.48
N MET A 44 -37.98 56.02 2.57
CA MET A 44 -37.45 55.20 3.67
C MET A 44 -37.53 55.93 5.02
N LEU A 45 -37.24 57.25 5.04
CA LEU A 45 -37.32 58.07 6.25
C LEU A 45 -38.74 58.16 6.81
N GLU A 46 -39.74 58.33 5.94
CA GLU A 46 -41.14 58.45 6.34
C GLU A 46 -41.83 57.10 6.59
N ALA A 47 -41.29 55.99 6.08
CA ALA A 47 -41.89 54.66 6.22
C ALA A 47 -42.02 54.23 7.70
N ARG A 48 -41.08 54.64 8.56
CA ARG A 48 -41.10 54.32 10.00
C ARG A 48 -42.25 54.97 10.78
N GLN A 49 -42.91 55.98 10.20
CA GLN A 49 -44.01 56.71 10.83
C GLN A 49 -45.40 56.19 10.39
N LEU A 50 -45.47 55.19 9.50
CA LEU A 50 -46.72 54.62 9.02
C LEU A 50 -47.28 53.59 10.02
N PRO A 51 -48.61 53.52 10.22
CA PRO A 51 -49.23 52.51 11.07
C PRO A 51 -49.17 51.12 10.43
N ALA A 52 -49.28 50.06 11.24
CA ALA A 52 -49.09 48.68 10.81
C ALA A 52 -49.98 48.25 9.61
N PRO A 53 -51.27 48.64 9.51
CA PRO A 53 -52.10 48.27 8.36
C PRO A 53 -51.63 48.86 7.02
N ALA A 54 -51.10 50.09 7.05
CA ALA A 54 -50.56 50.76 5.86
C ALA A 54 -49.24 50.12 5.41
N LEU A 55 -48.39 49.71 6.37
CA LEU A 55 -47.16 48.96 6.09
C LEU A 55 -47.47 47.58 5.51
N ALA A 56 -48.48 46.89 6.02
CA ALA A 56 -48.94 45.59 5.51
C ALA A 56 -49.43 45.69 4.06
N GLU A 57 -50.20 46.73 3.74
CA GLU A 57 -50.69 46.98 2.38
C GLU A 57 -49.55 47.30 1.40
N LEU A 58 -48.57 48.12 1.83
CA LEU A 58 -47.36 48.39 1.02
C LEU A 58 -46.51 47.14 0.79
N ALA A 59 -46.31 46.34 1.83
CA ALA A 59 -45.53 45.11 1.72
C ALA A 59 -46.19 44.08 0.79
N THR A 60 -47.53 44.00 0.82
CA THR A 60 -48.30 43.12 -0.09
C THR A 60 -48.17 43.60 -1.54
N LEU A 61 -48.18 44.91 -1.78
CA LEU A 61 -47.99 45.49 -3.11
C LEU A 61 -46.61 45.13 -3.70
N PHE A 62 -45.54 45.19 -2.90
CA PHE A 62 -44.22 44.73 -3.33
C PHE A 62 -44.20 43.23 -3.69
N VAL A 63 -44.84 42.39 -2.88
CA VAL A 63 -44.95 40.95 -3.17
C VAL A 63 -45.69 40.69 -4.47
N ASP A 64 -46.74 41.45 -4.77
CA ASP A 64 -47.49 41.31 -6.02
C ASP A 64 -46.73 41.83 -7.25
N VAL A 65 -45.94 42.90 -7.11
CA VAL A 65 -45.01 43.37 -8.14
C VAL A 65 -43.94 42.31 -8.44
N ILE A 66 -43.36 41.70 -7.42
CA ILE A 66 -42.34 40.64 -7.59
C ILE A 66 -42.96 39.40 -8.26
N LYS A 67 -44.19 39.01 -7.90
CA LYS A 67 -44.93 37.94 -8.60
C LYS A 67 -45.20 38.26 -10.07
N GLY A 68 -45.45 39.54 -10.38
CA GLY A 68 -45.73 40.04 -11.72
C GLY A 68 -44.50 40.15 -12.63
N GLY A 69 -43.29 40.02 -12.09
CA GLY A 69 -42.04 40.06 -12.86
C GLY A 69 -41.68 41.44 -13.42
N SER A 70 -42.29 42.52 -12.93
CA SER A 70 -42.12 43.89 -13.47
C SER A 70 -40.99 44.69 -12.81
N LEU A 71 -40.05 44.03 -12.12
CA LEU A 71 -39.04 44.69 -11.29
C LEU A 71 -37.79 45.02 -12.12
N SER A 72 -37.75 46.22 -12.69
CA SER A 72 -36.64 46.71 -13.54
C SER A 72 -35.47 47.30 -12.75
N ASN A 73 -35.75 47.90 -11.57
CA ASN A 73 -34.78 48.63 -10.75
C ASN A 73 -34.72 48.04 -9.33
N GLY A 74 -33.58 47.45 -8.96
CA GLY A 74 -33.39 46.84 -7.64
C GLY A 74 -33.43 47.80 -6.45
N LYS A 75 -33.37 49.13 -6.66
CA LYS A 75 -33.39 50.11 -5.58
C LYS A 75 -34.73 50.17 -4.84
N SER A 76 -35.86 49.88 -5.49
CA SER A 76 -37.17 49.88 -4.82
C SER A 76 -37.24 48.85 -3.68
N LEU A 77 -36.41 47.79 -3.75
CA LEU A 77 -36.29 46.78 -2.71
C LEU A 77 -35.62 47.29 -1.41
N GLU A 78 -34.82 48.36 -1.44
CA GLU A 78 -34.28 49.00 -0.22
C GLU A 78 -35.40 49.63 0.62
N LEU A 79 -36.45 50.13 -0.05
CA LEU A 79 -37.65 50.59 0.63
C LEU A 79 -38.42 49.40 1.21
N PHE A 80 -38.51 48.29 0.48
CA PHE A 80 -39.20 47.09 0.93
C PHE A 80 -38.54 46.47 2.19
N SER A 81 -37.21 46.43 2.26
CA SER A 81 -36.49 45.98 3.46
C SER A 81 -36.79 46.86 4.69
N THR A 82 -36.89 48.18 4.49
CA THR A 82 -37.25 49.14 5.53
C THR A 82 -38.71 48.96 5.98
N VAL A 83 -39.64 48.74 5.05
CA VAL A 83 -41.06 48.49 5.33
C VAL A 83 -41.23 47.20 6.14
N LEU A 84 -40.58 46.10 5.75
CA LEU A 84 -40.64 44.83 6.48
C LEU A 84 -40.05 44.95 7.88
N THR A 85 -38.97 45.72 8.05
CA THR A 85 -38.35 45.96 9.36
C THR A 85 -39.25 46.81 10.26
N ALA A 86 -39.88 47.85 9.72
CA ALA A 86 -40.85 48.67 10.45
C ALA A 86 -42.09 47.86 10.86
N LEU A 87 -42.58 47.00 9.96
CA LEU A 87 -43.72 46.12 10.22
C LEU A 87 -43.41 45.10 11.32
N ALA A 88 -42.20 44.52 11.32
CA ALA A 88 -41.74 43.62 12.38
C ALA A 88 -41.67 44.29 13.76
N SER A 89 -41.37 45.59 13.82
CA SER A 89 -41.30 46.35 15.08
C SER A 89 -42.67 46.73 15.66
N SER A 90 -43.75 46.57 14.88
CA SER A 90 -45.11 46.89 15.29
C SER A 90 -45.74 45.78 16.14
N LYS A 91 -46.28 46.14 17.30
CA LYS A 91 -47.00 45.22 18.22
C LYS A 91 -48.52 45.20 18.00
N GLU A 92 -49.01 45.95 17.02
CA GLU A 92 -50.44 46.03 16.69
C GLU A 92 -50.92 44.73 16.04
N SER A 93 -52.11 44.26 16.38
CA SER A 93 -52.72 43.10 15.72
C SER A 93 -53.31 43.51 14.37
N LEU A 94 -52.91 42.80 13.32
CA LEU A 94 -53.30 43.01 11.93
C LEU A 94 -54.34 41.97 11.52
N ALA A 95 -55.42 42.40 10.90
CA ALA A 95 -56.41 41.49 10.32
C ALA A 95 -55.82 40.76 9.09
N TYR A 96 -55.76 39.43 9.13
CA TYR A 96 -55.35 38.59 8.01
C TYR A 96 -56.32 37.43 7.82
N GLY A 97 -57.05 37.43 6.70
CA GLY A 97 -58.10 36.43 6.43
C GLY A 97 -59.23 36.48 7.47
N LYS A 98 -59.34 35.44 8.31
CA LYS A 98 -60.34 35.34 9.40
C LYS A 98 -59.73 35.53 10.81
N GLY A 99 -58.44 35.82 10.92
CA GLY A 99 -57.74 35.94 12.20
C GLY A 99 -56.96 37.25 12.36
N GLU A 100 -56.32 37.41 13.52
CA GLU A 100 -55.41 38.51 13.85
C GLU A 100 -53.98 37.98 13.95
N LEU A 101 -53.04 38.61 13.24
CA LEU A 101 -51.60 38.31 13.29
C LEU A 101 -50.85 39.50 13.89
N ASN A 102 -49.78 39.26 14.63
CA ASN A 102 -48.87 40.34 15.00
C ASN A 102 -47.98 40.75 13.80
N GLY A 103 -47.29 41.88 13.89
CA GLY A 103 -46.42 42.38 12.82
C GLY A 103 -45.31 41.40 12.41
N GLU A 104 -44.76 40.63 13.35
CA GLU A 104 -43.69 39.65 13.09
C GLU A 104 -44.22 38.41 12.35
N GLU A 105 -45.39 37.89 12.73
CA GLU A 105 -46.10 36.80 12.09
C GLU A 105 -46.56 37.17 10.68
N PHE A 106 -47.03 38.42 10.49
CA PHE A 106 -47.40 38.93 9.18
C PHE A 106 -46.18 39.03 8.25
N LYS A 107 -45.04 39.52 8.76
CA LYS A 107 -43.76 39.48 8.02
C LYS A 107 -43.38 38.05 7.63
N LYS A 108 -43.49 37.08 8.55
CA LYS A 108 -43.19 35.67 8.27
C LYS A 108 -44.06 35.11 7.14
N GLN A 109 -45.36 35.41 7.15
CA GLN A 109 -46.29 35.02 6.07
C GLN A 109 -45.94 35.67 4.72
N LEU A 110 -45.56 36.96 4.73
CA LEU A 110 -45.12 37.66 3.52
C LEU A 110 -43.85 37.04 2.92
N ILE A 111 -42.85 36.71 3.76
CA ILE A 111 -41.61 36.05 3.32
C ILE A 111 -41.93 34.66 2.76
N ASN A 112 -42.79 33.88 3.41
CA ASN A 112 -43.22 32.58 2.89
C ASN A 112 -43.94 32.69 1.54
N THR A 113 -44.80 33.71 1.38
CA THR A 113 -45.48 34.01 0.12
C THR A 113 -44.50 34.42 -0.97
N LEU A 114 -43.48 35.19 -0.61
CA LEU A 114 -42.42 35.60 -1.52
C LEU A 114 -41.54 34.41 -1.95
N CYS A 115 -41.14 33.53 -1.03
CA CYS A 115 -40.33 32.35 -1.34
C CYS A 115 -41.11 31.29 -2.15
N SER A 116 -42.44 31.21 -2.00
CA SER A 116 -43.29 30.32 -2.81
C SER A 116 -43.60 30.86 -4.21
N SER A 117 -43.47 32.17 -4.43
CA SER A 117 -43.66 32.79 -5.75
C SER A 117 -42.54 32.46 -6.74
N LYS A 118 -42.78 32.65 -8.05
CA LYS A 118 -41.73 32.53 -9.08
C LYS A 118 -40.94 33.84 -9.12
N TRP A 119 -39.62 33.75 -8.98
CA TRP A 119 -38.73 34.91 -9.12
C TRP A 119 -38.24 35.01 -10.55
N ASP A 120 -38.23 36.22 -11.09
CA ASP A 120 -37.61 36.51 -12.38
C ASP A 120 -36.07 36.46 -12.26
N PRO A 121 -35.32 35.77 -13.15
CA PRO A 121 -33.87 35.61 -13.05
C PRO A 121 -33.09 36.92 -12.84
N GLN A 122 -33.49 38.00 -13.51
CA GLN A 122 -32.81 39.30 -13.44
C GLN A 122 -32.93 39.97 -12.07
N SER A 123 -33.99 39.62 -11.32
CA SER A 123 -34.27 40.18 -9.99
C SER A 123 -33.61 39.40 -8.85
N VAL A 124 -33.10 38.18 -9.07
CA VAL A 124 -32.66 37.27 -8.00
C VAL A 124 -31.51 37.83 -7.18
N ILE A 125 -30.49 38.43 -7.81
CA ILE A 125 -29.34 39.02 -7.12
C ILE A 125 -29.78 40.19 -6.23
N HIS A 126 -30.68 41.04 -6.75
CA HIS A 126 -31.23 42.18 -6.02
C HIS A 126 -32.08 41.73 -4.83
N LEU A 127 -32.90 40.68 -5.00
CA LEU A 127 -33.69 40.07 -3.92
C LEU A 127 -32.79 39.46 -2.85
N ALA A 128 -31.75 38.72 -3.23
CA ALA A 128 -30.78 38.15 -2.28
C ALA A 128 -30.07 39.26 -1.46
N ASN A 129 -29.68 40.35 -2.11
CA ASN A 129 -29.08 41.51 -1.45
C ASN A 129 -30.06 42.18 -0.46
N MET A 130 -31.33 42.35 -0.83
CA MET A 130 -32.37 42.92 0.04
C MET A 130 -32.55 42.13 1.34
N PHE A 131 -32.54 40.78 1.29
CA PHE A 131 -32.65 39.94 2.50
C PHE A 131 -31.48 40.13 3.47
N ARG A 132 -30.36 40.68 3.03
CA ARG A 132 -29.24 41.06 3.90
C ARG A 132 -29.58 42.23 4.82
N ASP A 133 -30.53 43.09 4.49
CA ASP A 133 -30.88 44.24 5.31
C ASP A 133 -32.09 43.98 6.23
N ILE A 134 -32.75 42.83 6.06
CA ILE A 134 -33.93 42.42 6.85
C ILE A 134 -33.51 41.56 8.06
N PRO A 135 -34.02 41.81 9.28
CA PRO A 135 -33.82 40.88 10.39
C PRO A 135 -34.65 39.60 10.15
N LEU A 136 -33.97 38.46 9.99
CA LEU A 136 -34.60 37.16 9.71
C LEU A 136 -34.47 36.24 10.92
N SER A 137 -35.55 35.53 11.25
CA SER A 137 -35.50 34.37 12.14
C SER A 137 -34.80 33.18 11.46
N GLY A 138 -34.36 32.19 12.24
CA GLY A 138 -33.66 31.01 11.70
C GLY A 138 -34.46 30.26 10.64
N GLU A 139 -35.77 30.11 10.83
CA GLU A 139 -36.68 29.45 9.86
C GLU A 139 -36.85 30.29 8.59
N GLU A 140 -37.07 31.60 8.71
CA GLU A 140 -37.19 32.51 7.55
C GLU A 140 -35.89 32.51 6.73
N LEU A 141 -34.73 32.56 7.38
CA LEU A 141 -33.43 32.51 6.73
C LEU A 141 -33.25 31.20 5.95
N GLN A 142 -33.65 30.06 6.53
CA GLN A 142 -33.58 28.78 5.85
C GLN A 142 -34.46 28.75 4.59
N PHE A 143 -35.70 29.23 4.66
CA PHE A 143 -36.59 29.30 3.48
C PHE A 143 -36.02 30.18 2.36
N VAL A 144 -35.43 31.33 2.72
CA VAL A 144 -34.79 32.24 1.75
C VAL A 144 -33.57 31.56 1.11
N VAL A 145 -32.70 30.95 1.90
CA VAL A 145 -31.50 30.26 1.39
C VAL A 145 -31.89 29.12 0.45
N GLU A 146 -32.85 28.25 0.84
CA GLU A 146 -33.32 27.16 -0.02
C GLU A 146 -33.94 27.68 -1.32
N LYS A 147 -34.66 28.81 -1.27
CA LYS A 147 -35.22 29.44 -2.46
C LYS A 147 -34.14 29.94 -3.41
N VAL A 148 -33.12 30.62 -2.88
CA VAL A 148 -31.99 31.12 -3.68
C VAL A 148 -31.23 29.97 -4.33
N LEU A 149 -30.95 28.89 -3.59
CA LEU A 149 -30.28 27.69 -4.12
C LEU A 149 -31.07 27.05 -5.27
N ARG A 150 -32.41 26.99 -5.17
CA ARG A 150 -33.27 26.48 -6.27
C ARG A 150 -33.24 27.36 -7.52
N MET A 151 -32.77 28.60 -7.44
CA MET A 151 -32.62 29.48 -8.60
C MET A 151 -31.32 29.25 -9.37
N PHE A 152 -30.31 28.58 -8.78
CA PHE A 152 -29.03 28.32 -9.46
C PHE A 152 -29.20 27.55 -10.77
N SER A 153 -30.11 26.57 -10.83
CA SER A 153 -30.36 25.78 -12.03
C SER A 153 -31.12 26.51 -13.13
N LYS A 154 -31.55 27.76 -12.88
CA LYS A 154 -32.33 28.59 -13.82
C LYS A 154 -31.56 29.82 -14.32
N LEU A 155 -30.37 30.05 -13.78
CA LEU A 155 -29.52 31.18 -14.10
C LEU A 155 -28.42 30.74 -15.07
N ASP A 156 -27.93 31.68 -15.86
CA ASP A 156 -26.75 31.44 -16.67
C ASP A 156 -25.51 31.30 -15.78
N LEU A 157 -24.54 30.48 -16.20
CA LEU A 157 -23.34 30.16 -15.42
C LEU A 157 -22.59 31.40 -14.90
N GLN A 158 -22.58 32.51 -15.66
CA GLN A 158 -21.88 33.75 -15.29
C GLN A 158 -22.60 34.56 -14.20
N GLU A 159 -23.90 34.34 -14.01
CA GLU A 159 -24.69 35.02 -12.97
C GLU A 159 -24.61 34.30 -11.61
N ILE A 160 -24.07 33.07 -11.60
CA ILE A 160 -23.93 32.26 -10.39
C ILE A 160 -22.87 32.84 -9.42
N PRO A 161 -21.64 33.21 -9.83
CA PRO A 161 -20.65 33.78 -8.93
C PRO A 161 -21.11 35.01 -8.12
N PRO A 162 -21.74 36.05 -8.70
CA PRO A 162 -22.22 37.19 -7.93
C PRO A 162 -23.38 36.81 -7.00
N LEU A 163 -24.25 35.89 -7.41
CA LEU A 163 -25.31 35.40 -6.53
C LEU A 163 -24.77 34.60 -5.35
N VAL A 164 -23.79 33.73 -5.59
CA VAL A 164 -23.10 32.98 -4.52
C VAL A 164 -22.44 33.94 -3.54
N TYR A 165 -21.79 35.00 -4.03
CA TYR A 165 -21.21 36.03 -3.15
C TYR A 165 -22.27 36.68 -2.24
N GLN A 166 -23.43 37.06 -2.78
CA GLN A 166 -24.51 37.61 -1.95
C GLN A 166 -25.08 36.58 -0.96
N LEU A 167 -25.20 35.32 -1.38
CA LEU A 167 -25.67 34.23 -0.52
C LEU A 167 -24.70 33.96 0.64
N LEU A 168 -23.39 34.02 0.38
CA LEU A 168 -22.35 33.87 1.40
C LEU A 168 -22.38 35.03 2.41
N LEU A 169 -22.58 36.27 1.95
CA LEU A 169 -22.76 37.41 2.85
C LEU A 169 -24.02 37.26 3.71
N LEU A 170 -25.11 36.71 3.17
CA LEU A 170 -26.32 36.40 3.94
C LEU A 170 -26.07 35.33 5.01
N SER A 171 -25.18 34.37 4.73
CA SER A 171 -24.83 33.29 5.65
C SER A 171 -24.17 33.76 6.96
N ALA A 172 -23.63 35.00 6.98
CA ALA A 172 -23.14 35.62 8.22
C ALA A 172 -24.23 35.73 9.30
N LYS A 173 -25.52 35.78 8.90
CA LYS A 173 -26.67 35.77 9.83
C LYS A 173 -27.04 34.38 10.36
N GLY A 174 -26.54 33.30 9.76
CA GLY A 174 -26.90 31.92 10.11
C GLY A 174 -26.95 30.98 8.89
N SER A 175 -27.38 29.73 9.10
CA SER A 175 -27.57 28.74 8.02
C SER A 175 -26.33 28.46 7.15
N LYS A 176 -25.12 28.64 7.69
CA LYS A 176 -23.83 28.42 7.00
C LYS A 176 -23.73 27.03 6.36
N LYS A 177 -24.17 26.00 7.08
CA LYS A 177 -24.18 24.61 6.59
C LYS A 177 -24.99 24.43 5.31
N THR A 178 -26.24 24.91 5.27
CA THR A 178 -27.13 24.69 4.11
C THR A 178 -26.66 25.46 2.88
N VAL A 179 -26.06 26.64 3.08
CA VAL A 179 -25.43 27.40 1.99
C VAL A 179 -24.27 26.63 1.38
N LEU A 180 -23.33 26.15 2.19
CA LEU A 180 -22.18 25.38 1.72
C LEU A 180 -22.61 24.07 1.04
N GLU A 181 -23.51 23.32 1.68
CA GLU A 181 -24.08 22.07 1.16
C GLU A 181 -24.77 22.28 -0.20
N GLY A 182 -25.57 23.34 -0.32
CA GLY A 182 -26.25 23.70 -1.56
C GLY A 182 -25.30 24.03 -2.71
N ILE A 183 -24.26 24.83 -2.44
CA ILE A 183 -23.25 25.19 -3.45
C ILE A 183 -22.45 23.96 -3.89
N ILE A 184 -21.93 23.17 -2.94
CA ILE A 184 -21.13 21.98 -3.22
C ILE A 184 -21.95 20.94 -3.99
N SER A 185 -23.19 20.69 -3.57
CA SER A 185 -24.08 19.74 -4.25
C SER A 185 -24.41 20.17 -5.67
N PHE A 186 -24.64 21.47 -5.89
CA PHE A 186 -24.91 22.02 -7.22
C PHE A 186 -23.74 21.79 -8.19
N PHE A 187 -22.51 22.16 -7.82
CA PHE A 187 -21.35 21.95 -8.68
C PHE A 187 -20.99 20.48 -8.87
N ASN A 188 -21.15 19.63 -7.85
CA ASN A 188 -20.97 18.18 -8.00
C ASN A 188 -21.96 17.56 -9.00
N GLN A 189 -23.20 18.07 -9.07
CA GLN A 189 -24.16 17.61 -10.08
C GLN A 189 -23.78 18.07 -11.49
N LEU A 190 -23.27 19.29 -11.65
CA LEU A 190 -22.78 19.79 -12.94
C LEU A 190 -21.57 18.97 -13.44
N ASP A 191 -20.61 18.69 -12.56
CA ASP A 191 -19.45 17.84 -12.86
C ASP A 191 -19.85 16.45 -13.33
N LYS A 192 -20.83 15.82 -12.68
CA LYS A 192 -21.30 14.49 -13.04
C LYS A 192 -21.94 14.47 -14.44
N ARG A 193 -22.79 15.45 -14.76
CA ARG A 193 -23.41 15.57 -16.08
C ARG A 193 -22.35 15.73 -17.17
N GLN A 194 -21.35 16.56 -16.91
CA GLN A 194 -20.26 16.76 -17.86
C GLN A 194 -19.42 15.49 -18.09
N LYS A 195 -19.14 14.72 -17.04
CA LYS A 195 -18.44 13.43 -17.17
C LYS A 195 -19.23 12.40 -17.95
N GLU A 196 -20.55 12.40 -17.80
CA GLU A 196 -21.44 11.52 -18.57
C GLU A 196 -21.43 11.91 -20.05
N GLU A 197 -21.48 13.22 -20.36
CA GLU A 197 -21.36 13.76 -21.73
C GLU A 197 -20.01 13.40 -22.38
N GLN A 198 -18.90 13.43 -21.62
CA GLN A 198 -17.56 13.05 -22.13
C GLN A 198 -17.39 11.55 -22.38
N LYS A 199 -18.16 10.68 -21.73
CA LYS A 199 -18.05 9.22 -21.86
C LYS A 199 -18.79 8.65 -23.07
N VAL A 200 -19.75 9.39 -23.63
CA VAL A 200 -20.46 8.96 -24.84
C VAL A 200 -19.53 9.22 -26.04
N PRO A 201 -19.11 8.18 -26.79
CA PRO A 201 -18.30 8.39 -27.98
C PRO A 201 -19.11 9.23 -28.96
N GLN A 202 -18.54 10.36 -29.41
CA GLN A 202 -19.16 11.27 -30.37
C GLN A 202 -19.58 10.51 -31.64
N SER A 203 -20.85 10.11 -31.72
CA SER A 203 -21.46 9.59 -32.94
C SER A 203 -21.86 10.78 -33.82
N GLY A 204 -20.97 11.17 -34.72
CA GLY A 204 -21.26 11.67 -36.08
C GLY A 204 -22.08 12.94 -36.32
N ASP A 205 -22.94 13.41 -35.41
CA ASP A 205 -23.82 14.55 -35.66
C ASP A 205 -23.42 15.76 -34.79
N LEU A 206 -23.31 16.91 -35.45
CA LEU A 206 -22.98 18.23 -34.90
C LEU A 206 -24.06 18.70 -33.91
N GLU A 207 -24.03 18.20 -32.68
CA GLU A 207 -24.69 18.86 -31.55
C GLU A 207 -23.62 19.55 -30.67
N VAL A 208 -23.73 20.87 -30.61
CA VAL A 208 -22.93 21.77 -29.75
C VAL A 208 -22.97 21.22 -28.32
N SER A 209 -21.81 20.99 -27.70
CA SER A 209 -21.73 20.66 -26.27
C SER A 209 -22.64 21.60 -25.47
N THR A 210 -23.61 21.05 -24.74
CA THR A 210 -24.65 21.82 -24.04
C THR A 210 -24.08 22.85 -23.05
N MET A 211 -22.85 22.64 -22.55
CA MET A 211 -22.10 23.56 -21.69
C MET A 211 -20.59 23.56 -22.01
N PRO A 212 -19.96 24.72 -22.26
CA PRO A 212 -18.50 24.80 -22.47
C PRO A 212 -17.72 24.44 -21.20
N LEU A 213 -16.81 23.46 -21.28
CA LEU A 213 -15.96 23.02 -20.16
C LEU A 213 -15.18 24.18 -19.54
N ASP A 214 -14.54 25.00 -20.37
CA ASP A 214 -13.75 26.14 -19.94
C ASP A 214 -14.59 27.09 -19.09
N GLN A 215 -15.81 27.40 -19.53
CA GLN A 215 -16.70 28.33 -18.82
C GLN A 215 -17.09 27.78 -17.44
N LEU A 216 -17.40 26.49 -17.34
CA LEU A 216 -17.72 25.86 -16.05
C LEU A 216 -16.54 25.95 -15.08
N ARG A 217 -15.34 25.59 -15.55
CA ARG A 217 -14.12 25.59 -14.72
C ARG A 217 -13.71 26.99 -14.25
N HIS A 218 -13.86 28.02 -15.08
CA HIS A 218 -13.63 29.41 -14.67
C HIS A 218 -14.67 29.89 -13.64
N VAL A 219 -15.94 29.50 -13.79
CA VAL A 219 -17.01 29.82 -12.84
C VAL A 219 -16.77 29.15 -11.49
N GLU A 220 -16.36 27.88 -11.48
CA GLU A 220 -15.96 27.16 -10.27
C GLU A 220 -14.80 27.85 -9.54
N GLY A 221 -13.74 28.22 -10.28
CA GLY A 221 -12.60 28.96 -9.70
C GLY A 221 -13.02 30.30 -9.10
N THR A 222 -13.91 31.05 -9.76
CA THR A 222 -14.44 32.32 -9.24
C THR A 222 -15.28 32.12 -7.99
N VAL A 223 -16.13 31.09 -7.96
CA VAL A 223 -16.95 30.75 -6.80
C VAL A 223 -16.08 30.33 -5.61
N ILE A 224 -15.06 29.50 -5.84
CA ILE A 224 -14.10 29.10 -4.80
C ILE A 224 -13.41 30.34 -4.23
N LEU A 225 -12.94 31.25 -5.07
CA LEU A 225 -12.34 32.52 -4.63
C LEU A 225 -13.31 33.37 -3.78
N HIS A 226 -14.59 33.46 -4.15
CA HIS A 226 -15.60 34.15 -3.34
C HIS A 226 -15.79 33.49 -1.97
N ILE A 227 -15.88 32.16 -1.90
CA ILE A 227 -15.99 31.42 -0.63
C ILE A 227 -14.74 31.67 0.23
N VAL A 228 -13.55 31.54 -0.34
CA VAL A 228 -12.27 31.76 0.37
C VAL A 228 -12.15 33.19 0.89
N SER A 229 -12.61 34.17 0.11
CA SER A 229 -12.64 35.59 0.49
C SER A 229 -13.59 35.84 1.65
N VAL A 230 -14.79 35.25 1.65
CA VAL A 230 -15.71 35.37 2.78
C VAL A 230 -15.20 34.63 4.01
N ILE A 231 -14.52 33.49 3.85
CA ILE A 231 -13.83 32.80 4.95
C ILE A 231 -12.75 33.69 5.59
N ASN A 232 -12.13 34.61 4.83
CA ASN A 232 -11.21 35.60 5.42
C ASN A 232 -11.92 36.52 6.42
N LEU A 233 -13.18 36.82 6.14
CA LEU A 233 -14.00 37.74 6.93
C LEU A 233 -14.71 37.02 8.09
N ASP A 234 -15.12 35.76 7.88
CA ASP A 234 -15.90 34.95 8.82
C ASP A 234 -15.25 33.56 9.01
N GLN A 235 -14.55 33.38 10.14
CA GLN A 235 -13.83 32.14 10.44
C GLN A 235 -14.76 30.96 10.75
N ASP A 236 -15.95 31.20 11.29
CA ASP A 236 -16.88 30.11 11.62
C ASP A 236 -17.34 29.36 10.37
N LEU A 237 -17.37 30.04 9.21
CA LEU A 237 -17.74 29.43 7.92
C LEU A 237 -16.78 28.31 7.54
N SER A 238 -15.49 28.48 7.84
CA SER A 238 -14.47 27.47 7.55
C SER A 238 -14.49 26.27 8.50
N GLU A 239 -14.77 26.48 9.80
CA GLU A 239 -14.99 25.36 10.72
C GLU A 239 -16.23 24.54 10.33
N GLU A 240 -17.31 25.23 9.93
CA GLU A 240 -18.53 24.57 9.45
C GLU A 240 -18.31 23.83 8.12
N LEU A 241 -17.47 24.35 7.21
CA LEU A 241 -17.05 23.63 5.99
C LEU A 241 -16.36 22.31 6.32
N ILE A 242 -15.33 22.32 7.18
CA ILE A 242 -14.59 21.11 7.55
C ILE A 242 -15.52 20.11 8.24
N LYS A 243 -16.39 20.59 9.14
CA LYS A 243 -17.38 19.75 9.84
C LYS A 243 -18.41 19.15 8.88
N HIS A 244 -18.89 19.93 7.91
CA HIS A 244 -19.81 19.46 6.87
C HIS A 244 -19.17 18.35 6.04
N VAL A 245 -17.99 18.58 5.47
CA VAL A 245 -17.29 17.58 4.65
C VAL A 245 -16.94 16.33 5.44
N LYS A 246 -16.50 16.45 6.71
CA LYS A 246 -16.27 15.29 7.59
C LYS A 246 -17.54 14.47 7.86
N THR A 247 -18.67 15.16 8.04
CA THR A 247 -19.98 14.51 8.29
C THR A 247 -20.48 13.82 7.02
N GLU A 248 -20.39 14.48 5.87
CA GLU A 248 -20.81 13.93 4.59
C GLU A 248 -19.90 12.79 4.14
N GLN A 249 -18.60 12.82 4.42
CA GLN A 249 -17.69 11.73 4.05
C GLN A 249 -18.06 10.43 4.77
N GLN A 250 -18.55 10.53 6.00
CA GLN A 250 -19.04 9.37 6.72
C GLN A 250 -20.26 8.77 6.03
N LYS A 251 -21.13 9.60 5.43
CA LYS A 251 -22.34 9.18 4.70
C LYS A 251 -22.03 8.65 3.31
N ASP A 252 -21.51 9.53 2.45
CA ASP A 252 -21.16 9.25 1.07
C ASP A 252 -19.85 9.98 0.70
N PRO A 253 -18.75 9.23 0.46
CA PRO A 253 -17.48 9.84 0.06
C PRO A 253 -17.58 10.59 -1.27
N ALA A 254 -18.49 10.19 -2.18
CA ALA A 254 -18.65 10.80 -3.50
C ALA A 254 -19.33 12.17 -3.46
N ARG A 255 -20.15 12.41 -2.42
CA ARG A 255 -20.76 13.72 -2.16
C ARG A 255 -19.81 14.64 -1.40
N ALA A 256 -19.01 14.08 -0.50
CA ALA A 256 -18.10 14.85 0.34
C ALA A 256 -16.85 15.34 -0.39
N LEU A 257 -16.21 14.47 -1.17
CA LEU A 257 -14.90 14.71 -1.78
C LEU A 257 -14.97 14.74 -3.31
N CYS A 258 -15.79 15.60 -3.88
CA CYS A 258 -15.82 15.83 -5.32
C CYS A 258 -14.69 16.78 -5.78
N PRO A 259 -14.39 16.90 -7.08
CA PRO A 259 -13.35 17.80 -7.59
C PRO A 259 -13.50 19.23 -7.05
N PHE A 260 -14.72 19.78 -7.09
CA PHE A 260 -15.02 21.10 -6.54
C PHE A 260 -14.73 21.24 -5.05
N SER A 261 -15.17 20.28 -4.20
CA SER A 261 -14.96 20.39 -2.75
C SER A 261 -13.49 20.18 -2.36
N VAL A 262 -12.77 19.32 -3.08
CA VAL A 262 -11.32 19.13 -2.91
C VAL A 262 -10.57 20.40 -3.31
N ALA A 263 -10.88 21.01 -4.46
CA ALA A 263 -10.29 22.28 -4.88
C ALA A 263 -10.56 23.40 -3.87
N LEU A 264 -11.79 23.49 -3.34
CA LEU A 264 -12.15 24.44 -2.27
C LEU A 264 -11.31 24.21 -1.00
N LEU A 265 -11.18 22.97 -0.54
CA LEU A 265 -10.37 22.63 0.64
C LEU A 265 -8.90 23.00 0.45
N LEU A 266 -8.32 22.69 -0.71
CA LEU A 266 -6.94 23.03 -1.04
C LEU A 266 -6.71 24.55 -1.07
N SER A 267 -7.67 25.30 -1.60
CA SER A 267 -7.63 26.76 -1.62
C SER A 267 -7.72 27.39 -0.23
N VAL A 268 -8.50 26.79 0.67
CA VAL A 268 -8.56 27.21 2.08
C VAL A 268 -7.27 26.82 2.83
N ALA A 269 -6.65 25.69 2.47
CA ALA A 269 -5.46 25.16 3.12
C ALA A 269 -4.20 26.03 2.91
N VAL A 270 -4.16 26.88 1.88
CA VAL A 270 -3.08 27.88 1.68
C VAL A 270 -2.92 28.79 2.92
N LYS A 271 -3.95 28.90 3.77
CA LYS A 271 -3.86 29.62 5.04
C LYS A 271 -3.35 28.70 6.15
N HIS A 272 -2.19 29.04 6.72
CA HIS A 272 -1.50 28.28 7.76
C HIS A 272 -2.37 27.84 8.96
N ARG A 273 -3.41 28.58 9.34
CA ARG A 273 -4.21 28.26 10.54
C ARG A 273 -5.07 26.99 10.39
N GLN A 274 -5.47 26.63 9.17
CA GLN A 274 -6.34 25.48 8.91
C GLN A 274 -5.67 24.39 8.07
N GLN A 275 -4.46 24.68 7.57
CA GLN A 275 -3.66 23.81 6.76
C GLN A 275 -3.52 22.40 7.37
N GLU A 276 -3.10 22.30 8.63
CA GLU A 276 -2.92 21.01 9.30
C GLU A 276 -4.23 20.20 9.37
N GLN A 277 -5.33 20.84 9.77
CA GLN A 277 -6.62 20.15 9.91
C GLN A 277 -7.16 19.63 8.57
N ILE A 278 -6.97 20.40 7.50
CA ILE A 278 -7.40 20.03 6.14
C ILE A 278 -6.51 18.93 5.59
N PHE A 279 -5.18 19.05 5.73
CA PHE A 279 -4.26 18.03 5.24
C PHE A 279 -4.38 16.72 6.01
N ASP A 280 -4.53 16.74 7.33
CA ASP A 280 -4.77 15.52 8.11
C ASP A 280 -6.08 14.84 7.70
N PHE A 281 -7.12 15.63 7.41
CA PHE A 281 -8.37 15.12 6.87
C PHE A 281 -8.17 14.49 5.49
N LEU A 282 -7.51 15.16 4.54
CA LEU A 282 -7.26 14.64 3.19
C LEU A 282 -6.37 13.39 3.22
N LYS A 283 -5.27 13.39 3.99
CA LYS A 283 -4.39 12.21 4.17
C LYS A 283 -5.16 11.00 4.71
N THR A 284 -5.98 11.20 5.73
CA THR A 284 -6.81 10.15 6.31
C THR A 284 -7.83 9.64 5.29
N SER A 285 -8.40 10.54 4.49
CA SER A 285 -9.36 10.23 3.43
C SER A 285 -8.75 9.41 2.31
N ILE A 286 -7.57 9.80 1.83
CA ILE A 286 -6.80 9.08 0.80
C ILE A 286 -6.44 7.68 1.31
N THR A 287 -5.86 7.59 2.50
CA THR A 287 -5.48 6.30 3.10
C THR A 287 -6.69 5.39 3.29
N ARG A 288 -7.84 5.94 3.68
CA ARG A 288 -9.09 5.21 3.81
C ARG A 288 -9.60 4.73 2.45
N SER A 289 -9.60 5.57 1.43
CA SER A 289 -10.00 5.21 0.06
C SER A 289 -9.11 4.09 -0.49
N CYS A 290 -7.78 4.19 -0.34
CA CYS A 290 -6.85 3.13 -0.73
C CYS A 290 -7.11 1.81 0.02
N LYS A 291 -7.37 1.86 1.34
CA LYS A 291 -7.73 0.68 2.15
C LYS A 291 -9.04 0.06 1.69
N ASP A 292 -10.06 0.87 1.46
CA ASP A 292 -11.38 0.42 1.01
C ASP A 292 -11.27 -0.25 -0.38
N LEU A 293 -10.52 0.34 -1.32
CA LEU A 293 -10.27 -0.26 -2.65
C LEU A 293 -9.53 -1.60 -2.57
N GLN A 294 -8.48 -1.69 -1.73
CA GLN A 294 -7.77 -2.96 -1.53
C GLN A 294 -8.66 -4.03 -0.91
N PHE A 295 -9.52 -3.63 0.02
CA PHE A 295 -10.46 -4.52 0.69
C PHE A 295 -11.53 -5.04 -0.29
N LEU A 296 -12.06 -4.17 -1.16
CA LEU A 296 -12.95 -4.55 -2.26
C LEU A 296 -12.25 -5.50 -3.25
N GLN A 297 -10.99 -5.22 -3.64
CA GLN A 297 -10.23 -6.09 -4.54
C GLN A 297 -9.92 -7.47 -3.95
N ALA A 298 -9.88 -7.58 -2.63
CA ALA A 298 -9.54 -8.83 -1.95
C ALA A 298 -10.69 -9.86 -1.93
N SER A 299 -11.95 -9.43 -1.99
CA SER A 299 -13.14 -10.31 -1.82
C SER A 299 -14.15 -10.14 -2.95
N LYS A 300 -14.47 -11.24 -3.63
CA LYS A 300 -15.48 -11.24 -4.70
C LYS A 300 -16.89 -10.93 -4.18
N PHE A 301 -17.18 -11.38 -2.97
CA PHE A 301 -18.44 -11.07 -2.27
C PHE A 301 -18.66 -9.56 -2.13
N LEU A 302 -17.60 -8.81 -1.79
CA LEU A 302 -17.69 -7.35 -1.70
C LEU A 302 -17.84 -6.68 -3.07
N GLN A 303 -17.13 -7.17 -4.09
CA GLN A 303 -17.24 -6.63 -5.45
C GLN A 303 -18.65 -6.78 -6.02
N ASP A 304 -19.30 -7.92 -5.78
CA ASP A 304 -20.66 -8.17 -6.27
C ASP A 304 -21.71 -7.30 -5.55
N LEU A 305 -21.45 -6.92 -4.30
CA LEU A 305 -22.32 -6.07 -3.49
C LEU A 305 -22.09 -4.56 -3.72
N PHE A 306 -20.85 -4.16 -4.03
CA PHE A 306 -20.43 -2.77 -4.24
C PHE A 306 -19.64 -2.65 -5.56
N PRO A 307 -20.32 -2.54 -6.72
CA PRO A 307 -19.66 -2.40 -8.01
C PRO A 307 -19.09 -0.99 -8.27
N GLN A 308 -19.66 0.05 -7.65
CA GLN A 308 -19.19 1.42 -7.81
C GLN A 308 -18.04 1.73 -6.85
N GLN A 309 -16.87 1.99 -7.44
CA GLN A 309 -15.66 2.39 -6.71
C GLN A 309 -15.52 3.91 -6.78
N TYR A 310 -15.43 4.55 -5.61
CA TYR A 310 -15.07 5.97 -5.52
C TYR A 310 -13.61 6.09 -5.13
N ASP A 311 -12.77 6.44 -6.10
CA ASP A 311 -11.35 6.62 -5.89
C ASP A 311 -11.02 8.10 -5.67
N VAL A 312 -10.69 8.44 -4.42
CA VAL A 312 -10.28 9.80 -4.04
C VAL A 312 -8.96 10.17 -4.73
N THR A 313 -8.10 9.18 -5.02
CA THR A 313 -6.82 9.34 -5.73
C THR A 313 -7.07 9.94 -7.12
N ALA A 314 -8.00 9.34 -7.87
CA ALA A 314 -8.38 9.82 -9.19
C ALA A 314 -9.01 11.22 -9.14
N VAL A 315 -9.85 11.50 -8.14
CA VAL A 315 -10.47 12.82 -7.98
C VAL A 315 -9.42 13.92 -7.73
N ILE A 316 -8.40 13.66 -6.92
CA ILE A 316 -7.34 14.65 -6.68
C ILE A 316 -6.52 14.89 -7.96
N LEU A 317 -6.21 13.85 -8.73
CA LEU A 317 -5.54 14.00 -10.02
C LEU A 317 -6.39 14.78 -11.02
N GLU A 318 -7.70 14.56 -11.02
CA GLU A 318 -8.64 15.36 -11.81
C GLU A 318 -8.65 16.85 -11.38
N VAL A 319 -8.50 17.15 -10.08
CA VAL A 319 -8.33 18.55 -9.63
C VAL A 319 -7.03 19.16 -10.17
N VAL A 320 -5.95 18.38 -10.30
CA VAL A 320 -4.71 18.85 -10.94
C VAL A 320 -4.98 19.17 -12.42
N GLU A 321 -5.70 18.32 -13.15
CA GLU A 321 -6.08 18.59 -14.55
C GLU A 321 -6.96 19.83 -14.68
N ASN A 322 -7.99 19.94 -13.84
CA ASN A 322 -8.91 21.08 -13.82
C ASN A 322 -8.21 22.39 -13.40
N SER A 323 -7.10 22.32 -12.67
CA SER A 323 -6.37 23.52 -12.25
C SER A 323 -5.76 24.30 -13.42
N ALA A 324 -5.60 23.67 -14.59
CA ALA A 324 -5.11 24.31 -15.82
C ALA A 324 -5.98 25.50 -16.27
N PHE A 325 -7.25 25.57 -15.86
CA PHE A 325 -8.19 26.65 -16.18
C PHE A 325 -8.05 27.89 -15.28
N GLY A 326 -6.82 28.23 -14.87
CA GLY A 326 -6.52 29.45 -14.10
C GLY A 326 -6.81 29.37 -12.60
N TRP A 327 -6.72 28.19 -11.99
CA TRP A 327 -6.95 28.00 -10.55
C TRP A 327 -5.69 28.25 -9.70
N ASP A 328 -5.08 29.43 -9.82
CA ASP A 328 -3.81 29.76 -9.13
C ASP A 328 -3.89 29.56 -7.61
N HIS A 329 -5.04 29.87 -7.03
CA HIS A 329 -5.35 29.71 -5.61
C HIS A 329 -5.36 28.26 -5.10
N VAL A 330 -5.46 27.27 -5.99
CA VAL A 330 -5.43 25.83 -5.65
C VAL A 330 -4.00 25.27 -5.73
N THR A 331 -3.16 25.83 -6.62
CA THR A 331 -1.84 25.28 -6.97
C THR A 331 -0.90 25.12 -5.77
N GLN A 332 -0.79 26.14 -4.92
CA GLN A 332 0.04 26.07 -3.70
C GLN A 332 -0.44 24.96 -2.75
N GLY A 333 -1.75 24.82 -2.58
CA GLY A 333 -2.34 23.75 -1.77
C GLY A 333 -2.05 22.36 -2.32
N LEU A 334 -2.03 22.18 -3.65
CA LEU A 334 -1.64 20.93 -4.30
C LEU A 334 -0.18 20.58 -4.06
N VAL A 335 0.72 21.55 -4.20
CA VAL A 335 2.16 21.36 -3.96
C VAL A 335 2.40 20.97 -2.51
N ASP A 336 1.83 21.71 -1.57
CA ASP A 336 1.96 21.43 -0.14
C ASP A 336 1.37 20.06 0.25
N LEU A 337 0.21 19.69 -0.30
CA LEU A 337 -0.37 18.36 -0.10
C LEU A 337 0.54 17.26 -0.66
N GLY A 338 1.08 17.46 -1.87
CA GLY A 338 1.98 16.52 -2.54
C GLY A 338 3.21 16.19 -1.70
N PHE A 339 3.90 17.23 -1.20
CA PHE A 339 5.02 17.06 -0.27
C PHE A 339 4.58 16.44 1.06
N SER A 340 3.46 16.89 1.63
CA SER A 340 2.95 16.36 2.90
C SER A 340 2.63 14.85 2.82
N LEU A 341 2.13 14.36 1.69
CA LEU A 341 1.91 12.94 1.43
C LEU A 341 3.23 12.17 1.33
N MET A 342 4.20 12.67 0.58
CA MET A 342 5.50 12.01 0.44
C MET A 342 6.24 11.90 1.78
N GLU A 343 6.17 12.94 2.62
CA GLU A 343 6.79 12.97 3.95
C GLU A 343 6.06 12.12 5.00
N SER A 344 4.73 12.13 4.99
CA SER A 344 3.94 11.36 5.98
C SER A 344 4.01 9.85 5.73
N TYR A 345 4.23 9.45 4.48
CA TYR A 345 4.24 8.06 4.04
C TYR A 345 5.59 7.63 3.45
N GLU A 346 6.69 8.09 4.06
CA GLU A 346 8.05 7.69 3.68
C GLU A 346 8.22 6.15 3.67
N PRO A 347 8.92 5.58 2.68
CA PRO A 347 9.24 4.16 2.65
C PRO A 347 10.15 3.79 3.84
N LYS A 348 9.57 3.28 4.93
CA LYS A 348 10.34 2.92 6.13
C LYS A 348 11.22 1.70 5.82
N LYS A 349 12.54 1.85 5.92
CA LYS A 349 13.43 0.70 6.16
C LYS A 349 13.14 0.19 7.58
N PRO A 350 12.77 -1.08 7.80
CA PRO A 350 12.58 -1.59 9.15
C PRO A 350 13.91 -1.48 9.91
N PHE A 351 13.92 -0.72 11.01
CA PHE A 351 15.10 -0.47 11.82
C PHE A 351 15.47 -1.77 12.59
N GLY A 352 16.69 -2.28 12.39
CA GLY A 352 17.32 -3.25 13.31
C GLY A 352 16.86 -4.71 13.26
N GLY A 353 16.39 -5.24 12.12
CA GLY A 353 16.05 -6.66 11.99
C GLY A 353 16.45 -7.21 10.63
N LYS A 354 16.72 -8.52 10.56
CA LYS A 354 16.82 -9.28 9.30
C LYS A 354 15.73 -8.80 8.34
N ALA A 355 16.03 -8.75 7.05
CA ALA A 355 15.03 -8.63 5.98
C ALA A 355 14.09 -9.84 6.02
N ALA A 356 13.27 -9.94 7.08
CA ALA A 356 12.15 -10.83 7.17
C ALA A 356 11.14 -10.27 6.19
N GLU A 357 11.09 -10.90 5.02
CA GLU A 357 10.04 -10.74 4.02
C GLU A 357 9.70 -9.26 3.83
N ALA A 358 10.70 -8.50 3.36
CA ALA A 358 10.39 -7.32 2.60
C ALA A 358 9.62 -7.82 1.37
N SER A 359 8.31 -7.88 1.53
CA SER A 359 7.34 -8.01 0.47
C SER A 359 7.45 -6.71 -0.34
N TYR A 360 8.56 -6.55 -1.08
CA TYR A 360 8.68 -5.58 -2.16
C TYR A 360 7.65 -5.91 -3.27
N GLY A 361 7.04 -7.09 -3.19
CA GLY A 361 5.70 -7.36 -3.72
C GLY A 361 4.64 -6.83 -2.79
N LEU A 362 4.23 -5.60 -3.03
CA LEU A 362 2.85 -5.16 -3.13
C LEU A 362 2.92 -3.63 -3.29
N SER A 363 2.79 -3.18 -4.54
CA SER A 363 2.29 -1.84 -4.91
C SER A 363 0.90 -1.49 -4.32
N LYS A 364 0.47 -2.23 -3.29
CA LYS A 364 -0.84 -2.25 -2.67
C LYS A 364 -0.77 -1.97 -1.16
N MET A 365 0.29 -1.38 -0.61
CA MET A 365 0.16 -0.81 0.74
C MET A 365 -0.45 0.60 0.64
N PRO A 366 -1.50 0.92 1.40
CA PRO A 366 -2.18 2.23 1.32
C PRO A 366 -1.21 3.41 1.48
N ALA A 367 -0.20 3.26 2.35
CA ALA A 367 0.84 4.27 2.55
C ALA A 367 1.70 4.47 1.29
N GLN A 368 2.10 3.40 0.59
CA GLN A 368 2.88 3.53 -0.65
C GLN A 368 2.04 4.13 -1.78
N GLN A 369 0.75 3.79 -1.87
CA GLN A 369 -0.17 4.40 -2.82
C GLN A 369 -0.34 5.90 -2.55
N ALA A 370 -0.48 6.29 -1.27
CA ALA A 370 -0.53 7.70 -0.88
C ALA A 370 0.79 8.45 -1.19
N CYS A 371 1.95 7.84 -0.96
CA CYS A 371 3.26 8.42 -1.31
C CYS A 371 3.40 8.60 -2.84
N ARG A 372 2.99 7.60 -3.64
CA ARG A 372 2.97 7.67 -5.11
C ARG A 372 2.02 8.75 -5.61
N LEU A 373 0.83 8.85 -5.02
CA LEU A 373 -0.10 9.94 -5.31
C LEU A 373 0.55 11.30 -5.05
N GLY A 374 1.25 11.46 -3.93
CA GLY A 374 2.01 12.69 -3.64
C GLY A 374 3.01 13.04 -4.75
N ALA A 375 3.78 12.07 -5.23
CA ALA A 375 4.70 12.26 -6.35
C ALA A 375 3.97 12.56 -7.68
N SER A 376 2.85 11.88 -7.96
CA SER A 376 2.04 12.13 -9.16
C SER A 376 1.40 13.52 -9.15
N ILE A 377 0.88 13.99 -8.02
CA ILE A 377 0.36 15.36 -7.87
C ILE A 377 1.46 16.37 -8.24
N LEU A 378 2.65 16.23 -7.64
CA LEU A 378 3.77 17.15 -7.89
C LEU A 378 4.25 17.11 -9.35
N LEU A 379 4.32 15.92 -9.94
CA LEU A 379 4.75 15.75 -11.33
C LEU A 379 3.75 16.36 -12.33
N GLU A 380 2.46 16.08 -12.18
CA GLU A 380 1.44 16.63 -13.07
C GLU A 380 1.27 18.14 -12.87
N THR A 381 1.33 18.61 -11.62
CA THR A 381 1.30 20.05 -11.29
C THR A 381 2.49 20.79 -11.92
N PHE A 382 3.69 20.19 -11.91
CA PHE A 382 4.88 20.74 -12.58
C PHE A 382 4.73 20.83 -14.12
N LYS A 383 4.06 19.84 -14.74
CA LYS A 383 3.81 19.84 -16.19
C LYS A 383 2.87 20.97 -16.58
N VAL A 384 1.78 21.14 -15.85
CA VAL A 384 0.71 22.11 -16.16
C VAL A 384 1.11 23.55 -15.89
N HIS A 385 1.71 23.85 -14.73
CA HIS A 385 1.88 25.22 -14.26
C HIS A 385 3.34 25.70 -14.31
N GLU A 386 3.63 26.68 -15.17
CA GLU A 386 4.98 27.24 -15.32
C GLU A 386 5.53 27.99 -14.08
N PRO A 387 4.76 28.88 -13.40
CA PRO A 387 5.29 29.72 -12.32
C PRO A 387 5.83 28.96 -11.11
N ILE A 388 5.29 27.77 -10.82
CA ILE A 388 5.63 26.96 -9.64
C ILE A 388 6.72 25.91 -9.90
N ARG A 389 7.23 25.82 -11.14
CA ARG A 389 8.25 24.83 -11.51
C ARG A 389 9.54 25.00 -10.72
N SER A 390 10.00 26.24 -10.53
CA SER A 390 11.18 26.56 -9.71
C SER A 390 10.99 26.08 -8.27
N ASP A 391 9.81 26.34 -7.72
CA ASP A 391 9.52 26.12 -6.31
C ASP A 391 9.42 24.61 -6.01
N ILE A 392 8.76 23.85 -6.88
CA ILE A 392 8.71 22.38 -6.77
C ILE A 392 10.12 21.80 -6.87
N LEU A 393 10.92 22.24 -7.85
CA LEU A 393 12.28 21.74 -8.04
C LEU A 393 13.17 22.06 -6.83
N GLU A 394 13.16 23.29 -6.33
CA GLU A 394 13.91 23.70 -5.15
C GLU A 394 13.50 22.90 -3.92
N GLN A 395 12.20 22.70 -3.71
CA GLN A 395 11.68 21.92 -2.60
C GLN A 395 12.05 20.43 -2.66
N VAL A 396 12.11 19.83 -3.86
CA VAL A 396 12.61 18.45 -4.05
C VAL A 396 14.10 18.38 -3.74
N LEU A 397 14.90 19.28 -4.32
CA LEU A 397 16.35 19.30 -4.13
C LEU A 397 16.73 19.55 -2.66
N ASN A 398 16.10 20.52 -2.00
CA ASN A 398 16.35 20.81 -0.58
C ASN A 398 16.09 19.60 0.32
N ARG A 399 15.04 18.80 0.03
CA ARG A 399 14.75 17.57 0.78
C ARG A 399 15.75 16.46 0.52
N VAL A 400 16.26 16.34 -0.70
CA VAL A 400 17.36 15.43 -1.03
C VAL A 400 18.63 15.81 -0.28
N LEU A 401 18.93 17.11 -0.15
CA LEU A 401 20.14 17.60 0.52
C LEU A 401 20.07 17.53 2.05
N THR A 402 18.92 17.87 2.65
CA THR A 402 18.79 18.05 4.11
C THR A 402 18.48 16.77 4.88
N LYS A 403 17.88 15.75 4.24
CA LYS A 403 17.42 14.52 4.90
C LYS A 403 18.44 13.38 4.87
N ALA A 404 19.67 13.61 5.32
CA ALA A 404 20.74 12.60 5.28
C ALA A 404 20.45 11.30 6.07
N GLY A 405 19.52 11.33 7.04
CA GLY A 405 19.16 10.18 7.89
C GLY A 405 17.93 9.38 7.45
N SER A 406 17.13 9.85 6.48
CA SER A 406 15.94 9.15 6.01
C SER A 406 16.03 8.79 4.52
N PRO A 407 15.33 7.75 4.04
CA PRO A 407 15.46 7.30 2.66
C PRO A 407 14.85 8.30 1.67
N VAL A 408 15.70 9.02 0.93
CA VAL A 408 15.32 10.04 -0.08
C VAL A 408 15.00 9.48 -1.48
N SER A 409 15.00 8.16 -1.67
CA SER A 409 14.84 7.52 -2.99
C SER A 409 13.55 7.91 -3.72
N HIS A 410 12.45 8.14 -3.00
CA HIS A 410 11.18 8.57 -3.56
C HIS A 410 11.21 10.01 -4.09
N PHE A 411 11.97 10.92 -3.45
CA PHE A 411 12.23 12.26 -3.99
C PHE A 411 13.15 12.22 -5.21
N ILE A 412 14.16 11.34 -5.21
CA ILE A 412 15.02 11.11 -6.38
C ILE A 412 14.20 10.55 -7.55
N GLY A 413 13.25 9.64 -7.30
CA GLY A 413 12.35 9.12 -8.32
C GLY A 413 11.46 10.21 -8.93
N LEU A 414 10.94 11.12 -8.11
CA LEU A 414 10.21 12.31 -8.58
C LEU A 414 11.12 13.23 -9.41
N LEU A 415 12.33 13.52 -8.93
CA LEU A 415 13.31 14.34 -9.66
C LEU A 415 13.63 13.74 -11.03
N SER A 416 13.88 12.43 -11.11
CA SER A 416 14.12 11.72 -12.36
C SER A 416 12.92 11.86 -13.30
N SER A 417 11.70 11.70 -12.79
CA SER A 417 10.47 11.84 -13.59
C SER A 417 10.27 13.27 -14.12
N ILE A 418 10.58 14.29 -13.30
CA ILE A 418 10.55 15.71 -13.69
C ILE A 418 11.59 15.96 -14.79
N VAL A 419 12.83 15.49 -14.60
CA VAL A 419 13.92 15.66 -15.55
C VAL A 419 13.64 15.00 -16.90
N VAL A 420 13.10 13.78 -16.89
CA VAL A 420 12.74 13.04 -18.11
C VAL A 420 11.56 13.70 -18.82
N SER A 421 10.59 14.25 -18.08
CA SER A 421 9.38 14.84 -18.67
C SER A 421 9.65 16.13 -19.44
N ALA A 422 10.56 16.99 -18.97
CA ALA A 422 10.81 18.30 -19.58
C ALA A 422 12.28 18.78 -19.41
N PRO A 423 13.27 18.11 -20.02
CA PRO A 423 14.69 18.44 -19.84
C PRO A 423 15.04 19.85 -20.36
N LEU A 424 14.39 20.31 -21.42
CA LEU A 424 14.61 21.65 -21.99
C LEU A 424 14.10 22.77 -21.07
N VAL A 425 12.99 22.56 -20.36
CA VAL A 425 12.43 23.54 -19.42
C VAL A 425 13.39 23.71 -18.24
N LEU A 426 13.99 22.63 -17.77
CA LEU A 426 14.96 22.64 -16.67
C LEU A 426 16.31 23.24 -17.04
N GLN A 427 16.63 23.40 -18.33
CA GLN A 427 17.82 24.13 -18.76
C GLN A 427 17.78 25.59 -18.25
N SER A 428 16.60 26.21 -18.24
CA SER A 428 16.39 27.56 -17.68
C SER A 428 16.58 27.63 -16.16
N LEU A 429 16.37 26.50 -15.46
CA LEU A 429 16.50 26.34 -14.00
C LEU A 429 17.83 25.66 -13.60
N SER A 430 18.80 25.63 -14.50
CA SER A 430 20.06 24.91 -14.33
C SER A 430 20.90 25.38 -13.14
N SER A 431 20.81 26.66 -12.77
CA SER A 431 21.53 27.24 -11.62
C SER A 431 21.25 26.49 -10.32
N LYS A 432 19.98 26.14 -10.07
CA LYS A 432 19.57 25.45 -8.84
C LYS A 432 20.08 24.02 -8.78
N VAL A 433 20.13 23.34 -9.92
CA VAL A 433 20.73 22.00 -10.01
C VAL A 433 22.23 22.08 -9.78
N THR A 434 22.93 23.08 -10.35
CA THR A 434 24.37 23.27 -10.11
C THR A 434 24.71 23.58 -8.65
N GLU A 435 23.89 24.36 -7.93
CA GLU A 435 24.06 24.59 -6.47
C GLU A 435 24.03 23.28 -5.67
N THR A 436 23.28 22.28 -6.13
CA THR A 436 23.25 20.98 -5.43
C THR A 436 24.54 20.20 -5.59
N PHE A 437 25.32 20.45 -6.66
CA PHE A 437 26.57 19.75 -6.89
C PHE A 437 27.60 20.07 -5.80
N ASP A 438 27.66 21.32 -5.33
CA ASP A 438 28.59 21.74 -4.27
C ASP A 438 28.43 20.93 -2.97
N ASN A 439 27.26 20.33 -2.75
CA ASN A 439 26.95 19.54 -1.56
C ASN A 439 27.16 18.02 -1.76
N LEU A 440 27.54 17.55 -2.96
CA LEU A 440 27.65 16.12 -3.29
C LEU A 440 28.58 15.34 -2.36
N SER A 441 29.68 15.96 -1.90
CA SER A 441 30.65 15.33 -1.00
C SER A 441 30.09 14.98 0.38
N PHE A 442 28.99 15.62 0.79
CA PHE A 442 28.37 15.44 2.11
C PHE A 442 27.19 14.47 2.08
N LEU A 443 26.76 14.02 0.90
CA LEU A 443 25.60 13.15 0.74
C LEU A 443 25.99 11.66 0.82
N PRO A 444 25.07 10.78 1.28
CA PRO A 444 25.26 9.34 1.19
C PRO A 444 25.43 8.86 -0.25
N MET A 445 26.24 7.81 -0.48
CA MET A 445 26.55 7.29 -1.81
C MET A 445 25.30 6.93 -2.64
N ASP A 446 24.33 6.25 -2.04
CA ASP A 446 23.07 5.89 -2.71
C ASP A 446 22.32 7.13 -3.22
N THR A 447 22.41 8.25 -2.49
CA THR A 447 21.79 9.53 -2.85
C THR A 447 22.54 10.19 -4.00
N VAL A 448 23.87 10.20 -3.94
CA VAL A 448 24.74 10.73 -5.02
C VAL A 448 24.49 9.97 -6.32
N GLN A 449 24.51 8.63 -6.28
CA GLN A 449 24.27 7.80 -7.46
C GLN A 449 22.85 8.02 -8.02
N GLY A 450 21.83 8.08 -7.16
CA GLY A 450 20.47 8.36 -7.57
C GLY A 450 20.30 9.75 -8.20
N LEU A 451 20.91 10.78 -7.61
CA LEU A 451 20.88 12.15 -8.10
C LEU A 451 21.58 12.28 -9.47
N LEU A 452 22.78 11.70 -9.62
CA LEU A 452 23.52 11.73 -10.88
C LEU A 452 22.76 11.00 -12.01
N ARG A 453 22.11 9.88 -11.71
CA ARG A 453 21.23 9.18 -12.66
C ARG A 453 20.01 10.02 -13.04
N ALA A 454 19.36 10.66 -12.06
CA ALA A 454 18.19 11.49 -12.30
C ALA A 454 18.50 12.72 -13.17
N VAL A 455 19.67 13.34 -12.97
CA VAL A 455 20.11 14.55 -13.69
C VAL A 455 20.78 14.22 -15.04
N GLN A 456 21.04 12.94 -15.32
CA GLN A 456 21.72 12.50 -16.54
C GLN A 456 21.13 13.06 -17.86
N PRO A 457 19.80 13.14 -18.06
CA PRO A 457 19.25 13.77 -19.27
C PRO A 457 19.61 15.25 -19.40
N LEU A 458 19.77 16.00 -18.30
CA LEU A 458 20.19 17.41 -18.32
C LEU A 458 21.66 17.57 -18.72
N LEU A 459 22.53 16.65 -18.30
CA LEU A 459 23.94 16.66 -18.68
C LEU A 459 24.16 16.48 -20.19
N LYS A 460 23.21 15.84 -20.89
CA LYS A 460 23.23 15.71 -22.35
C LYS A 460 22.90 17.01 -23.07
N VAL A 461 22.10 17.87 -22.44
CA VAL A 461 21.54 19.07 -23.06
C VAL A 461 22.36 20.32 -22.73
N SER A 462 22.85 20.44 -21.49
CA SER A 462 23.54 21.64 -21.00
C SER A 462 25.02 21.43 -20.72
N MET A 463 25.87 22.11 -21.49
CA MET A 463 27.33 22.06 -21.30
C MET A 463 27.77 22.74 -20.00
N SER A 464 27.13 23.85 -19.60
CA SER A 464 27.50 24.58 -18.38
C SER A 464 27.27 23.77 -17.10
N VAL A 465 26.18 23.01 -17.04
CA VAL A 465 25.87 22.11 -15.91
C VAL A 465 26.89 20.99 -15.83
N ARG A 466 27.25 20.43 -17.00
CA ARG A 466 28.26 19.38 -17.11
C ARG A 466 29.63 19.87 -16.66
N ASP A 467 30.08 21.03 -17.13
CA ASP A 467 31.39 21.57 -16.80
C ASP A 467 31.47 21.95 -15.30
N SER A 468 30.38 22.47 -14.74
CA SER A 468 30.25 22.74 -13.29
C SER A 468 30.35 21.46 -12.46
N LEU A 469 29.65 20.40 -12.87
CA LEU A 469 29.71 19.09 -12.23
C LEU A 469 31.15 18.53 -12.26
N ILE A 470 31.81 18.60 -13.42
CA ILE A 470 33.19 18.14 -13.60
C ILE A 470 34.12 18.87 -12.63
N LEU A 471 34.02 20.21 -12.53
CA LEU A 471 34.86 21.00 -11.64
C LEU A 471 34.65 20.63 -10.17
N VAL A 472 33.41 20.41 -9.73
CA VAL A 472 33.11 19.99 -8.36
C VAL A 472 33.68 18.62 -8.08
N LEU A 473 33.54 17.68 -9.01
CA LEU A 473 34.06 16.33 -8.85
C LEU A 473 35.59 16.29 -8.84
N GLN A 474 36.25 17.07 -9.70
CA GLN A 474 37.70 17.21 -9.67
C GLN A 474 38.17 17.71 -8.30
N LYS A 475 37.50 18.73 -7.72
CA LYS A 475 37.79 19.21 -6.36
C LYS A 475 37.56 18.13 -5.30
N ALA A 476 36.51 17.32 -5.46
CA ALA A 476 36.15 16.27 -4.49
C ALA A 476 37.23 15.16 -4.40
N ILE A 477 37.92 14.83 -5.50
CA ILE A 477 39.04 13.86 -5.50
C ILE A 477 40.19 14.28 -4.57
N PHE A 478 40.41 15.59 -4.42
CA PHE A 478 41.48 16.15 -3.60
C PHE A 478 41.07 16.43 -2.15
N SER A 479 39.81 16.19 -1.79
CA SER A 479 39.37 16.32 -0.41
C SER A 479 40.02 15.24 0.48
N SER A 480 40.37 15.60 1.71
CA SER A 480 40.98 14.69 2.69
C SER A 480 40.04 13.58 3.16
N ASP A 481 38.74 13.76 2.96
CA ASP A 481 37.71 12.81 3.36
C ASP A 481 37.52 11.78 2.25
N CYS A 482 37.63 10.49 2.60
CA CYS A 482 37.52 9.36 1.66
C CYS A 482 36.14 9.26 0.95
N LEU A 483 35.20 10.14 1.32
CA LEU A 483 33.88 10.33 0.71
C LEU A 483 33.95 11.09 -0.62
N GLY A 484 34.98 11.92 -0.86
CA GLY A 484 35.05 12.80 -2.05
C GLY A 484 35.42 12.12 -3.38
N ALA A 485 36.04 10.94 -3.36
CA ALA A 485 36.34 10.18 -4.58
C ALA A 485 35.13 9.38 -5.12
N ARG A 486 34.12 9.15 -4.26
CA ARG A 486 32.92 8.34 -4.56
C ARG A 486 31.99 9.00 -5.59
N PRO A 487 31.76 10.34 -5.56
CA PRO A 487 31.04 11.05 -6.60
C PRO A 487 31.68 10.99 -7.99
N LEU A 488 33.02 10.97 -8.09
CA LEU A 488 33.68 10.88 -9.40
C LEU A 488 33.48 9.48 -10.01
N ILE A 489 33.60 8.43 -9.18
CA ILE A 489 33.33 7.05 -9.61
C ILE A 489 31.85 6.89 -9.96
N ALA A 490 30.94 7.50 -9.19
CA ALA A 490 29.53 7.56 -9.51
C ALA A 490 29.27 8.32 -10.83
N LEU A 491 30.02 9.39 -11.13
CA LEU A 491 29.95 10.08 -12.42
C LEU A 491 30.45 9.18 -13.55
N LEU A 492 31.56 8.47 -13.41
CA LEU A 492 32.05 7.53 -14.44
C LEU A 492 31.05 6.40 -14.72
N VAL A 493 30.39 5.89 -13.68
CA VAL A 493 29.33 4.89 -13.80
C VAL A 493 28.04 5.50 -14.40
N CYS A 494 27.74 6.77 -14.14
CA CYS A 494 26.54 7.47 -14.65
C CYS A 494 26.74 8.13 -16.04
N CYS A 495 27.98 8.38 -16.46
CA CYS A 495 28.35 8.96 -17.76
C CYS A 495 28.26 7.91 -18.86
N ASP A 496 27.06 7.41 -19.07
CA ASP A 496 26.59 6.59 -20.19
C ASP A 496 26.84 7.24 -21.58
N ASN A 497 27.34 8.49 -21.64
CA ASN A 497 27.37 9.31 -22.87
C ASN A 497 28.64 10.16 -23.06
N LEU A 498 29.77 9.77 -22.46
CA LEU A 498 31.09 10.21 -22.96
C LEU A 498 31.62 9.26 -24.04
N ARG A 499 30.72 8.55 -24.76
CA ARG A 499 30.99 8.31 -26.18
C ARG A 499 30.96 9.68 -26.83
N THR A 500 32.05 10.02 -27.51
CA THR A 500 32.14 11.11 -28.49
C THR A 500 30.75 11.53 -29.01
N VAL A 501 30.37 12.79 -28.76
CA VAL A 501 29.13 13.43 -29.27
C VAL A 501 29.23 13.65 -30.80
N THR A 502 29.70 12.65 -31.54
CA THR A 502 29.90 12.68 -32.98
C THR A 502 29.06 11.58 -33.62
N ALA A 503 27.79 11.88 -33.85
CA ALA A 503 26.98 11.35 -34.95
C ALA A 503 25.57 11.94 -34.90
N ILE A 504 25.45 13.25 -35.16
CA ILE A 504 24.24 13.74 -35.83
C ILE A 504 24.68 14.22 -37.20
N ASN A 505 24.62 13.31 -38.18
CA ASN A 505 24.73 13.68 -39.59
C ASN A 505 23.43 14.41 -39.97
N VAL A 506 23.38 15.73 -39.80
CA VAL A 506 22.41 16.55 -40.53
C VAL A 506 23.11 17.04 -41.79
N THR A 507 22.96 16.29 -42.88
CA THR A 507 23.24 16.80 -44.22
C THR A 507 22.09 17.71 -44.65
N ASP A 508 22.47 18.90 -45.13
CA ASP A 508 21.74 19.85 -45.99
C ASP A 508 20.58 20.67 -45.40
N ILE A 509 20.87 21.93 -45.02
CA ILE A 509 20.09 23.16 -45.34
C ILE A 509 21.07 24.35 -45.27
N PRO A 510 21.15 25.25 -46.28
CA PRO A 510 22.02 26.42 -46.24
C PRO A 510 21.27 27.64 -45.69
N SER A 511 21.64 28.14 -44.52
CA SER A 511 21.49 29.56 -44.19
C SER A 511 22.35 29.96 -42.98
N GLN A 512 23.16 30.99 -43.18
CA GLN A 512 24.15 31.56 -42.28
C GLN A 512 23.61 31.92 -40.89
N VAL A 513 23.93 31.13 -39.86
CA VAL A 513 24.11 31.59 -38.46
C VAL A 513 25.12 30.65 -37.76
N GLN A 514 26.37 31.10 -37.62
CA GLN A 514 27.30 30.81 -36.52
C GLN A 514 27.29 29.42 -35.83
N ALA A 515 27.14 28.31 -36.57
CA ALA A 515 27.09 26.95 -36.02
C ALA A 515 28.09 25.96 -36.67
N ASP A 516 29.03 26.43 -37.50
CA ASP A 516 29.72 25.57 -38.47
C ASP A 516 31.24 25.39 -38.26
N VAL A 517 31.73 25.31 -37.01
CA VAL A 517 33.17 25.06 -36.74
C VAL A 517 33.45 23.97 -35.67
N HIS A 518 32.45 23.38 -35.01
CA HIS A 518 32.72 22.60 -33.78
C HIS A 518 32.81 21.07 -33.90
N ALA A 519 32.73 20.47 -35.09
CA ALA A 519 32.80 19.02 -35.25
C ALA A 519 34.24 18.46 -35.27
N CYS A 520 35.22 19.16 -35.89
CA CYS A 520 36.59 18.63 -36.05
C CYS A 520 37.52 18.86 -34.83
N TYR A 521 37.26 19.84 -33.97
CA TYR A 521 38.11 20.12 -32.80
C TYR A 521 37.70 19.36 -31.52
N ASN A 522 36.54 18.71 -31.49
CA ASN A 522 36.01 18.13 -30.27
C ASN A 522 36.44 16.68 -30.00
N SER A 523 36.86 15.88 -30.99
CA SER A 523 37.27 14.48 -30.71
C SER A 523 38.54 14.42 -29.86
N ALA A 524 39.60 15.11 -30.27
CA ALA A 524 40.87 15.15 -29.55
C ALA A 524 40.75 15.83 -28.17
N ALA A 525 39.91 16.86 -28.03
CA ALA A 525 39.64 17.51 -26.75
C ALA A 525 38.83 16.59 -25.80
N ASN A 526 37.85 15.86 -26.32
CA ASN A 526 37.07 14.88 -25.55
C ASN A 526 37.94 13.70 -25.11
N GLU A 527 38.84 13.23 -25.99
CA GLU A 527 39.80 12.17 -25.69
C GLU A 527 40.80 12.60 -24.61
N ALA A 528 41.46 13.76 -24.78
CA ALA A 528 42.35 14.33 -23.78
C ALA A 528 41.65 14.53 -22.43
N PHE A 529 40.40 14.95 -22.44
CA PHE A 529 39.57 15.08 -21.24
C PHE A 529 39.27 13.73 -20.57
N CYS A 530 38.93 12.69 -21.35
CA CYS A 530 38.74 11.34 -20.81
C CYS A 530 40.03 10.79 -20.19
N LEU A 531 41.18 11.05 -20.82
CA LEU A 531 42.50 10.68 -20.30
C LEU A 531 42.86 11.44 -19.03
N GLU A 532 42.49 12.71 -18.90
CA GLU A 532 42.67 13.50 -17.67
C GLU A 532 41.83 12.94 -16.50
N ILE A 533 40.59 12.52 -16.78
CA ILE A 533 39.75 11.83 -15.80
C ILE A 533 40.39 10.51 -15.39
N LEU A 534 40.86 9.69 -16.34
CA LEU A 534 41.55 8.43 -16.03
C LEU A 534 42.84 8.65 -15.24
N GLY A 535 43.62 9.69 -15.56
CA GLY A 535 44.80 10.09 -14.81
C GLY A 535 44.47 10.46 -13.36
N SER A 536 43.33 11.12 -13.15
CA SER A 536 42.81 11.43 -11.82
C SER A 536 42.33 10.19 -11.07
N LEU A 537 41.66 9.25 -11.75
CA LEU A 537 41.23 7.97 -11.19
C LEU A 537 42.37 7.06 -10.80
N ARG A 538 43.51 7.11 -11.50
CA ARG A 538 44.69 6.31 -11.14
C ARG A 538 45.15 6.62 -9.71
N ARG A 539 44.92 7.84 -9.21
CA ARG A 539 45.19 8.19 -7.80
C ARG A 539 44.27 7.46 -6.83
N CYS A 540 43.04 7.13 -7.21
CA CYS A 540 42.10 6.36 -6.37
C CYS A 540 42.61 4.95 -6.07
N LEU A 541 43.48 4.37 -6.91
CA LEU A 541 44.15 3.08 -6.62
C LEU A 541 45.09 3.13 -5.41
N SER A 542 45.49 4.33 -4.98
CA SER A 542 46.27 4.50 -3.75
C SER A 542 45.41 4.69 -2.49
N GLN A 543 44.09 4.86 -2.63
CA GLN A 543 43.15 5.14 -1.52
C GLN A 543 42.65 3.85 -0.83
N GLN A 544 41.62 3.95 0.03
CA GLN A 544 41.05 2.84 0.78
C GLN A 544 40.40 1.75 -0.11
N ALA A 545 40.29 0.52 0.39
CA ALA A 545 39.76 -0.61 -0.36
C ALA A 545 38.36 -0.38 -0.96
N ASP A 546 37.46 0.30 -0.24
CA ASP A 546 36.11 0.61 -0.72
C ASP A 546 36.13 1.45 -2.01
N VAL A 547 37.07 2.40 -2.11
CA VAL A 547 37.22 3.25 -3.31
C VAL A 547 37.77 2.41 -4.47
N ARG A 548 38.76 1.55 -4.20
CA ARG A 548 39.33 0.63 -5.21
C ARG A 548 38.30 -0.34 -5.74
N LEU A 549 37.47 -0.91 -4.86
CA LEU A 549 36.38 -1.81 -5.23
C LEU A 549 35.42 -1.13 -6.21
N MET A 550 34.92 0.06 -5.87
CA MET A 550 34.03 0.80 -6.78
C MET A 550 34.70 1.17 -8.10
N LEU A 551 36.00 1.46 -8.08
CA LEU A 551 36.76 1.73 -9.29
C LEU A 551 36.86 0.50 -10.20
N TYR A 552 37.12 -0.68 -9.62
CA TYR A 552 37.18 -1.95 -10.36
C TYR A 552 35.83 -2.33 -10.97
N GLU A 553 34.72 -2.11 -10.26
CA GLU A 553 33.38 -2.28 -10.81
C GLU A 553 33.11 -1.30 -11.96
N GLY A 554 33.50 -0.02 -11.79
CA GLY A 554 33.29 1.03 -12.79
C GLY A 554 34.13 0.88 -14.06
N PHE A 555 35.37 0.39 -13.97
CA PHE A 555 36.26 0.27 -15.14
C PHE A 555 35.70 -0.62 -16.24
N TYR A 556 35.07 -1.74 -15.87
CA TYR A 556 34.46 -2.63 -16.85
C TYR A 556 33.29 -1.97 -17.58
N ASP A 557 32.42 -1.25 -16.85
CA ASP A 557 31.28 -0.55 -17.44
C ASP A 557 31.74 0.60 -18.36
N VAL A 558 32.80 1.33 -17.98
CA VAL A 558 33.41 2.37 -18.80
C VAL A 558 34.00 1.79 -20.08
N LEU A 559 34.80 0.72 -19.99
CA LEU A 559 35.46 0.08 -21.12
C LEU A 559 34.46 -0.44 -22.16
N ARG A 560 33.34 -1.03 -21.71
CA ARG A 560 32.27 -1.51 -22.61
C ARG A 560 31.56 -0.40 -23.38
N ARG A 561 31.50 0.78 -22.77
CA ARG A 561 30.80 1.94 -23.32
C ARG A 561 31.75 2.81 -24.14
N ASN A 562 33.01 2.97 -23.74
CA ASN A 562 34.01 3.75 -24.47
C ASN A 562 35.25 2.88 -24.79
N SER A 563 35.30 2.36 -26.03
CA SER A 563 36.37 1.50 -26.50
C SER A 563 37.73 2.21 -26.62
N GLN A 564 37.76 3.54 -26.78
CA GLN A 564 39.00 4.32 -26.91
C GLN A 564 39.81 4.34 -25.61
N LEU A 565 39.17 4.08 -24.46
CA LEU A 565 39.82 4.04 -23.15
C LEU A 565 40.36 2.65 -22.77
N ALA A 566 40.19 1.65 -23.64
CA ALA A 566 40.52 0.26 -23.34
C ALA A 566 42.01 0.09 -23.01
N SER A 567 42.92 0.62 -23.84
CA SER A 567 44.38 0.51 -23.64
C SER A 567 44.80 1.11 -22.29
N CYS A 568 44.38 2.34 -22.01
CA CYS A 568 44.69 3.05 -20.77
C CYS A 568 44.17 2.35 -19.51
N ILE A 569 42.97 1.78 -19.55
CA ILE A 569 42.40 1.00 -18.44
C ILE A 569 43.19 -0.30 -18.25
N MET A 570 43.48 -1.02 -19.33
CA MET A 570 44.22 -2.28 -19.29
C MET A 570 45.65 -2.09 -18.78
N GLU A 571 46.37 -1.05 -19.20
CA GLU A 571 47.69 -0.69 -18.66
C GLU A 571 47.63 -0.36 -17.17
N THR A 572 46.61 0.39 -16.75
CA THR A 572 46.43 0.76 -15.34
C THR A 572 46.21 -0.49 -14.49
N LEU A 573 45.34 -1.41 -14.92
CA LEU A 573 45.11 -2.70 -14.25
C LEU A 573 46.39 -3.57 -14.24
N LEU A 574 47.16 -3.59 -15.34
CA LEU A 574 48.40 -4.34 -15.45
C LEU A 574 49.47 -3.82 -14.47
N SER A 575 49.57 -2.49 -14.34
CA SER A 575 50.47 -1.86 -13.37
C SER A 575 50.11 -2.18 -11.93
N GLN A 576 48.82 -2.32 -11.63
CA GLN A 576 48.33 -2.63 -10.29
C GLN A 576 48.58 -4.11 -9.92
N ILE A 577 48.22 -5.05 -10.78
CA ILE A 577 48.39 -6.49 -10.50
C ILE A 577 49.86 -6.91 -10.40
N LYS A 578 50.76 -6.27 -11.16
CA LYS A 578 52.21 -6.52 -11.08
C LYS A 578 52.80 -6.25 -9.69
N GLN A 579 52.17 -5.41 -8.86
CA GLN A 579 52.62 -5.16 -7.48
C GLN A 579 52.39 -6.37 -6.57
N TYR A 580 51.36 -7.17 -6.88
CA TYR A 580 50.92 -8.31 -6.07
C TYR A 580 51.31 -9.66 -6.66
N TYR A 581 51.61 -9.71 -7.97
CA TYR A 581 52.03 -10.93 -8.65
C TYR A 581 53.49 -11.31 -8.34
N LEU A 582 53.73 -12.60 -8.07
CA LEU A 582 55.07 -13.16 -7.90
C LEU A 582 55.54 -13.82 -9.21
N PRO A 583 56.55 -13.26 -9.89
CA PRO A 583 56.99 -13.77 -11.20
C PRO A 583 57.81 -15.06 -11.14
N GLN A 584 58.30 -15.46 -9.96
CA GLN A 584 59.06 -16.69 -9.79
C GLN A 584 58.14 -17.93 -9.96
N PRO A 585 58.45 -18.87 -10.87
CA PRO A 585 57.53 -19.94 -11.28
C PRO A 585 57.28 -21.01 -10.22
N ASP A 586 58.23 -21.22 -9.30
CA ASP A 586 58.14 -22.26 -8.26
C ASP A 586 57.70 -21.70 -6.89
N LEU A 587 57.47 -20.39 -6.79
CA LEU A 587 57.06 -19.76 -5.54
C LEU A 587 55.54 -19.89 -5.35
N LEU A 588 55.15 -20.53 -4.25
CA LEU A 588 53.78 -20.67 -3.77
C LEU A 588 53.63 -19.82 -2.48
N PRO A 589 52.51 -19.10 -2.30
CA PRO A 589 51.42 -18.86 -3.24
C PRO A 589 51.80 -17.87 -4.36
N PRO A 590 51.09 -17.85 -5.51
CA PRO A 590 51.44 -17.01 -6.67
C PRO A 590 51.21 -15.51 -6.49
N LEU A 591 50.49 -15.10 -5.44
CA LEU A 591 50.06 -13.73 -5.17
C LEU A 591 50.43 -13.33 -3.73
N LYS A 592 50.95 -12.11 -3.56
CA LYS A 592 51.32 -11.55 -2.25
C LYS A 592 50.09 -11.06 -1.49
N LEU A 593 49.60 -11.86 -0.54
CA LEU A 593 48.48 -11.48 0.33
C LEU A 593 48.86 -10.46 1.41
N GLU A 594 50.14 -10.40 1.81
CA GLU A 594 50.63 -9.45 2.83
C GLU A 594 50.37 -7.99 2.43
N GLY A 595 50.58 -7.64 1.16
CA GLY A 595 50.33 -6.29 0.65
C GLY A 595 48.85 -5.91 0.55
N CYS A 596 47.92 -6.84 0.83
CA CYS A 596 46.49 -6.60 0.76
C CYS A 596 45.90 -6.09 2.08
N ILE A 597 46.65 -6.16 3.19
CA ILE A 597 46.18 -5.80 4.53
C ILE A 597 47.00 -4.64 5.09
N MET A 598 46.31 -3.73 5.76
CA MET A 598 46.92 -2.64 6.52
C MET A 598 46.57 -2.79 8.01
N ALA A 599 47.58 -2.80 8.87
CA ALA A 599 47.40 -2.78 10.32
C ALA A 599 47.58 -1.35 10.85
N GLN A 600 46.54 -0.79 11.48
CA GLN A 600 46.59 0.49 12.18
C GLN A 600 46.26 0.25 13.66
N GLY A 601 47.29 0.16 14.49
CA GLY A 601 47.13 -0.24 15.91
C GLY A 601 46.65 -1.69 16.03
N ASP A 602 45.58 -1.90 16.81
CA ASP A 602 44.94 -3.23 17.01
C ASP A 602 43.88 -3.55 15.94
N GLN A 603 43.64 -2.62 15.00
CA GLN A 603 42.65 -2.78 13.94
C GLN A 603 43.30 -3.15 12.61
N ILE A 604 42.73 -4.17 11.96
CA ILE A 604 43.21 -4.73 10.71
C ILE A 604 42.17 -4.44 9.63
N PHE A 605 42.62 -3.79 8.56
CA PHE A 605 41.78 -3.37 7.45
C PHE A 605 42.25 -4.01 6.15
N LEU A 606 41.29 -4.35 5.28
CA LEU A 606 41.58 -4.67 3.89
C LEU A 606 42.00 -3.38 3.17
N GLN A 607 43.15 -3.41 2.49
CA GLN A 607 43.67 -2.31 1.70
C GLN A 607 43.50 -2.56 0.19
N GLU A 608 43.84 -3.76 -0.29
CA GLU A 608 43.69 -4.13 -1.71
C GLU A 608 42.69 -5.29 -1.84
N PRO A 609 41.53 -5.09 -2.49
CA PRO A 609 40.59 -6.16 -2.77
C PRO A 609 41.05 -6.97 -3.99
N LEU A 610 42.09 -7.80 -3.82
CA LEU A 610 42.77 -8.51 -4.91
C LEU A 610 41.84 -9.39 -5.76
N ALA A 611 40.85 -10.04 -5.15
CA ALA A 611 39.83 -10.79 -5.88
C ALA A 611 39.00 -9.90 -6.83
N HIS A 612 38.66 -8.66 -6.42
CA HIS A 612 37.94 -7.72 -7.28
C HIS A 612 38.82 -7.17 -8.41
N LEU A 613 40.12 -6.97 -8.14
CA LEU A 613 41.10 -6.58 -9.17
C LEU A 613 41.19 -7.66 -10.27
N LEU A 614 41.37 -8.93 -9.88
CA LEU A 614 41.39 -10.04 -10.84
C LEU A 614 40.06 -10.19 -11.57
N CYS A 615 38.92 -10.00 -10.88
CA CYS A 615 37.60 -10.01 -11.49
C CYS A 615 37.49 -8.93 -12.58
N CYS A 616 37.92 -7.70 -12.29
CA CYS A 616 37.94 -6.61 -13.27
C CYS A 616 38.83 -6.95 -14.47
N ILE A 617 40.05 -7.46 -14.24
CA ILE A 617 40.98 -7.86 -15.30
C ILE A 617 40.36 -8.95 -16.18
N GLN A 618 39.79 -10.00 -15.60
CA GLN A 618 39.20 -11.11 -16.32
C GLN A 618 38.08 -10.64 -17.25
N HIS A 619 37.17 -9.80 -16.75
CA HIS A 619 36.05 -9.30 -17.55
C HIS A 619 36.49 -8.31 -18.63
N CYS A 620 37.42 -7.40 -18.32
CA CYS A 620 37.98 -6.46 -19.31
C CYS A 620 38.72 -7.21 -20.43
N LEU A 621 39.53 -8.21 -20.08
CA LEU A 621 40.24 -9.06 -21.04
C LEU A 621 39.25 -9.86 -21.91
N ALA A 622 38.22 -10.46 -21.31
CA ALA A 622 37.20 -11.21 -22.04
C ALA A 622 36.45 -10.31 -23.04
N TRP A 623 36.09 -9.09 -22.64
CA TRP A 623 35.45 -8.13 -23.54
C TRP A 623 36.37 -7.67 -24.66
N TYR A 624 37.65 -7.39 -24.35
CA TYR A 624 38.64 -6.94 -25.32
C TYR A 624 38.81 -7.97 -26.45
N LYS A 625 38.99 -9.25 -26.10
CA LYS A 625 39.04 -10.37 -27.04
C LYS A 625 37.77 -10.51 -27.87
N SER A 626 36.62 -10.41 -27.23
CA SER A 626 35.32 -10.57 -27.88
C SER A 626 34.99 -9.44 -28.86
N THR A 627 35.46 -8.21 -28.63
CA THR A 627 34.91 -7.02 -29.30
C THR A 627 35.96 -6.28 -30.14
N VAL A 628 37.16 -6.07 -29.61
CA VAL A 628 38.22 -5.29 -30.28
C VAL A 628 38.89 -6.12 -31.36
N HIS A 629 39.10 -7.42 -31.12
CA HIS A 629 39.66 -8.36 -32.10
C HIS A 629 38.75 -8.57 -33.35
N LEU A 630 37.44 -8.25 -33.25
CA LEU A 630 36.51 -8.21 -34.37
C LEU A 630 36.56 -6.88 -35.14
N CYS A 631 36.81 -5.76 -34.46
CA CYS A 631 36.87 -4.43 -35.07
C CYS A 631 38.20 -4.17 -35.79
N GLN A 632 39.33 -4.62 -35.22
CA GLN A 632 40.67 -4.49 -35.83
C GLN A 632 40.83 -5.32 -37.12
N ARG A 633 39.95 -6.30 -37.37
CA ARG A 633 39.94 -7.06 -38.64
C ARG A 633 39.27 -6.32 -39.81
N ALA A 634 38.66 -5.17 -39.55
CA ALA A 634 37.96 -4.36 -40.56
C ALA A 634 38.78 -3.13 -41.02
N GLU A 635 39.81 -2.74 -40.28
CA GLU A 635 40.70 -1.62 -40.59
C GLU A 635 42.16 -2.10 -40.49
N ASP A 636 42.61 -2.87 -41.48
CA ASP A 636 44.04 -3.15 -41.69
C ASP A 636 44.74 -1.83 -42.10
N ASP A 637 45.75 -1.39 -41.32
CA ASP A 637 46.99 -0.71 -41.78
C ASP A 637 47.74 0.11 -40.70
N ASN A 638 47.45 -0.01 -39.40
CA ASN A 638 48.34 0.52 -38.36
C ASN A 638 48.82 -0.57 -37.41
N GLU A 639 49.91 -1.22 -37.80
CA GLU A 639 50.75 -2.01 -36.89
C GLU A 639 51.42 -1.07 -35.86
N GLU A 640 51.72 -1.64 -34.68
CA GLU A 640 52.63 -1.14 -33.63
C GLU A 640 52.00 -0.34 -32.46
N GLU A 641 51.58 -1.06 -31.41
CA GLU A 641 52.00 -0.91 -29.98
C GLU A 641 51.04 -1.63 -28.99
N ASP A 642 49.79 -1.90 -29.37
CA ASP A 642 48.72 -2.31 -28.44
C ASP A 642 48.58 -3.83 -28.11
N VAL A 643 49.52 -4.69 -28.52
CA VAL A 643 49.37 -6.18 -28.38
C VAL A 643 50.04 -6.76 -27.13
N GLY A 644 50.89 -5.99 -26.43
CA GLY A 644 51.73 -6.52 -25.35
C GLY A 644 51.00 -6.85 -24.05
N PHE A 645 49.94 -6.12 -23.68
CA PHE A 645 49.27 -6.33 -22.39
C PHE A 645 48.38 -7.58 -22.37
N GLU A 646 47.78 -7.97 -23.49
CA GLU A 646 46.92 -9.17 -23.58
C GLU A 646 47.70 -10.44 -23.24
N GLN A 647 48.83 -10.66 -23.92
CA GLN A 647 49.71 -11.81 -23.68
C GLN A 647 50.21 -11.82 -22.23
N ASN A 648 50.61 -10.65 -21.69
CA ASN A 648 51.02 -10.53 -20.29
C ASN A 648 49.92 -10.95 -19.32
N PHE A 649 48.67 -10.52 -19.54
CA PHE A 649 47.56 -10.92 -18.67
C PHE A 649 47.25 -12.41 -18.77
N GLU A 650 47.28 -12.99 -19.97
CA GLU A 650 47.06 -14.43 -20.17
C GLU A 650 48.12 -15.28 -19.49
N GLU A 651 49.41 -15.00 -19.75
CA GLU A 651 50.53 -15.71 -19.13
C GLU A 651 50.46 -15.63 -17.61
N MET A 652 50.12 -14.45 -17.08
CA MET A 652 49.98 -14.24 -15.65
C MET A 652 48.79 -15.01 -15.08
N LEU A 653 47.59 -14.92 -15.67
CA LEU A 653 46.39 -15.61 -15.19
C LEU A 653 46.51 -17.14 -15.30
N GLU A 654 47.18 -17.64 -16.33
CA GLU A 654 47.53 -19.07 -16.44
C GLU A 654 48.54 -19.50 -15.39
N SER A 655 49.58 -18.70 -15.17
CA SER A 655 50.59 -18.94 -14.13
C SER A 655 49.97 -18.93 -12.74
N VAL A 656 49.06 -18.00 -12.46
CA VAL A 656 48.28 -17.97 -11.21
C VAL A 656 47.38 -19.20 -11.12
N THR A 657 46.65 -19.57 -12.18
CA THR A 657 45.79 -20.76 -12.20
C THR A 657 46.56 -22.02 -11.81
N ARG A 658 47.65 -22.32 -12.52
CA ARG A 658 48.45 -23.53 -12.28
C ARG A 658 49.04 -23.57 -10.87
N ARG A 659 49.49 -22.43 -10.34
CA ARG A 659 50.09 -22.35 -9.00
C ARG A 659 49.05 -22.39 -7.89
N MET A 660 47.90 -21.74 -8.05
CA MET A 660 46.78 -21.81 -7.10
C MET A 660 46.25 -23.24 -6.93
N ILE A 661 46.23 -24.05 -8.01
CA ILE A 661 45.84 -25.46 -7.95
C ILE A 661 46.88 -26.29 -7.19
N LYS A 662 48.18 -25.96 -7.32
CA LYS A 662 49.27 -26.65 -6.63
C LYS A 662 49.42 -26.24 -5.17
N SER A 663 49.02 -25.02 -4.80
CA SER A 663 49.14 -24.51 -3.44
C SER A 663 48.26 -25.27 -2.45
N GLU A 664 48.83 -25.61 -1.30
CA GLU A 664 48.10 -26.14 -0.17
C GLU A 664 47.67 -25.03 0.78
N LEU A 665 46.73 -25.31 1.70
CA LEU A 665 46.26 -24.30 2.66
C LEU A 665 47.37 -23.83 3.64
N GLU A 666 48.41 -24.64 3.81
CA GLU A 666 49.60 -24.32 4.60
C GLU A 666 50.42 -23.19 3.95
N ASP A 667 50.50 -23.15 2.61
CA ASP A 667 51.21 -22.10 1.87
C ASP A 667 50.57 -20.72 2.10
N PHE A 668 49.28 -20.67 2.44
CA PHE A 668 48.54 -19.45 2.77
C PHE A 668 48.50 -19.14 4.27
N GLU A 669 49.03 -20.03 5.13
CA GLU A 669 48.86 -19.98 6.59
C GLU A 669 47.36 -20.05 7.03
N LEU A 670 46.52 -20.76 6.25
CA LEU A 670 45.06 -20.85 6.45
C LEU A 670 44.58 -22.28 6.74
N ASP A 671 45.47 -23.13 7.27
CA ASP A 671 45.15 -24.50 7.61
C ASP A 671 44.20 -24.58 8.83
N LYS A 672 43.83 -25.80 9.25
CA LYS A 672 42.90 -25.98 10.37
C LYS A 672 43.46 -25.46 11.70
N SER A 673 44.78 -25.30 11.82
CA SER A 673 45.45 -24.77 13.00
C SER A 673 45.28 -23.24 13.15
N ALA A 674 44.99 -22.52 12.06
CA ALA A 674 44.80 -21.08 12.08
C ALA A 674 43.59 -20.64 12.94
N ASP A 675 43.75 -19.51 13.63
CA ASP A 675 42.66 -18.80 14.29
C ASP A 675 41.87 -17.98 13.25
N PHE A 676 40.54 -18.09 13.30
CA PHE A 676 39.59 -17.35 12.47
C PHE A 676 38.60 -16.54 13.32
N SER A 677 38.89 -16.38 14.62
CA SER A 677 38.03 -15.62 15.51
C SER A 677 38.03 -14.14 15.15
N LEU A 678 36.85 -13.57 14.95
CA LEU A 678 36.68 -12.13 14.71
C LEU A 678 37.01 -11.27 15.95
N SER A 679 37.37 -11.89 17.07
CA SER A 679 37.77 -11.21 18.31
C SER A 679 39.27 -10.95 18.44
N SER A 680 40.10 -11.57 17.60
CA SER A 680 41.57 -11.40 17.61
C SER A 680 42.00 -10.72 16.32
N GLY A 681 43.01 -9.85 16.37
CA GLY A 681 43.55 -9.24 15.15
C GLY A 681 44.03 -10.30 14.14
N VAL A 682 44.74 -11.33 14.62
CA VAL A 682 45.20 -12.45 13.79
C VAL A 682 44.02 -13.21 13.15
N GLY A 683 42.94 -13.43 13.89
CA GLY A 683 41.76 -14.10 13.37
C GLY A 683 41.00 -13.27 12.32
N VAL A 684 40.95 -11.95 12.47
CA VAL A 684 40.43 -11.03 11.44
C VAL A 684 41.31 -11.05 10.18
N LYS A 685 42.64 -11.03 10.34
CA LYS A 685 43.61 -11.14 9.22
C LYS A 685 43.37 -12.41 8.40
N ASN A 686 43.32 -13.55 9.07
CA ASN A 686 43.14 -14.86 8.43
C ASN A 686 41.75 -14.99 7.79
N ASN A 687 40.71 -14.41 8.38
CA ASN A 687 39.39 -14.37 7.78
C ASN A 687 39.38 -13.58 6.46
N ILE A 688 40.04 -12.41 6.43
CA ILE A 688 40.18 -11.59 5.21
C ILE A 688 40.95 -12.36 4.13
N TYR A 689 42.08 -12.99 4.48
CA TYR A 689 42.83 -13.83 3.54
C TYR A 689 42.00 -14.99 3.00
N ALA A 690 41.24 -15.66 3.86
CA ALA A 690 40.39 -16.74 3.42
C ALA A 690 39.34 -16.29 2.39
N ILE A 691 38.69 -15.15 2.64
CA ILE A 691 37.71 -14.57 1.70
C ILE A 691 38.38 -14.15 0.38
N GLN A 692 39.58 -13.56 0.43
CA GLN A 692 40.34 -13.19 -0.77
C GLN A 692 40.73 -14.42 -1.60
N VAL A 693 41.29 -15.46 -0.98
CA VAL A 693 41.67 -16.70 -1.66
C VAL A 693 40.45 -17.38 -2.28
N MET A 694 39.33 -17.46 -1.55
CA MET A 694 38.07 -17.95 -2.09
C MET A 694 37.61 -17.15 -3.32
N GLY A 695 37.64 -15.81 -3.25
CA GLY A 695 37.26 -14.95 -4.38
C GLY A 695 38.21 -15.10 -5.58
N ILE A 696 39.51 -15.24 -5.36
CA ILE A 696 40.51 -15.50 -6.42
C ILE A 696 40.19 -16.83 -7.12
N CYS A 697 39.88 -17.89 -6.36
CA CYS A 697 39.48 -19.18 -6.93
C CYS A 697 38.20 -19.05 -7.78
N GLU A 698 37.18 -18.32 -7.33
CA GLU A 698 35.94 -18.10 -8.10
C GLU A 698 36.20 -17.33 -9.40
N VAL A 699 37.01 -16.26 -9.37
CA VAL A 699 37.36 -15.50 -10.58
C VAL A 699 38.11 -16.37 -11.58
N LEU A 700 39.05 -17.20 -11.11
CA LEU A 700 39.80 -18.10 -11.98
C LEU A 700 38.95 -19.25 -12.52
N ILE A 701 37.90 -19.68 -11.80
CA ILE A 701 36.90 -20.63 -12.30
C ILE A 701 36.16 -20.02 -13.50
N GLU A 702 35.68 -18.78 -13.37
CA GLU A 702 35.00 -18.06 -14.47
C GLU A 702 35.95 -17.83 -15.66
N TYR A 703 37.21 -17.43 -15.41
CA TYR A 703 38.23 -17.28 -16.44
C TYR A 703 38.50 -18.56 -17.23
N ASN A 704 38.83 -19.66 -16.55
CA ASN A 704 39.20 -20.92 -17.21
C ASN A 704 38.01 -21.56 -17.92
N PHE A 705 36.78 -21.35 -17.43
CA PHE A 705 35.59 -21.80 -18.15
C PHE A 705 35.40 -21.04 -19.46
N ASN A 706 35.51 -19.70 -19.44
CA ASN A 706 35.29 -18.86 -20.62
C ASN A 706 36.37 -19.04 -21.70
N ILE A 707 37.64 -19.22 -21.32
CA ILE A 707 38.73 -19.49 -22.27
C ILE A 707 38.76 -20.95 -22.72
N GLY A 708 38.29 -21.85 -21.86
CA GLY A 708 38.45 -23.28 -22.06
C GLY A 708 37.78 -23.83 -23.31
N ASN A 709 36.79 -23.14 -23.90
CA ASN A 709 36.08 -23.57 -25.11
C ASN A 709 35.74 -25.07 -25.09
N PHE A 710 35.23 -25.58 -23.97
CA PHE A 710 34.93 -27.00 -23.73
C PHE A 710 36.14 -27.96 -23.82
N SER A 711 37.34 -27.49 -23.47
CA SER A 711 38.53 -28.33 -23.30
C SER A 711 38.50 -29.08 -21.97
N LYS A 712 38.77 -30.39 -22.02
CA LYS A 712 38.81 -31.27 -20.85
C LYS A 712 39.82 -30.80 -19.79
N ASN A 713 41.05 -30.47 -20.20
CA ASN A 713 42.13 -30.06 -19.28
C ASN A 713 41.76 -28.81 -18.48
N ARG A 714 41.08 -27.84 -19.13
CA ARG A 714 40.66 -26.59 -18.47
C ARG A 714 39.51 -26.81 -17.48
N PHE A 715 38.63 -27.78 -17.73
CA PHE A 715 37.59 -28.14 -16.77
C PHE A 715 38.13 -28.97 -15.59
N GLU A 716 39.23 -29.71 -15.78
CA GLU A 716 39.99 -30.28 -14.67
C GLU A 716 40.63 -29.17 -13.82
N ASP A 717 41.17 -28.11 -14.43
CA ASP A 717 41.66 -26.92 -13.73
C ASP A 717 40.55 -26.23 -12.92
N VAL A 718 39.35 -26.06 -13.51
CA VAL A 718 38.16 -25.52 -12.82
C VAL A 718 37.82 -26.35 -11.58
N LEU A 719 37.85 -27.68 -11.69
CA LEU A 719 37.57 -28.57 -10.56
C LEU A 719 38.68 -28.51 -9.50
N GLY A 720 39.94 -28.34 -9.91
CA GLY A 720 41.08 -28.11 -9.02
C GLY A 720 40.93 -26.82 -8.20
N LEU A 721 40.59 -25.72 -8.86
CA LEU A 721 40.29 -24.43 -8.21
C LEU A 721 39.08 -24.53 -7.26
N PHE A 722 38.01 -25.20 -7.68
CA PHE A 722 36.85 -25.45 -6.83
C PHE A 722 37.22 -26.27 -5.59
N THR A 723 38.13 -27.24 -5.71
CA THR A 723 38.57 -28.05 -4.58
C THR A 723 39.27 -27.18 -3.53
N CYS A 724 40.12 -26.23 -3.95
CA CYS A 724 40.74 -25.25 -3.05
C CYS A 724 39.68 -24.37 -2.37
N TYR A 725 38.75 -23.80 -3.14
CA TYR A 725 37.63 -23.02 -2.62
C TYR A 725 36.79 -23.80 -1.59
N ASN A 726 36.42 -25.04 -1.91
CA ASN A 726 35.52 -25.85 -1.08
C ASN A 726 36.18 -26.23 0.25
N LYS A 727 37.47 -26.61 0.24
CA LYS A 727 38.24 -26.91 1.47
C LYS A 727 38.22 -25.71 2.43
N LEU A 728 38.45 -24.50 1.92
CA LEU A 728 38.50 -23.28 2.71
C LEU A 728 37.11 -22.84 3.21
N SER A 729 36.08 -22.95 2.35
CA SER A 729 34.68 -22.73 2.71
C SER A 729 34.24 -23.62 3.87
N GLU A 730 34.58 -24.92 3.84
CA GLU A 730 34.22 -25.84 4.92
C GLU A 730 34.94 -25.51 6.24
N ILE A 731 36.21 -25.10 6.20
CA ILE A 731 36.94 -24.64 7.39
C ILE A 731 36.25 -23.43 8.04
N LEU A 732 35.86 -22.43 7.23
CA LEU A 732 35.16 -21.25 7.74
C LEU A 732 33.80 -21.61 8.35
N LYS A 733 33.04 -22.53 7.73
CA LYS A 733 31.76 -23.01 8.28
C LYS A 733 31.94 -23.76 9.60
N GLU A 734 32.94 -24.64 9.70
CA GLU A 734 33.24 -25.40 10.92
C GLU A 734 33.64 -24.48 12.09
N LYS A 735 34.45 -23.45 11.80
CA LYS A 735 34.95 -22.50 12.82
C LYS A 735 33.90 -21.47 13.23
N ALA A 736 33.04 -21.02 12.30
CA ALA A 736 31.94 -20.10 12.58
C ALA A 736 30.85 -20.70 13.49
N GLY A 737 30.70 -22.03 13.51
CA GLY A 737 29.68 -22.74 14.30
C GLY A 737 29.86 -22.69 15.82
N LYS A 738 31.01 -22.24 16.33
CA LYS A 738 31.33 -22.31 17.77
C LYS A 738 30.99 -21.04 18.57
N ASN A 739 30.79 -19.88 17.92
CA ASN A 739 30.50 -18.61 18.58
C ASN A 739 29.22 -17.96 18.00
N LYS A 740 28.04 -18.32 18.52
CA LYS A 740 26.79 -17.58 18.23
C LYS A 740 26.80 -16.23 18.97
N SER A 741 27.34 -15.20 18.34
CA SER A 741 27.03 -13.81 18.67
C SER A 741 26.00 -13.26 17.67
N ASN A 742 25.11 -12.38 18.14
CA ASN A 742 23.91 -11.90 17.43
C ASN A 742 24.18 -10.85 16.31
N LEU A 743 25.41 -10.75 15.79
CA LEU A 743 25.74 -9.88 14.66
C LEU A 743 26.10 -10.77 13.44
N GLY A 744 25.30 -10.69 12.38
CA GLY A 744 25.13 -11.77 11.41
C GLY A 744 26.39 -12.19 10.64
N ASN A 745 26.79 -13.45 10.83
CA ASN A 745 27.66 -14.17 9.89
C ASN A 745 26.89 -14.40 8.58
N LYS A 746 26.89 -13.40 7.69
CA LYS A 746 26.47 -13.59 6.29
C LYS A 746 27.55 -14.43 5.61
N THR A 747 27.17 -15.52 4.95
CA THR A 747 28.07 -16.25 4.05
C THR A 747 28.71 -15.27 3.08
N PRO A 748 30.02 -15.39 2.77
CA PRO A 748 30.68 -14.50 1.83
C PRO A 748 29.92 -14.51 0.50
N ARG A 749 29.79 -13.34 -0.12
CA ARG A 749 29.11 -13.19 -1.41
C ARG A 749 30.00 -13.76 -2.52
N SER A 750 29.39 -14.45 -3.47
CA SER A 750 30.12 -15.03 -4.60
C SER A 750 30.52 -13.95 -5.62
N PHE A 751 31.74 -14.09 -6.15
CA PHE A 751 32.33 -13.23 -7.18
C PHE A 751 31.86 -13.58 -8.60
N LEU A 752 31.27 -14.76 -8.80
CA LEU A 752 30.81 -15.21 -10.11
C LEU A 752 29.78 -14.24 -10.68
N SER A 753 29.94 -13.83 -11.93
CA SER A 753 28.98 -12.92 -12.58
C SER A 753 27.63 -13.62 -12.81
N MET A 754 26.52 -12.89 -12.73
CA MET A 754 25.19 -13.49 -12.99
C MET A 754 25.06 -13.98 -14.45
N GLY A 755 25.76 -13.32 -15.39
CA GLY A 755 25.86 -13.77 -16.78
C GLY A 755 26.60 -15.10 -16.92
N PHE A 756 27.72 -15.27 -16.21
CA PHE A 756 28.44 -16.53 -16.16
C PHE A 756 27.64 -17.62 -15.48
N VAL A 757 27.01 -17.35 -14.33
CA VAL A 757 26.17 -18.32 -13.63
C VAL A 757 25.04 -18.83 -14.54
N SER A 758 24.41 -17.94 -15.31
CA SER A 758 23.42 -18.34 -16.32
C SER A 758 24.02 -19.26 -17.39
N THR A 759 25.22 -18.95 -17.87
CA THR A 759 25.91 -19.73 -18.92
C THR A 759 26.37 -21.09 -18.40
N LEU A 760 26.97 -21.10 -17.21
CA LEU A 760 27.42 -22.30 -16.49
C LEU A 760 26.27 -23.26 -16.24
N LEU A 761 25.14 -22.79 -15.70
CA LEU A 761 23.97 -23.65 -15.47
C LEU A 761 23.41 -24.20 -16.79
N THR A 762 23.37 -23.37 -17.84
CA THR A 762 22.92 -23.81 -19.17
C THR A 762 23.82 -24.92 -19.72
N ALA A 763 25.14 -24.76 -19.63
CA ALA A 763 26.10 -25.78 -20.05
C ALA A 763 26.01 -27.07 -19.22
N LEU A 764 25.88 -26.95 -17.90
CA LEU A 764 25.83 -28.12 -17.02
C LEU A 764 24.56 -28.96 -17.22
N PHE A 765 23.42 -28.34 -17.48
CA PHE A 765 22.13 -29.04 -17.52
C PHE A 765 21.50 -29.17 -18.91
N ARG A 766 21.55 -28.14 -19.77
CA ARG A 766 20.86 -28.15 -21.09
C ARG A 766 21.75 -28.55 -22.26
N ASP A 767 23.06 -28.32 -22.19
CA ASP A 767 23.96 -28.60 -23.31
C ASP A 767 24.21 -30.11 -23.46
N ASN A 768 23.67 -30.69 -24.54
CA ASN A 768 23.86 -32.09 -24.90
C ASN A 768 24.60 -32.25 -26.23
N ALA A 769 25.40 -31.26 -26.65
CA ALA A 769 26.22 -31.37 -27.85
C ALA A 769 27.31 -32.45 -27.66
N GLN A 770 27.43 -33.37 -28.62
CA GLN A 770 28.41 -34.47 -28.57
C GLN A 770 29.85 -33.98 -28.42
N SER A 771 30.19 -32.82 -28.99
CA SER A 771 31.51 -32.20 -28.89
C SER A 771 31.86 -31.73 -27.47
N HIS A 772 30.86 -31.42 -26.64
CA HIS A 772 31.06 -30.85 -25.30
C HIS A 772 30.94 -31.90 -24.19
N GLU A 773 30.37 -33.06 -24.47
CA GLU A 773 30.00 -34.06 -23.47
C GLU A 773 31.20 -34.59 -22.66
N GLU A 774 32.31 -34.94 -23.32
CA GLU A 774 33.51 -35.47 -22.64
C GLU A 774 34.13 -34.47 -21.66
N SER A 775 34.10 -33.18 -21.99
CA SER A 775 34.60 -32.12 -21.11
C SER A 775 33.62 -31.87 -19.97
N LEU A 776 32.33 -31.68 -20.26
CA LEU A 776 31.30 -31.40 -19.27
C LEU A 776 31.10 -32.57 -18.30
N ALA A 777 31.38 -33.81 -18.71
CA ALA A 777 31.37 -34.98 -17.84
C ALA A 777 32.30 -34.82 -16.62
N VAL A 778 33.44 -34.12 -16.77
CA VAL A 778 34.36 -33.83 -15.65
C VAL A 778 33.62 -33.04 -14.56
N LEU A 779 32.91 -31.97 -14.93
CA LEU A 779 32.16 -31.13 -13.99
C LEU A 779 30.89 -31.83 -13.48
N ARG A 780 30.16 -32.54 -14.36
CA ARG A 780 28.92 -33.27 -14.03
C ARG A 780 29.16 -34.44 -13.08
N SER A 781 30.36 -35.03 -13.08
CA SER A 781 30.73 -36.10 -12.15
C SER A 781 30.83 -35.61 -10.69
N SER A 782 31.14 -34.33 -10.49
CA SER A 782 31.25 -33.72 -9.17
C SER A 782 29.90 -33.17 -8.68
N MET A 783 29.20 -33.97 -7.89
CA MET A 783 27.93 -33.55 -7.27
C MET A 783 28.09 -32.32 -6.34
N GLU A 784 29.26 -32.12 -5.75
CA GLU A 784 29.54 -30.95 -4.90
C GLU A 784 29.64 -29.66 -5.73
N PHE A 785 30.28 -29.73 -6.92
CA PHE A 785 30.36 -28.60 -7.85
C PHE A 785 28.98 -28.23 -8.41
N LEU A 786 28.17 -29.23 -8.80
CA LEU A 786 26.80 -28.99 -9.26
C LEU A 786 25.94 -28.28 -8.18
N ARG A 787 26.01 -28.74 -6.92
CA ARG A 787 25.32 -28.08 -5.80
C ARG A 787 25.83 -26.66 -5.57
N TYR A 788 27.14 -26.44 -5.68
CA TYR A 788 27.74 -25.13 -5.55
C TYR A 788 27.22 -24.16 -6.63
N ALA A 789 27.23 -24.56 -7.91
CA ALA A 789 26.75 -23.73 -9.01
C ALA A 789 25.28 -23.29 -8.83
N VAL A 790 24.40 -24.21 -8.44
CA VAL A 790 22.98 -23.87 -8.16
C VAL A 790 22.84 -23.01 -6.90
N SER A 791 23.66 -23.24 -5.87
CA SER A 791 23.65 -22.43 -4.64
C SER A 791 24.10 -20.98 -4.90
N VAL A 792 25.08 -20.76 -5.79
CA VAL A 792 25.50 -19.42 -6.19
C VAL A 792 24.37 -18.70 -6.94
N ALA A 793 23.68 -19.38 -7.87
CA ALA A 793 22.53 -18.80 -8.55
C ALA A 793 21.44 -18.38 -7.56
N LEU A 794 21.15 -19.23 -6.57
CA LEU A 794 20.19 -18.94 -5.52
C LEU A 794 20.62 -17.74 -4.65
N GLN A 795 21.91 -17.64 -4.32
CA GLN A 795 22.48 -16.51 -3.58
C GLN A 795 22.40 -15.20 -4.37
N LYS A 796 22.66 -15.22 -5.69
CA LYS A 796 22.55 -14.03 -6.56
C LYS A 796 21.10 -13.57 -6.72
N VAL A 797 20.16 -14.49 -6.89
CA VAL A 797 18.72 -14.14 -6.92
C VAL A 797 18.26 -13.57 -5.57
N GLN A 798 18.71 -14.14 -4.46
CA GLN A 798 18.43 -13.59 -3.13
C GLN A 798 19.01 -12.18 -2.96
N GLN A 799 20.22 -11.96 -3.45
CA GLN A 799 20.82 -10.63 -3.42
C GLN A 799 19.99 -9.62 -4.21
N LEU A 800 19.50 -10.02 -5.40
CA LEU A 800 18.64 -9.19 -6.23
C LEU A 800 17.32 -8.86 -5.53
N GLU A 801 16.72 -9.82 -4.81
CA GLU A 801 15.52 -9.61 -3.99
C GLU A 801 15.77 -8.64 -2.81
N GLU A 802 16.91 -8.77 -2.12
CA GLU A 802 17.24 -7.95 -0.95
C GLU A 802 17.66 -6.51 -1.30
N THR A 803 18.41 -6.33 -2.39
CA THR A 803 19.08 -5.06 -2.73
C THR A 803 18.62 -4.42 -4.03
N GLY A 804 17.88 -5.15 -4.88
CA GLY A 804 17.49 -4.70 -6.22
C GLY A 804 18.62 -4.74 -7.26
N GLN A 805 19.82 -5.19 -6.88
CA GLN A 805 21.01 -5.30 -7.73
C GLN A 805 21.79 -6.57 -7.39
N THR A 806 22.72 -7.00 -8.25
CA THR A 806 23.65 -8.10 -7.95
C THR A 806 25.10 -7.64 -8.04
N ASP A 807 25.99 -8.29 -7.30
CA ASP A 807 27.43 -8.01 -7.42
C ASP A 807 27.99 -8.56 -8.74
N GLY A 808 28.96 -7.85 -9.30
CA GLY A 808 29.62 -8.20 -10.57
C GLY A 808 29.10 -7.41 -11.78
N PRO A 809 29.67 -7.66 -12.97
CA PRO A 809 29.36 -6.91 -14.18
C PRO A 809 27.88 -7.03 -14.56
N ASP A 810 27.33 -5.95 -15.11
CA ASP A 810 25.91 -5.83 -15.50
C ASP A 810 24.89 -6.00 -14.35
N GLY A 811 25.32 -6.17 -13.11
CA GLY A 811 24.44 -6.43 -11.97
C GLY A 811 23.48 -5.30 -11.61
N GLN A 812 23.79 -4.08 -12.08
CA GLN A 812 22.93 -2.90 -11.93
C GLN A 812 22.02 -2.68 -13.16
N ASN A 813 22.20 -3.43 -14.25
CA ASN A 813 21.43 -3.29 -15.48
C ASN A 813 20.14 -4.14 -15.41
N PRO A 814 18.95 -3.52 -15.33
CA PRO A 814 17.69 -4.25 -15.16
C PRO A 814 17.35 -5.14 -16.36
N ASP A 815 17.72 -4.74 -17.58
CA ASP A 815 17.41 -5.49 -18.81
C ASP A 815 18.21 -6.79 -18.88
N LYS A 816 19.51 -6.70 -18.59
CA LYS A 816 20.38 -7.87 -18.60
C LYS A 816 20.10 -8.80 -17.43
N MET A 817 19.79 -8.25 -16.25
CA MET A 817 19.37 -9.06 -15.10
C MET A 817 18.07 -9.81 -15.42
N PHE A 818 17.10 -9.15 -16.04
CA PHE A 818 15.88 -9.81 -16.51
C PHE A 818 16.15 -10.94 -17.51
N GLN A 819 17.02 -10.72 -18.50
CA GLN A 819 17.42 -11.77 -19.46
C GLN A 819 18.11 -12.96 -18.78
N ASN A 820 19.02 -12.71 -17.85
CA ASN A 820 19.69 -13.77 -17.09
C ASN A 820 18.71 -14.53 -16.19
N LEU A 821 17.75 -13.84 -15.56
CA LEU A 821 16.69 -14.50 -14.80
C LEU A 821 15.87 -15.43 -15.70
N CYS A 822 15.46 -14.99 -16.90
CA CYS A 822 14.73 -15.84 -17.85
C CYS A 822 15.51 -17.14 -18.17
N LYS A 823 16.79 -17.01 -18.53
CA LYS A 823 17.66 -18.15 -18.85
C LYS A 823 17.84 -19.09 -17.65
N VAL A 824 18.13 -18.55 -16.47
CA VAL A 824 18.27 -19.35 -15.25
C VAL A 824 16.96 -20.07 -14.92
N THR A 825 15.80 -19.41 -15.01
CA THR A 825 14.51 -20.05 -14.78
C THR A 825 14.27 -21.20 -15.77
N GLN A 826 14.51 -20.99 -17.06
CA GLN A 826 14.37 -22.02 -18.09
C GLN A 826 15.20 -23.27 -17.76
N VAL A 827 16.45 -23.08 -17.31
CA VAL A 827 17.37 -24.18 -16.97
C VAL A 827 16.94 -24.89 -15.70
N LEU A 828 16.62 -24.15 -14.63
CA LEU A 828 16.18 -24.74 -13.36
C LEU A 828 14.86 -25.48 -13.52
N LEU A 829 13.92 -24.94 -14.31
CA LEU A 829 12.64 -25.57 -14.63
C LEU A 829 12.84 -26.87 -15.40
N TRP A 830 13.70 -26.85 -16.42
CA TRP A 830 14.04 -28.06 -17.19
C TRP A 830 14.69 -29.12 -16.30
N ARG A 831 15.65 -28.74 -15.44
CA ARG A 831 16.32 -29.69 -14.53
C ARG A 831 15.33 -30.32 -13.57
N TYR A 832 14.43 -29.53 -12.98
CA TYR A 832 13.45 -30.01 -12.03
C TYR A 832 12.41 -30.96 -12.66
N THR A 833 12.00 -30.69 -13.90
CA THR A 833 10.95 -31.47 -14.60
C THR A 833 11.48 -32.70 -15.32
N SER A 834 12.72 -32.66 -15.83
CA SER A 834 13.26 -33.71 -16.72
C SER A 834 13.98 -34.83 -15.97
N ILE A 835 14.44 -34.59 -14.73
CA ILE A 835 15.31 -35.53 -14.00
C ILE A 835 14.67 -35.92 -12.67
N PRO A 836 14.26 -37.20 -12.49
CA PRO A 836 13.60 -37.66 -11.27
C PRO A 836 14.49 -37.51 -10.03
N THR A 837 13.91 -37.03 -8.93
CA THR A 837 14.56 -36.88 -7.62
C THR A 837 15.12 -38.20 -7.07
N VAL A 838 14.49 -39.33 -7.39
CA VAL A 838 14.89 -40.68 -6.98
C VAL A 838 16.30 -41.06 -7.46
N VAL A 839 16.77 -40.48 -8.58
CA VAL A 839 18.13 -40.72 -9.11
C VAL A 839 19.20 -40.05 -8.22
N GLU A 840 18.85 -38.98 -7.49
CA GLU A 840 19.78 -38.24 -6.63
C GLU A 840 19.93 -38.85 -5.21
N GLU A 841 18.92 -39.55 -4.69
CA GLU A 841 18.87 -40.00 -3.30
C GLU A 841 19.63 -41.31 -3.02
N SER A 842 20.11 -42.00 -4.07
CA SER A 842 20.93 -43.22 -3.94
C SER A 842 22.30 -42.98 -3.26
N GLY A 843 22.73 -41.72 -3.09
CA GLY A 843 23.95 -41.35 -2.37
C GLY A 843 23.66 -40.55 -1.10
N LYS A 844 23.54 -41.21 0.06
CA LYS A 844 23.48 -40.54 1.38
C LYS A 844 24.75 -39.71 1.63
N LYS A 845 24.76 -38.44 1.23
CA LYS A 845 25.76 -37.43 1.63
C LYS A 845 25.05 -36.19 2.20
N LYS A 846 25.66 -35.57 3.22
CA LYS A 846 25.16 -34.38 3.91
C LYS A 846 24.95 -33.23 2.91
N GLY A 847 23.70 -32.78 2.69
CA GLY A 847 23.38 -31.61 1.86
C GLY A 847 21.92 -31.60 1.37
N LYS A 848 21.43 -30.46 0.86
CA LYS A 848 20.16 -30.40 0.11
C LYS A 848 20.33 -31.08 -1.26
N SER A 849 19.29 -31.72 -1.78
CA SER A 849 19.28 -32.26 -3.16
C SER A 849 19.31 -31.13 -4.18
N ILE A 850 19.80 -31.40 -5.39
CA ILE A 850 19.91 -30.38 -6.45
C ILE A 850 18.51 -29.97 -6.90
N SER A 851 17.60 -30.94 -7.06
CA SER A 851 16.19 -30.65 -7.40
C SER A 851 15.50 -29.74 -6.39
N LEU A 852 15.75 -29.90 -5.09
CA LEU A 852 15.20 -29.02 -4.05
C LEU A 852 15.78 -27.60 -4.14
N LEU A 853 17.09 -27.47 -4.43
CA LEU A 853 17.73 -26.17 -4.66
C LEU A 853 17.19 -25.48 -5.92
N CYS A 854 16.95 -26.23 -7.00
CA CYS A 854 16.34 -25.71 -8.22
C CYS A 854 14.92 -25.17 -7.94
N LEU A 855 14.12 -25.91 -7.19
CA LEU A 855 12.77 -25.48 -6.82
C LEU A 855 12.77 -24.24 -5.90
N GLU A 856 13.70 -24.18 -4.93
CA GLU A 856 13.91 -22.99 -4.10
C GLU A 856 14.32 -21.78 -4.95
N GLY A 857 15.19 -22.00 -5.96
CA GLY A 857 15.59 -20.99 -6.93
C GLY A 857 14.44 -20.49 -7.79
N LEU A 858 13.63 -21.41 -8.34
CA LEU A 858 12.44 -21.08 -9.13
C LEU A 858 11.46 -20.21 -8.33
N LEU A 859 11.17 -20.60 -7.08
CA LEU A 859 10.29 -19.82 -6.20
C LEU A 859 10.81 -18.39 -6.01
N ARG A 860 12.10 -18.23 -5.68
CA ARG A 860 12.70 -16.90 -5.49
C ARG A 860 12.70 -16.09 -6.77
N ILE A 861 12.94 -16.69 -7.94
CA ILE A 861 12.89 -15.98 -9.21
C ILE A 861 11.45 -15.54 -9.52
N PHE A 862 10.45 -16.40 -9.37
CA PHE A 862 9.04 -16.03 -9.57
C PHE A 862 8.63 -14.87 -8.66
N ASN A 863 9.02 -14.90 -7.38
CA ASN A 863 8.82 -13.78 -6.47
C ASN A 863 9.53 -12.52 -7.00
N THR A 864 10.84 -12.59 -7.25
CA THR A 864 11.64 -11.44 -7.72
C THR A 864 11.07 -10.79 -8.98
N VAL A 865 10.61 -11.59 -9.96
CA VAL A 865 10.01 -11.09 -11.20
C VAL A 865 8.67 -10.41 -10.94
N GLN A 866 7.79 -10.99 -10.12
CA GLN A 866 6.51 -10.37 -9.76
C GLN A 866 6.70 -9.07 -8.96
N GLN A 867 7.78 -8.95 -8.19
CA GLN A 867 8.07 -7.80 -7.35
C GLN A 867 8.75 -6.66 -8.12
N LEU A 868 9.85 -6.95 -8.83
CA LEU A 868 10.71 -5.95 -9.48
C LEU A 868 10.33 -5.70 -10.94
N TYR A 869 9.83 -6.72 -11.65
CA TYR A 869 9.60 -6.71 -13.10
C TYR A 869 8.13 -6.96 -13.46
N SER A 870 7.20 -6.44 -12.65
CA SER A 870 5.76 -6.69 -12.80
C SER A 870 5.21 -6.34 -14.20
N ALA A 871 5.71 -5.26 -14.82
CA ALA A 871 5.34 -4.87 -16.18
C ALA A 871 5.86 -5.82 -17.27
N ARG A 872 6.90 -6.61 -16.99
CA ARG A 872 7.53 -7.55 -17.94
C ARG A 872 7.18 -9.02 -17.67
N ILE A 873 6.19 -9.28 -16.81
CA ILE A 873 5.66 -10.64 -16.59
C ILE A 873 5.24 -11.33 -17.91
N PRO A 874 4.58 -10.66 -18.89
CA PRO A 874 4.22 -11.31 -20.15
C PRO A 874 5.46 -11.83 -20.91
N GLN A 875 6.51 -11.00 -21.00
CA GLN A 875 7.78 -11.33 -21.64
C GLN A 875 8.51 -12.47 -20.90
N PHE A 876 8.47 -12.46 -19.57
CA PHE A 876 9.08 -13.50 -18.74
C PHE A 876 8.41 -14.85 -18.98
N LEU A 877 7.08 -14.91 -18.94
CA LEU A 877 6.34 -16.14 -19.19
C LEU A 877 6.54 -16.65 -20.63
N GLN A 878 6.60 -15.75 -21.62
CA GLN A 878 6.92 -16.11 -22.99
C GLN A 878 8.30 -16.76 -23.11
N ALA A 879 9.30 -16.25 -22.41
CA ALA A 879 10.63 -16.85 -22.42
C ALA A 879 10.64 -18.27 -21.84
N LEU A 880 9.66 -18.67 -21.00
CA LEU A 880 9.61 -20.01 -20.43
C LEU A 880 9.02 -21.06 -21.39
N ASP A 881 8.29 -20.63 -22.42
CA ASP A 881 7.66 -21.54 -23.38
C ASP A 881 8.68 -21.94 -24.46
N ILE A 882 8.99 -23.23 -24.56
CA ILE A 882 9.99 -23.81 -25.49
C ILE A 882 9.37 -24.06 -26.89
N THR A 883 8.20 -23.49 -27.19
CA THR A 883 7.61 -23.67 -28.52
C THR A 883 8.37 -22.84 -29.54
N ASP A 884 9.26 -23.50 -30.30
CA ASP A 884 9.83 -23.00 -31.55
C ASP A 884 8.72 -22.45 -32.44
N GLY A 885 8.82 -21.17 -32.77
CA GLY A 885 7.93 -20.52 -33.73
C GLY A 885 7.80 -19.04 -33.44
N ASP A 886 8.29 -18.24 -34.39
CA ASP A 886 8.03 -16.81 -34.56
C ASP A 886 6.52 -16.55 -34.72
N ALA A 887 5.73 -16.77 -33.67
CA ALA A 887 4.37 -16.28 -33.59
C ALA A 887 4.47 -14.78 -33.23
N GLU A 888 4.10 -13.95 -34.20
CA GLU A 888 4.00 -12.50 -34.11
C GLU A 888 3.36 -12.03 -32.80
N GLU A 889 3.69 -10.79 -32.41
CA GLU A 889 3.21 -10.03 -31.24
C GLU A 889 1.67 -9.90 -31.18
N THR A 890 0.97 -11.03 -31.04
CA THR A 890 -0.43 -11.11 -30.66
C THR A 890 -0.50 -11.00 -29.14
N ASP A 891 -1.50 -10.27 -28.63
CA ASP A 891 -1.69 -9.99 -27.19
C ASP A 891 -1.40 -11.22 -26.32
N ILE A 892 -0.27 -11.20 -25.60
CA ILE A 892 0.16 -12.31 -24.76
C ILE A 892 -0.82 -12.45 -23.61
N ASN A 893 -1.68 -13.48 -23.66
CA ASN A 893 -2.58 -13.78 -22.56
C ASN A 893 -1.78 -14.34 -21.36
N VAL A 894 -1.46 -13.47 -20.40
CA VAL A 894 -0.73 -13.79 -19.16
C VAL A 894 -1.38 -14.95 -18.41
N THR A 895 -2.71 -15.00 -18.38
CA THR A 895 -3.48 -16.03 -17.65
C THR A 895 -3.26 -17.42 -18.25
N GLU A 896 -3.20 -17.54 -19.58
CA GLU A 896 -2.99 -18.82 -20.26
C GLU A 896 -1.58 -19.37 -20.02
N LYS A 897 -0.56 -18.51 -20.14
CA LYS A 897 0.83 -18.90 -19.90
C LYS A 897 1.07 -19.25 -18.43
N ALA A 898 0.52 -18.47 -17.50
CA ALA A 898 0.57 -18.80 -16.07
C ALA A 898 -0.11 -20.15 -15.78
N ALA A 899 -1.27 -20.41 -16.39
CA ALA A 899 -1.97 -21.68 -16.24
C ALA A 899 -1.19 -22.88 -16.82
N PHE A 900 -0.44 -22.68 -17.91
CA PHE A 900 0.46 -23.70 -18.46
C PHE A 900 1.57 -24.07 -17.45
N GLN A 901 2.24 -23.08 -16.88
CA GLN A 901 3.28 -23.32 -15.87
C GLN A 901 2.71 -23.95 -14.59
N ILE A 902 1.52 -23.52 -14.15
CA ILE A 902 0.80 -24.13 -13.02
C ILE A 902 0.55 -25.63 -13.26
N ARG A 903 0.11 -26.03 -14.45
CA ARG A 903 -0.15 -27.45 -14.78
C ARG A 903 1.09 -28.32 -14.64
N GLN A 904 2.27 -27.80 -14.93
CA GLN A 904 3.52 -28.55 -14.74
C GLN A 904 3.78 -28.83 -13.25
N PHE A 905 3.69 -27.82 -12.39
CA PHE A 905 3.88 -27.97 -10.94
C PHE A 905 2.76 -28.77 -10.26
N GLN A 906 1.51 -28.67 -10.76
CA GLN A 906 0.40 -29.52 -10.30
C GLN A 906 0.72 -31.00 -10.49
N ARG A 907 1.28 -31.37 -11.66
CA ARG A 907 1.66 -32.76 -11.96
C ARG A 907 2.75 -33.24 -11.01
N SER A 908 3.78 -32.44 -10.76
CA SER A 908 4.85 -32.78 -9.81
C SER A 908 4.31 -32.96 -8.38
N LEU A 909 3.37 -32.11 -7.96
CA LEU A 909 2.75 -32.23 -6.63
C LEU A 909 1.90 -33.50 -6.50
N VAL A 910 1.09 -33.84 -7.51
CA VAL A 910 0.29 -35.06 -7.51
C VAL A 910 1.19 -36.30 -7.47
N ASN A 911 2.32 -36.29 -8.19
CA ASN A 911 3.28 -37.38 -8.13
C ASN A 911 3.82 -37.60 -6.69
N GLN A 912 4.14 -36.53 -5.96
CA GLN A 912 4.60 -36.58 -4.56
C GLN A 912 3.53 -37.09 -3.58
N PHE A 913 2.24 -36.87 -3.87
CA PHE A 913 1.15 -37.45 -3.07
C PHE A 913 0.86 -38.91 -3.42
N SER A 914 1.20 -39.36 -4.64
CA SER A 914 1.00 -40.74 -5.09
C SER A 914 2.15 -41.70 -4.77
N SER A 915 3.32 -41.18 -4.37
CA SER A 915 4.47 -42.00 -3.99
C SER A 915 4.27 -42.67 -2.62
N ALA A 916 4.97 -43.78 -2.36
CA ALA A 916 4.91 -44.49 -1.08
C ALA A 916 5.30 -43.57 0.10
N GLU A 917 4.72 -43.81 1.29
CA GLU A 917 4.90 -42.94 2.48
C GLU A 917 6.37 -42.71 2.88
N ASP A 918 7.26 -43.66 2.58
CA ASP A 918 8.70 -43.58 2.86
C ASP A 918 9.45 -42.57 1.97
N ASP A 919 8.89 -42.18 0.81
CA ASP A 919 9.51 -41.28 -0.19
C ASP A 919 8.97 -39.83 -0.12
N PHE A 920 8.08 -39.50 0.83
CA PHE A 920 7.43 -38.18 0.90
C PHE A 920 8.39 -37.08 1.38
N ASN A 921 8.65 -36.09 0.52
CA ASN A 921 9.46 -34.92 0.87
C ASN A 921 8.60 -33.71 1.25
N SER A 922 8.42 -33.49 2.56
CA SER A 922 7.67 -32.34 3.12
C SER A 922 8.20 -30.98 2.64
N LYS A 923 9.51 -30.78 2.54
CA LYS A 923 10.10 -29.49 2.14
C LYS A 923 9.86 -29.20 0.65
N GLU A 924 9.99 -30.20 -0.20
CA GLU A 924 9.69 -30.08 -1.63
C GLU A 924 8.20 -29.75 -1.85
N THR A 925 7.32 -30.48 -1.16
CA THR A 925 5.87 -30.26 -1.19
C THR A 925 5.49 -28.84 -0.77
N GLN A 926 6.05 -28.32 0.33
CA GLN A 926 5.84 -26.93 0.76
C GLN A 926 6.27 -25.90 -0.30
N LEU A 927 7.44 -26.10 -0.91
CA LEU A 927 7.95 -25.21 -1.94
C LEU A 927 7.05 -25.24 -3.19
N LEU A 928 6.61 -26.43 -3.63
CA LEU A 928 5.66 -26.59 -4.74
C LEU A 928 4.35 -25.84 -4.48
N ILE A 929 3.76 -26.00 -3.29
CA ILE A 929 2.54 -25.27 -2.90
C ILE A 929 2.76 -23.75 -2.94
N THR A 930 3.94 -23.30 -2.49
CA THR A 930 4.28 -21.86 -2.49
C THR A 930 4.49 -21.31 -3.90
N VAL A 931 5.11 -22.09 -4.80
CA VAL A 931 5.23 -21.74 -6.24
C VAL A 931 3.84 -21.64 -6.87
N LEU A 932 2.96 -22.62 -6.63
CA LEU A 932 1.58 -22.61 -7.12
C LEU A 932 0.80 -21.40 -6.59
N SER A 933 0.96 -21.04 -5.31
CA SER A 933 0.35 -19.84 -4.72
C SER A 933 0.90 -18.52 -5.30
N THR A 934 2.15 -18.52 -5.73
CA THR A 934 2.79 -17.34 -6.34
C THR A 934 2.30 -17.17 -7.77
N LEU A 935 2.25 -18.25 -8.56
CA LEU A 935 1.75 -18.23 -9.94
C LEU A 935 0.24 -17.96 -10.01
N SER A 936 -0.55 -18.41 -9.03
CA SER A 936 -2.00 -18.19 -9.04
C SER A 936 -2.41 -16.73 -8.97
N LYS A 937 -1.56 -15.85 -8.42
CA LYS A 937 -1.77 -14.39 -8.39
C LYS A 937 -1.76 -13.76 -9.78
N LEU A 938 -1.23 -14.46 -10.80
CA LEU A 938 -1.19 -14.00 -12.19
C LEU A 938 -2.43 -14.40 -12.99
N LEU A 939 -3.28 -15.26 -12.43
CA LEU A 939 -4.52 -15.67 -13.08
C LEU A 939 -5.59 -14.61 -12.87
N ASP A 940 -6.30 -14.23 -13.93
CA ASP A 940 -7.50 -13.41 -13.80
C ASP A 940 -8.60 -14.20 -13.03
N PRO A 941 -9.14 -13.67 -11.91
CA PRO A 941 -10.21 -14.33 -11.15
C PRO A 941 -11.47 -14.65 -11.95
N THR A 942 -11.73 -13.96 -13.06
CA THR A 942 -12.90 -14.22 -13.92
C THR A 942 -12.67 -15.30 -14.99
N SER A 943 -11.43 -15.74 -15.16
CA SER A 943 -11.03 -16.69 -16.21
C SER A 943 -11.47 -18.14 -15.94
N GLN A 944 -11.60 -18.94 -17.00
CA GLN A 944 -11.87 -20.38 -16.87
C GLN A 944 -10.68 -21.14 -16.25
N GLN A 945 -9.45 -20.68 -16.54
CA GLN A 945 -8.20 -21.25 -16.03
C GLN A 945 -8.12 -21.13 -14.50
N PHE A 946 -8.57 -19.99 -13.94
CA PHE A 946 -8.68 -19.81 -12.50
C PHE A 946 -9.66 -20.81 -11.87
N LEU A 947 -10.83 -21.02 -12.49
CA LEU A 947 -11.82 -21.99 -12.01
C LEU A 947 -11.29 -23.43 -12.07
N GLN A 948 -10.56 -23.80 -13.13
CA GLN A 948 -9.91 -25.11 -13.24
C GLN A 948 -8.90 -25.32 -12.10
N PHE A 949 -8.08 -24.30 -11.80
CA PHE A 949 -7.09 -24.35 -10.74
C PHE A 949 -7.72 -24.46 -9.35
N LEU A 950 -8.77 -23.69 -9.07
CA LEU A 950 -9.55 -23.76 -7.83
C LEU A 950 -10.19 -25.14 -7.67
N THR A 951 -10.84 -25.66 -8.72
CA THR A 951 -11.50 -26.98 -8.69
C THR A 951 -10.50 -28.10 -8.42
N TRP A 952 -9.31 -28.03 -9.05
CA TRP A 952 -8.23 -28.97 -8.76
C TRP A 952 -7.73 -28.84 -7.31
N THR A 953 -7.58 -27.63 -6.78
CA THR A 953 -7.12 -27.42 -5.39
C THR A 953 -8.13 -28.00 -4.39
N VAL A 954 -9.44 -27.80 -4.64
CA VAL A 954 -10.50 -28.44 -3.84
C VAL A 954 -10.40 -29.96 -3.91
N LYS A 955 -10.20 -30.52 -5.10
CA LYS A 955 -10.05 -31.98 -5.29
C LYS A 955 -8.86 -32.52 -4.48
N VAL A 956 -7.71 -31.85 -4.53
CA VAL A 956 -6.51 -32.24 -3.78
C VAL A 956 -6.77 -32.25 -2.27
N CYS A 957 -7.46 -31.23 -1.73
CA CYS A 957 -7.79 -31.18 -0.30
C CYS A 957 -8.84 -32.23 0.11
N LYS A 958 -9.70 -32.68 -0.82
CA LYS A 958 -10.73 -33.70 -0.55
C LYS A 958 -10.19 -35.12 -0.58
N GLU A 959 -9.25 -35.42 -1.47
CA GLU A 959 -8.80 -36.79 -1.75
C GLU A 959 -7.54 -37.19 -0.97
N ASN A 960 -6.68 -36.26 -0.57
CA ASN A 960 -5.38 -36.58 0.03
C ASN A 960 -5.37 -36.42 1.55
N THR A 961 -4.91 -37.46 2.26
CA THR A 961 -4.63 -37.43 3.70
C THR A 961 -3.19 -36.97 3.93
N LEU A 962 -3.00 -35.80 4.55
CA LEU A 962 -1.67 -35.27 4.86
C LEU A 962 -1.49 -35.17 6.38
N GLU A 963 -0.44 -35.78 6.91
CA GLU A 963 -0.10 -35.66 8.34
C GLU A 963 0.81 -34.47 8.65
N ASP A 964 1.54 -33.95 7.65
CA ASP A 964 2.43 -32.81 7.84
C ASP A 964 1.66 -31.48 7.96
N ILE A 965 1.74 -30.90 9.16
CA ILE A 965 1.12 -29.62 9.55
C ILE A 965 1.45 -28.49 8.57
N SER A 966 2.70 -28.42 8.13
CA SER A 966 3.19 -27.31 7.31
C SER A 966 2.69 -27.37 5.87
N CYS A 967 2.66 -28.57 5.24
CA CYS A 967 2.00 -28.78 3.96
C CYS A 967 0.49 -28.54 4.02
N CYS A 968 -0.18 -29.05 5.07
CA CYS A 968 -1.61 -28.82 5.29
C CYS A 968 -1.93 -27.31 5.37
N LYS A 969 -1.13 -26.57 6.14
CA LYS A 969 -1.25 -25.10 6.23
C LYS A 969 -1.10 -24.43 4.88
N GLY A 970 -0.10 -24.83 4.09
CA GLY A 970 0.15 -24.30 2.75
C GLY A 970 -1.03 -24.51 1.81
N LEU A 971 -1.55 -25.75 1.72
CA LEU A 971 -2.66 -26.09 0.83
C LEU A 971 -3.96 -25.39 1.21
N LEU A 972 -4.31 -25.36 2.50
CA LEU A 972 -5.52 -24.66 2.96
C LEU A 972 -5.38 -23.15 2.76
N SER A 973 -4.20 -22.57 2.97
CA SER A 973 -3.96 -21.15 2.68
C SER A 973 -4.12 -20.83 1.20
N LEU A 974 -3.61 -21.71 0.31
CA LEU A 974 -3.82 -21.63 -1.13
C LEU A 974 -5.31 -21.72 -1.47
N LEU A 975 -6.01 -22.73 -0.95
CA LEU A 975 -7.45 -22.92 -1.16
C LEU A 975 -8.25 -21.68 -0.76
N PHE A 976 -8.02 -21.12 0.44
CA PHE A 976 -8.70 -19.92 0.89
C PHE A 976 -8.38 -18.71 0.01
N SER A 977 -7.11 -18.52 -0.40
CA SER A 977 -6.70 -17.40 -1.25
C SER A 977 -7.43 -17.39 -2.60
N LEU A 978 -7.64 -18.57 -3.20
CA LEU A 978 -8.38 -18.72 -4.45
C LEU A 978 -9.88 -18.60 -4.23
N HIS A 979 -10.41 -19.25 -3.19
CA HIS A 979 -11.84 -19.31 -2.96
C HIS A 979 -12.44 -17.92 -2.70
N VAL A 980 -11.77 -17.08 -1.90
CA VAL A 980 -12.23 -15.71 -1.58
C VAL A 980 -12.36 -14.82 -2.83
N GLN A 981 -11.51 -15.03 -3.84
CA GLN A 981 -11.59 -14.33 -5.13
C GLN A 981 -12.68 -14.89 -6.06
N TYR A 982 -13.24 -16.06 -5.75
CA TYR A 982 -14.36 -16.65 -6.49
C TYR A 982 -15.71 -16.39 -5.82
N LYS A 983 -15.84 -16.72 -4.53
CA LYS A 983 -17.06 -16.60 -3.71
C LYS A 983 -16.71 -16.46 -2.23
N SER A 984 -17.68 -16.07 -1.39
CA SER A 984 -17.46 -16.05 0.06
C SER A 984 -17.14 -17.46 0.59
N PRO A 985 -16.11 -17.61 1.46
CA PRO A 985 -15.67 -18.90 1.97
C PRO A 985 -16.58 -19.50 3.06
N VAL A 986 -17.67 -18.83 3.47
CA VAL A 986 -18.51 -19.30 4.61
C VAL A 986 -19.08 -20.70 4.43
N GLY A 987 -19.36 -21.14 3.19
CA GLY A 987 -19.78 -22.51 2.93
C GLY A 987 -18.65 -23.52 3.20
N LEU A 988 -17.45 -23.22 2.70
CA LEU A 988 -16.25 -24.02 2.91
C LEU A 988 -15.85 -24.07 4.40
N LEU A 989 -15.95 -22.94 5.12
CA LEU A 989 -15.67 -22.88 6.55
C LEU A 989 -16.62 -23.77 7.36
N ARG A 990 -17.88 -23.90 6.93
CA ARG A 990 -18.84 -24.79 7.58
C ARG A 990 -18.49 -26.25 7.39
N GLU A 991 -18.15 -26.65 6.16
CA GLU A 991 -17.71 -28.03 5.86
C GLU A 991 -16.45 -28.39 6.67
N LEU A 992 -15.45 -27.49 6.72
CA LEU A 992 -14.24 -27.72 7.51
C LEU A 992 -14.49 -27.73 9.03
N ALA A 993 -15.41 -26.92 9.54
CA ALA A 993 -15.77 -26.94 10.96
C ALA A 993 -16.48 -28.24 11.35
N GLN A 994 -17.33 -28.79 10.47
CA GLN A 994 -17.95 -30.10 10.64
C GLN A 994 -16.89 -31.21 10.64
N ASP A 995 -15.91 -31.16 9.75
CA ASP A 995 -14.79 -32.11 9.75
C ASP A 995 -13.95 -32.02 11.02
N ILE A 996 -13.66 -30.81 11.52
CA ILE A 996 -12.94 -30.60 12.78
C ILE A 996 -13.74 -31.20 13.94
N HIS A 997 -15.04 -30.94 14.00
CA HIS A 997 -15.93 -31.45 15.04
C HIS A 997 -15.99 -32.97 15.02
N ALA A 998 -16.18 -33.58 13.85
CA ALA A 998 -16.20 -35.02 13.68
C ALA A 998 -14.85 -35.69 14.04
N CYS A 999 -13.72 -35.03 13.75
CA CYS A 999 -12.39 -35.58 14.05
C CYS A 999 -11.99 -35.47 15.53
N LEU A 1000 -12.35 -34.38 16.21
CA LEU A 1000 -11.93 -34.11 17.59
C LEU A 1000 -12.97 -34.55 18.63
N GLY A 1001 -14.21 -34.81 18.22
CA GLY A 1001 -15.30 -35.22 19.09
C GLY A 1001 -16.04 -34.04 19.73
N ASP A 1002 -17.20 -34.34 20.33
CA ASP A 1002 -18.01 -33.39 21.08
C ASP A 1002 -17.51 -33.27 22.54
N ILE A 1003 -17.84 -32.17 23.21
CA ILE A 1003 -17.62 -31.94 24.64
C ILE A 1003 -18.46 -32.90 25.47
N ASP A 1004 -19.66 -33.25 24.99
CA ASP A 1004 -20.51 -34.26 25.59
C ASP A 1004 -20.14 -35.65 25.07
N GLN A 1005 -19.60 -36.49 25.96
CA GLN A 1005 -19.06 -37.81 25.63
C GLN A 1005 -20.16 -38.80 25.18
N ASP A 1006 -21.42 -38.47 25.44
CA ASP A 1006 -22.58 -39.31 25.12
C ASP A 1006 -23.13 -39.07 23.70
N ILE A 1007 -22.54 -38.14 22.92
CA ILE A 1007 -22.97 -37.81 21.55
C ILE A 1007 -22.13 -38.59 20.52
N GLU A 1008 -22.76 -39.55 19.83
CA GLU A 1008 -22.18 -40.21 18.65
C GLU A 1008 -22.34 -39.31 17.42
N LEU A 1009 -21.22 -38.79 16.88
CA LEU A 1009 -21.20 -37.95 15.67
C LEU A 1009 -21.23 -38.80 14.39
N GLU A 1010 -22.07 -38.42 13.41
CA GLU A 1010 -22.01 -38.99 12.05
C GLU A 1010 -20.68 -38.62 11.38
N SER A 1011 -19.89 -39.61 10.94
CA SER A 1011 -18.61 -39.42 10.26
C SER A 1011 -18.79 -38.93 8.81
N ARG A 1012 -19.25 -37.69 8.64
CA ARG A 1012 -19.24 -37.01 7.33
C ARG A 1012 -17.90 -36.31 7.14
N SER A 1013 -16.92 -37.00 6.56
CA SER A 1013 -15.65 -36.38 6.18
C SER A 1013 -15.77 -35.72 4.80
N HIS A 1014 -15.80 -34.39 4.77
CA HIS A 1014 -15.81 -33.60 3.55
C HIS A 1014 -14.40 -33.46 2.95
N PHE A 1015 -13.38 -33.25 3.80
CA PHE A 1015 -11.99 -33.07 3.40
C PHE A 1015 -11.06 -34.08 4.10
N ALA A 1016 -10.43 -34.97 3.34
CA ALA A 1016 -9.46 -35.95 3.87
C ALA A 1016 -8.21 -35.32 4.51
N ILE A 1017 -7.92 -34.05 4.21
CA ILE A 1017 -6.80 -33.31 4.81
C ILE A 1017 -6.99 -33.04 6.32
N VAL A 1018 -8.23 -33.14 6.82
CA VAL A 1018 -8.57 -32.95 8.23
C VAL A 1018 -8.49 -34.31 8.92
N ASN A 1019 -7.51 -34.47 9.80
CA ASN A 1019 -7.30 -35.67 10.61
C ASN A 1019 -6.92 -35.27 12.04
N ALA A 1020 -6.81 -36.23 12.96
CA ALA A 1020 -6.53 -35.95 14.37
C ALA A 1020 -5.23 -35.14 14.61
N LYS A 1021 -4.22 -35.26 13.73
CA LYS A 1021 -2.95 -34.53 13.83
C LYS A 1021 -3.02 -33.11 13.25
N THR A 1022 -3.83 -32.88 12.22
CA THR A 1022 -3.94 -31.58 11.53
C THR A 1022 -5.08 -30.71 12.05
N ALA A 1023 -6.20 -31.31 12.45
CA ALA A 1023 -7.46 -30.64 12.78
C ALA A 1023 -7.30 -29.57 13.86
N ALA A 1024 -6.76 -29.94 15.02
CA ALA A 1024 -6.59 -29.02 16.14
C ALA A 1024 -5.50 -27.96 15.92
N PRO A 1025 -4.21 -28.28 15.66
CA PRO A 1025 -3.16 -27.28 15.67
C PRO A 1025 -3.11 -26.39 14.42
N THR A 1026 -3.75 -26.79 13.30
CA THR A 1026 -3.60 -26.09 12.01
C THR A 1026 -4.93 -25.70 11.41
N VAL A 1027 -5.81 -26.67 11.13
CA VAL A 1027 -7.05 -26.41 10.39
C VAL A 1027 -7.97 -25.50 11.20
N CYS A 1028 -8.12 -25.75 12.51
CA CYS A 1028 -8.92 -24.92 13.41
C CYS A 1028 -8.44 -23.45 13.41
N LEU A 1029 -7.13 -23.21 13.56
CA LEU A 1029 -6.58 -21.84 13.55
C LEU A 1029 -6.75 -21.14 12.19
N LEU A 1030 -6.64 -21.87 11.07
CA LEU A 1030 -6.87 -21.31 9.74
C LEU A 1030 -8.34 -20.97 9.48
N VAL A 1031 -9.25 -21.86 9.89
CA VAL A 1031 -10.70 -21.65 9.80
C VAL A 1031 -11.10 -20.43 10.64
N LEU A 1032 -10.60 -20.32 11.87
CA LEU A 1032 -10.85 -19.16 12.74
C LEU A 1032 -10.26 -17.88 12.15
N GLY A 1033 -9.01 -17.90 11.69
CA GLY A 1033 -8.37 -16.74 11.07
C GLY A 1033 -9.08 -16.28 9.79
N GLN A 1034 -9.64 -17.20 9.01
CA GLN A 1034 -10.42 -16.86 7.82
C GLN A 1034 -11.83 -16.39 8.17
N ALA A 1035 -12.48 -16.97 9.18
CA ALA A 1035 -13.77 -16.49 9.70
C ALA A 1035 -13.65 -15.05 10.24
N ASP A 1036 -12.55 -14.73 10.93
CA ASP A 1036 -12.26 -13.38 11.43
C ASP A 1036 -12.14 -12.33 10.32
N LYS A 1037 -11.60 -12.70 9.15
CA LYS A 1037 -11.56 -11.83 7.97
C LYS A 1037 -12.95 -11.60 7.39
N VAL A 1038 -13.78 -12.66 7.29
CA VAL A 1038 -15.18 -12.51 6.85
C VAL A 1038 -15.96 -11.61 7.83
N LEU A 1039 -15.71 -11.73 9.13
CA LEU A 1039 -16.28 -10.84 10.15
C LEU A 1039 -15.86 -9.38 9.95
N GLU A 1040 -14.61 -9.12 9.55
CA GLU A 1040 -14.17 -7.76 9.17
C GLU A 1040 -14.89 -7.24 7.93
N GLU A 1041 -15.14 -8.09 6.93
CA GLU A 1041 -15.94 -7.73 5.74
C GLU A 1041 -17.36 -7.32 6.14
N VAL A 1042 -17.97 -8.11 7.02
CA VAL A 1042 -19.31 -7.84 7.55
C VAL A 1042 -19.34 -6.55 8.37
N ASP A 1043 -18.37 -6.32 9.26
CA ASP A 1043 -18.30 -5.08 10.06
C ASP A 1043 -18.14 -3.85 9.17
N TRP A 1044 -17.31 -3.94 8.13
CA TRP A 1044 -17.16 -2.88 7.13
C TRP A 1044 -18.48 -2.60 6.39
N LEU A 1045 -19.21 -3.65 5.97
CA LEU A 1045 -20.53 -3.51 5.35
C LEU A 1045 -21.56 -2.88 6.28
N ILE A 1046 -21.59 -3.26 7.57
CA ILE A 1046 -22.53 -2.67 8.56
C ILE A 1046 -22.23 -1.18 8.78
N LYS A 1047 -20.95 -0.80 8.85
CA LYS A 1047 -20.55 0.61 8.93
C LYS A 1047 -21.03 1.38 7.70
N LYS A 1048 -20.94 0.78 6.51
CA LYS A 1048 -21.40 1.38 5.24
C LYS A 1048 -22.94 1.46 5.12
N LEU A 1049 -23.65 0.46 5.66
CA LEU A 1049 -25.12 0.49 5.76
C LEU A 1049 -25.61 1.62 6.68
N THR A 1050 -24.94 1.79 7.83
CA THR A 1050 -25.28 2.83 8.81
C THR A 1050 -25.07 4.24 8.26
N SER A 1051 -24.12 4.41 7.34
CA SER A 1051 -23.92 5.68 6.63
C SER A 1051 -24.99 5.97 5.58
N LEU A 1052 -25.46 4.94 4.86
CA LEU A 1052 -26.46 5.07 3.79
C LEU A 1052 -27.89 5.27 4.33
N GLY A 1053 -28.25 4.67 5.47
CA GLY A 1053 -29.61 4.70 6.05
C GLY A 1053 -30.06 6.03 6.68
N SER A 1054 -29.32 7.14 6.47
CA SER A 1054 -29.64 8.46 7.02
C SER A 1054 -30.34 9.43 6.06
N ASP A 1055 -30.51 9.05 4.79
CA ASP A 1055 -31.15 9.89 3.76
C ASP A 1055 -32.68 9.70 3.70
N THR A 1056 -33.42 10.80 3.87
CA THR A 1056 -34.87 10.94 3.63
C THR A 1056 -35.15 11.78 2.38
N SER A 1057 -34.42 11.57 1.28
CA SER A 1057 -34.65 12.28 0.00
C SER A 1057 -35.33 11.37 -1.02
N GLU A 1058 -36.28 11.92 -1.79
CA GLU A 1058 -37.29 11.21 -2.59
C GLU A 1058 -36.77 10.44 -3.83
N GLU A 1059 -35.46 10.43 -4.11
CA GLU A 1059 -34.85 9.63 -5.21
C GLU A 1059 -34.62 8.16 -4.77
N SER A 1060 -35.71 7.47 -4.43
CA SER A 1060 -35.69 6.38 -3.45
C SER A 1060 -35.79 4.94 -3.99
N SER A 1061 -35.87 4.71 -5.30
CA SER A 1061 -36.15 3.35 -5.83
C SER A 1061 -34.91 2.48 -6.11
N GLN A 1062 -33.81 3.04 -6.61
CA GLN A 1062 -32.58 2.28 -6.86
C GLN A 1062 -31.70 2.12 -5.60
N ALA A 1063 -31.60 3.16 -4.77
CA ALA A 1063 -30.85 3.14 -3.51
C ALA A 1063 -31.48 2.21 -2.45
N SER A 1064 -32.81 2.07 -2.42
CA SER A 1064 -33.47 1.12 -1.51
C SER A 1064 -33.18 -0.33 -1.87
N ASN A 1065 -33.12 -0.65 -3.18
CA ASN A 1065 -32.85 -2.01 -3.66
C ASN A 1065 -31.42 -2.46 -3.36
N GLN A 1066 -30.43 -1.57 -3.49
CA GLN A 1066 -29.04 -1.85 -3.10
C GLN A 1066 -28.93 -2.06 -1.57
N THR A 1067 -29.54 -1.19 -0.77
CA THR A 1067 -29.51 -1.29 0.70
C THR A 1067 -30.11 -2.63 1.18
N GLN A 1068 -31.22 -3.07 0.60
CA GLN A 1068 -31.84 -4.36 0.92
C GLN A 1068 -30.97 -5.56 0.48
N ALA A 1069 -30.27 -5.47 -0.65
CA ALA A 1069 -29.35 -6.51 -1.10
C ALA A 1069 -28.15 -6.65 -0.15
N LEU A 1070 -27.61 -5.52 0.33
CA LEU A 1070 -26.54 -5.46 1.32
C LEU A 1070 -26.97 -6.06 2.67
N GLU A 1071 -28.13 -5.67 3.20
CA GLU A 1071 -28.68 -6.25 4.43
C GLU A 1071 -28.87 -7.77 4.32
N LYS A 1072 -29.40 -8.23 3.17
CA LYS A 1072 -29.52 -9.68 2.89
C LYS A 1072 -28.16 -10.36 2.89
N GLY A 1073 -27.15 -9.78 2.24
CA GLY A 1073 -25.79 -10.31 2.20
C GLY A 1073 -25.20 -10.46 3.60
N VAL A 1074 -25.24 -9.40 4.41
CA VAL A 1074 -24.78 -9.38 5.81
C VAL A 1074 -25.45 -10.47 6.64
N ILE A 1075 -26.77 -10.59 6.59
CA ILE A 1075 -27.52 -11.57 7.39
C ILE A 1075 -27.19 -13.01 6.98
N LEU A 1076 -27.03 -13.28 5.69
CA LEU A 1076 -26.70 -14.63 5.21
C LEU A 1076 -25.27 -15.03 5.56
N GLN A 1077 -24.31 -14.11 5.47
CA GLN A 1077 -22.92 -14.34 5.90
C GLN A 1077 -22.86 -14.65 7.39
N LEU A 1078 -23.45 -13.79 8.23
CA LEU A 1078 -23.49 -14.00 9.68
C LEU A 1078 -24.23 -15.29 10.05
N GLY A 1079 -25.37 -15.58 9.42
CA GLY A 1079 -26.13 -16.80 9.69
C GLY A 1079 -25.31 -18.07 9.43
N THR A 1080 -24.55 -18.08 8.33
CA THR A 1080 -23.67 -19.22 8.02
C THR A 1080 -22.48 -19.28 8.99
N LEU A 1081 -21.85 -18.15 9.32
CA LEU A 1081 -20.78 -18.10 10.32
C LEU A 1081 -21.24 -18.56 11.70
N LEU A 1082 -22.46 -18.25 12.11
CA LEU A 1082 -23.02 -18.76 13.37
C LEU A 1082 -23.10 -20.28 13.39
N THR A 1083 -23.41 -20.92 12.24
CA THR A 1083 -23.35 -22.39 12.14
C THR A 1083 -21.91 -22.91 12.18
N VAL A 1084 -20.93 -22.20 11.64
CA VAL A 1084 -19.50 -22.56 11.76
C VAL A 1084 -19.09 -22.54 13.24
N TYR A 1085 -19.38 -21.45 13.95
CA TYR A 1085 -19.04 -21.33 15.36
C TYR A 1085 -19.81 -22.31 16.24
N HIS A 1086 -21.03 -22.69 15.88
CA HIS A 1086 -21.79 -23.71 16.59
C HIS A 1086 -21.04 -25.04 16.64
N GLU A 1087 -20.56 -25.54 15.50
CA GLU A 1087 -19.77 -26.78 15.42
C GLU A 1087 -18.49 -26.68 16.26
N LEU A 1088 -17.75 -25.57 16.13
CA LEU A 1088 -16.47 -25.39 16.84
C LEU A 1088 -16.63 -25.25 18.36
N VAL A 1089 -17.74 -24.69 18.83
CA VAL A 1089 -18.03 -24.51 20.27
C VAL A 1089 -18.49 -25.81 20.92
N GLN A 1090 -19.02 -26.76 20.14
CA GLN A 1090 -19.33 -28.11 20.61
C GLN A 1090 -18.11 -29.03 20.59
N THR A 1091 -17.10 -28.71 19.79
CA THR A 1091 -15.91 -29.53 19.63
C THR A 1091 -15.04 -29.55 20.91
N ALA A 1092 -14.55 -30.73 21.29
CA ALA A 1092 -13.56 -30.92 22.35
C ALA A 1092 -12.16 -30.45 21.91
N LEU A 1093 -11.97 -29.13 21.85
CA LEU A 1093 -10.70 -28.53 21.40
C LEU A 1093 -9.59 -28.67 22.47
N PRO A 1094 -8.35 -29.01 22.07
CA PRO A 1094 -7.21 -29.03 23.00
C PRO A 1094 -6.94 -27.66 23.63
N ALA A 1095 -6.62 -27.65 24.94
CA ALA A 1095 -6.28 -26.44 25.66
C ALA A 1095 -5.07 -25.71 25.02
N GLY A 1096 -5.15 -24.38 24.93
CA GLY A 1096 -4.11 -23.54 24.35
C GLY A 1096 -4.66 -22.58 23.28
N SER A 1097 -3.86 -22.33 22.22
CA SER A 1097 -4.12 -21.25 21.26
C SER A 1097 -5.44 -21.34 20.49
N CYS A 1098 -5.97 -22.54 20.26
CA CYS A 1098 -7.23 -22.75 19.54
C CYS A 1098 -8.43 -22.25 20.37
N VAL A 1099 -8.45 -22.56 21.67
CA VAL A 1099 -9.46 -22.08 22.61
C VAL A 1099 -9.43 -20.55 22.71
N ASP A 1100 -8.24 -19.97 22.91
CA ASP A 1100 -8.08 -18.50 22.99
C ASP A 1100 -8.56 -17.78 21.74
N THR A 1101 -8.22 -18.32 20.57
CA THR A 1101 -8.59 -17.73 19.27
C THR A 1101 -10.09 -17.87 19.03
N LEU A 1102 -10.69 -19.01 19.40
CA LEU A 1102 -12.13 -19.22 19.30
C LEU A 1102 -12.89 -18.26 20.22
N LEU A 1103 -12.49 -18.12 21.50
CA LEU A 1103 -13.13 -17.18 22.45
C LEU A 1103 -13.06 -15.73 21.97
N ARG A 1104 -11.93 -15.32 21.38
CA ARG A 1104 -11.77 -13.99 20.78
C ARG A 1104 -12.68 -13.80 19.55
N SER A 1105 -12.74 -14.81 18.68
CA SER A 1105 -13.59 -14.80 17.49
C SER A 1105 -15.08 -14.73 17.87
N LEU A 1106 -15.52 -15.50 18.87
CA LEU A 1106 -16.87 -15.44 19.42
C LEU A 1106 -17.21 -14.05 19.97
N SER A 1107 -16.28 -13.45 20.72
CA SER A 1107 -16.44 -12.09 21.26
C SER A 1107 -16.63 -11.07 20.12
N LYS A 1108 -15.84 -11.20 19.05
CA LYS A 1108 -15.94 -10.38 17.83
C LYS A 1108 -17.29 -10.58 17.13
N THR A 1109 -17.77 -11.81 17.00
CA THR A 1109 -19.09 -12.13 16.44
C THR A 1109 -20.21 -11.44 17.20
N TYR A 1110 -20.24 -11.52 18.52
CA TYR A 1110 -21.25 -10.83 19.34
C TYR A 1110 -21.16 -9.30 19.25
N ALA A 1111 -19.95 -8.73 19.15
CA ALA A 1111 -19.77 -7.31 18.93
C ALA A 1111 -20.33 -6.85 17.56
N ILE A 1112 -20.13 -7.63 16.51
CA ILE A 1112 -20.64 -7.35 15.15
C ILE A 1112 -22.16 -7.53 15.09
N LEU A 1113 -22.70 -8.59 15.70
CA LEU A 1113 -24.16 -8.73 15.88
C LEU A 1113 -24.74 -7.52 16.61
N THR A 1114 -24.08 -7.05 17.66
CA THR A 1114 -24.50 -5.84 18.38
C THR A 1114 -24.46 -4.60 17.48
N SER A 1115 -23.45 -4.46 16.62
CA SER A 1115 -23.36 -3.39 15.62
C SER A 1115 -24.55 -3.42 14.65
N LEU A 1116 -24.91 -4.61 14.15
CA LEU A 1116 -26.08 -4.81 13.28
C LEU A 1116 -27.39 -4.44 13.99
N ILE A 1117 -27.55 -4.84 15.26
CA ILE A 1117 -28.73 -4.46 16.05
C ILE A 1117 -28.79 -2.94 16.26
N LYS A 1118 -27.65 -2.27 16.52
CA LYS A 1118 -27.58 -0.80 16.61
C LYS A 1118 -28.00 -0.11 15.30
N HIS A 1119 -27.58 -0.65 14.16
CA HIS A 1119 -28.04 -0.19 12.84
C HIS A 1119 -29.56 -0.25 12.72
N TYR A 1120 -30.18 -1.40 13.02
CA TYR A 1120 -31.65 -1.51 12.98
C TYR A 1120 -32.37 -0.63 14.01
N ILE A 1121 -31.78 -0.39 15.19
CA ILE A 1121 -32.31 0.57 16.16
C ILE A 1121 -32.37 2.00 15.58
N GLN A 1122 -31.39 2.35 14.74
CA GLN A 1122 -31.35 3.64 14.04
C GLN A 1122 -32.34 3.66 12.87
N ALA A 1123 -32.40 2.60 12.05
CA ALA A 1123 -33.35 2.48 10.95
C ALA A 1123 -34.81 2.55 11.43
N CYS A 1124 -35.17 1.86 12.53
CA CYS A 1124 -36.50 1.91 13.13
C CYS A 1124 -36.89 3.29 13.71
N ARG A 1125 -35.96 4.25 13.83
CA ARG A 1125 -36.32 5.65 14.18
C ARG A 1125 -36.82 6.44 12.97
N ASN A 1126 -36.42 6.06 11.75
CA ASN A 1126 -36.58 6.86 10.54
C ASN A 1126 -37.65 6.31 9.58
N THR A 1127 -37.94 5.01 9.60
CA THR A 1127 -38.92 4.34 8.71
C THR A 1127 -39.87 3.41 9.49
N SER A 1128 -41.01 3.04 8.88
CA SER A 1128 -42.06 2.21 9.50
C SER A 1128 -41.49 0.96 10.19
N ASN A 1129 -42.00 0.65 11.39
CA ASN A 1129 -41.53 -0.32 12.40
C ASN A 1129 -41.35 -1.82 11.98
N THR A 1130 -41.12 -2.16 10.72
CA THR A 1130 -41.03 -3.55 10.26
C THR A 1130 -39.60 -4.08 10.30
N ILE A 1131 -39.34 -5.01 11.22
CA ILE A 1131 -38.11 -5.80 11.24
C ILE A 1131 -38.16 -6.85 10.11
N PRO A 1132 -37.11 -7.00 9.28
CA PRO A 1132 -37.05 -8.08 8.29
C PRO A 1132 -37.09 -9.46 8.96
N GLY A 1133 -37.96 -10.37 8.51
CA GLY A 1133 -38.04 -11.73 9.07
C GLY A 1133 -36.74 -12.54 8.98
N ARG A 1134 -35.80 -12.14 8.11
CA ARG A 1134 -34.43 -12.72 8.08
C ARG A 1134 -33.60 -12.35 9.31
N LEU A 1135 -33.74 -11.12 9.81
CA LEU A 1135 -33.07 -10.69 11.04
C LEU A 1135 -33.62 -11.47 12.24
N GLU A 1136 -34.94 -11.66 12.32
CA GLU A 1136 -35.56 -12.45 13.37
C GLU A 1136 -35.05 -13.90 13.39
N LYS A 1137 -34.91 -14.52 12.21
CA LYS A 1137 -34.29 -15.85 12.08
C LYS A 1137 -32.83 -15.86 12.54
N LEU A 1138 -32.04 -14.83 12.23
CA LEU A 1138 -30.66 -14.72 12.68
C LEU A 1138 -30.57 -14.58 14.21
N VAL A 1139 -31.43 -13.76 14.81
CA VAL A 1139 -31.51 -13.60 16.27
C VAL A 1139 -31.89 -14.93 16.91
N LYS A 1140 -32.91 -15.63 16.38
CA LYS A 1140 -33.28 -16.96 16.84
C LYS A 1140 -32.12 -17.95 16.74
N LEU A 1141 -31.37 -17.94 15.64
CA LEU A 1141 -30.21 -18.80 15.44
C LEU A 1141 -29.14 -18.52 16.52
N SER A 1142 -28.80 -17.26 16.76
CA SER A 1142 -27.82 -16.88 17.79
C SER A 1142 -28.25 -17.32 19.20
N GLY A 1143 -29.53 -17.23 19.54
CA GLY A 1143 -30.04 -17.59 20.88
C GLY A 1143 -30.26 -19.07 21.12
N SER A 1144 -30.37 -19.86 20.04
CA SER A 1144 -30.56 -21.31 20.13
C SER A 1144 -29.26 -22.10 19.97
N HIS A 1145 -28.47 -21.78 18.94
CA HIS A 1145 -27.29 -22.57 18.56
C HIS A 1145 -26.00 -22.04 19.18
N LEU A 1146 -25.87 -20.72 19.39
CA LEU A 1146 -24.61 -20.12 19.84
C LEU A 1146 -24.59 -19.86 21.36
N THR A 1147 -25.50 -19.02 21.87
CA THR A 1147 -25.44 -18.55 23.27
C THR A 1147 -25.44 -19.68 24.31
N PRO A 1148 -26.31 -20.70 24.23
CA PRO A 1148 -26.29 -21.81 25.19
C PRO A 1148 -24.99 -22.62 25.12
N GLN A 1149 -24.53 -22.91 23.90
CA GLN A 1149 -23.31 -23.70 23.68
C GLN A 1149 -22.06 -22.96 24.13
N CYS A 1150 -22.02 -21.63 24.00
CA CYS A 1150 -20.92 -20.82 24.53
C CYS A 1150 -20.77 -20.99 26.05
N TYR A 1151 -21.88 -21.06 26.80
CA TYR A 1151 -21.81 -21.29 28.25
C TYR A 1151 -21.35 -22.72 28.60
N SER A 1152 -21.78 -23.72 27.84
CA SER A 1152 -21.29 -25.10 27.98
C SER A 1152 -19.78 -25.16 27.71
N PHE A 1153 -19.32 -24.54 26.62
CA PHE A 1153 -17.90 -24.46 26.25
C PHE A 1153 -17.06 -23.73 27.29
N ILE A 1154 -17.51 -22.59 27.82
CA ILE A 1154 -16.82 -21.89 28.92
C ILE A 1154 -16.63 -22.82 30.13
N THR A 1155 -17.65 -23.61 30.46
CA THR A 1155 -17.60 -24.56 31.58
C THR A 1155 -16.58 -25.66 31.28
N TYR A 1156 -16.57 -26.21 30.06
CA TYR A 1156 -15.57 -27.18 29.62
C TYR A 1156 -14.14 -26.64 29.70
N VAL A 1157 -13.89 -25.41 29.23
CA VAL A 1157 -12.56 -24.77 29.30
C VAL A 1157 -12.09 -24.61 30.75
N GLN A 1158 -12.97 -24.16 31.64
CA GLN A 1158 -12.64 -24.01 33.07
C GLN A 1158 -12.32 -25.35 33.75
N VAL A 1159 -13.03 -26.43 33.39
CA VAL A 1159 -12.80 -27.78 33.93
C VAL A 1159 -11.51 -28.39 33.38
N SER A 1160 -11.28 -28.32 32.07
CA SER A 1160 -10.08 -28.83 31.41
C SER A 1160 -8.80 -28.13 31.87
N GLU A 1161 -8.83 -26.81 32.08
CA GLU A 1161 -7.72 -26.05 32.67
C GLU A 1161 -7.42 -26.52 34.10
N SER A 1162 -8.45 -26.78 34.91
CA SER A 1162 -8.28 -27.27 36.29
C SER A 1162 -7.69 -28.68 36.39
N LEU A 1163 -8.02 -29.56 35.44
CA LEU A 1163 -7.52 -30.94 35.36
C LEU A 1163 -6.06 -30.99 34.88
N SER A 1164 -5.68 -30.17 33.90
CA SER A 1164 -4.28 -30.08 33.44
C SER A 1164 -3.31 -29.63 34.55
N PHE A 1165 -3.80 -28.80 35.49
CA PHE A 1165 -3.05 -28.34 36.67
C PHE A 1165 -2.83 -29.43 37.73
N ALA A 1166 -3.69 -30.46 37.77
CA ALA A 1166 -3.58 -31.58 38.72
C ALA A 1166 -2.50 -32.58 38.29
N GLU A 1167 -2.29 -32.78 36.98
CA GLU A 1167 -1.24 -33.66 36.45
C GLU A 1167 0.16 -33.04 36.57
N GLU A 1168 0.32 -31.73 36.33
CA GLU A 1168 1.64 -31.07 36.43
C GLU A 1168 2.16 -30.99 37.88
N LYS A 1169 1.29 -30.96 38.90
CA LYS A 1169 1.70 -30.97 40.32
C LYS A 1169 2.44 -32.25 40.73
N LYS A 1170 2.37 -33.34 39.97
CA LYS A 1170 3.18 -34.56 40.22
C LYS A 1170 4.62 -34.46 39.69
N LYS A 1171 4.98 -33.45 38.89
CA LYS A 1171 6.36 -33.22 38.41
C LYS A 1171 6.80 -31.77 38.60
N LYS A 1172 7.55 -31.53 39.68
CA LYS A 1172 8.29 -30.31 40.10
C LYS A 1172 7.58 -29.42 41.14
N LYS A 1173 8.02 -29.54 42.40
CA LYS A 1173 7.91 -28.48 43.41
C LYS A 1173 8.91 -27.37 43.08
N LYS A 1174 8.43 -26.22 42.58
CA LYS A 1174 8.87 -24.87 43.01
C LYS A 1174 8.10 -23.74 42.30
N GLU A 1175 7.76 -22.75 43.12
CA GLU A 1175 7.54 -21.32 42.85
C GLU A 1175 6.14 -20.77 42.52
N ALA A 1176 5.84 -19.68 43.23
CA ALA A 1176 4.58 -18.97 43.36
C ALA A 1176 4.32 -17.93 42.24
N GLU A 1177 5.00 -18.03 41.10
CA GLU A 1177 4.73 -17.18 39.92
C GLU A 1177 3.58 -17.69 39.04
N SER A 1178 3.07 -18.90 39.27
CA SER A 1178 2.05 -19.54 38.41
C SER A 1178 0.64 -18.95 38.57
N ALA A 1179 0.30 -18.35 39.72
CA ALA A 1179 -1.02 -17.74 39.95
C ALA A 1179 -1.25 -16.47 39.11
N ALA A 1180 -0.19 -15.73 38.77
CA ALA A 1180 -0.27 -14.55 37.91
C ALA A 1180 -0.42 -14.90 36.42
N LYS A 1181 -0.05 -16.12 36.03
CA LYS A 1181 -0.18 -16.64 34.66
C LYS A 1181 -1.62 -17.07 34.35
N VAL A 1182 -2.28 -17.70 35.33
CA VAL A 1182 -3.70 -18.11 35.28
C VAL A 1182 -4.66 -16.90 35.08
N LEU A 1183 -4.34 -15.73 35.66
CA LEU A 1183 -5.10 -14.48 35.44
C LEU A 1183 -4.84 -13.82 34.07
N ARG A 1184 -3.75 -14.17 33.37
CA ARG A 1184 -3.46 -13.68 32.01
C ARG A 1184 -4.12 -14.56 30.94
N GLU A 1185 -4.17 -15.87 31.16
CA GLU A 1185 -4.73 -16.86 30.22
C GLU A 1185 -6.27 -16.88 30.21
N THR A 1186 -6.95 -16.44 31.29
CA THR A 1186 -8.43 -16.36 31.37
C THR A 1186 -9.05 -15.02 30.91
N LYS A 1187 -8.27 -14.06 30.39
CA LYS A 1187 -8.79 -12.76 29.89
C LYS A 1187 -9.88 -12.81 28.82
N PRO A 1188 -9.93 -13.78 27.87
CA PRO A 1188 -10.94 -13.75 26.81
C PRO A 1188 -12.35 -14.16 27.30
N ILE A 1189 -12.47 -14.92 28.39
CA ILE A 1189 -13.78 -15.37 28.90
C ILE A 1189 -14.64 -14.20 29.42
N PRO A 1190 -14.14 -13.28 30.28
CA PRO A 1190 -14.90 -12.09 30.68
C PRO A 1190 -15.30 -11.20 29.50
N ASN A 1191 -14.45 -11.08 28.49
CA ASN A 1191 -14.75 -10.30 27.28
C ASN A 1191 -15.90 -10.91 26.47
N LEU A 1192 -15.94 -12.25 26.35
CA LEU A 1192 -17.03 -12.95 25.69
C LEU A 1192 -18.34 -12.76 26.45
N ILE A 1193 -18.34 -12.95 27.77
CA ILE A 1193 -19.52 -12.74 28.62
C ILE A 1193 -20.03 -11.30 28.47
N PHE A 1194 -19.13 -10.32 28.55
CA PHE A 1194 -19.49 -8.91 28.34
C PHE A 1194 -20.09 -8.65 26.95
N ALA A 1195 -19.53 -9.25 25.90
CA ALA A 1195 -20.05 -9.11 24.54
C ALA A 1195 -21.47 -9.70 24.39
N ILE A 1196 -21.74 -10.85 25.02
CA ILE A 1196 -23.07 -11.47 25.08
C ILE A 1196 -24.05 -10.55 25.82
N GLU A 1197 -23.68 -10.04 27.00
CA GLU A 1197 -24.51 -9.13 27.79
C GLU A 1197 -24.82 -7.82 27.03
N GLN A 1198 -23.85 -7.26 26.30
CA GLN A 1198 -24.09 -6.09 25.45
C GLN A 1198 -25.07 -6.43 24.32
N TYR A 1199 -24.92 -7.58 23.67
CA TYR A 1199 -25.83 -8.00 22.61
C TYR A 1199 -27.28 -8.14 23.12
N GLU A 1200 -27.49 -8.83 24.24
CA GLU A 1200 -28.79 -8.96 24.89
C GLU A 1200 -29.39 -7.60 25.26
N LYS A 1201 -28.57 -6.69 25.83
CA LYS A 1201 -28.99 -5.32 26.18
C LYS A 1201 -29.53 -4.55 24.97
N PHE A 1202 -28.83 -4.60 23.83
CA PHE A 1202 -29.28 -3.90 22.62
C PHE A 1202 -30.47 -4.60 21.94
N LEU A 1203 -30.59 -5.93 22.03
CA LEU A 1203 -31.79 -6.66 21.59
C LEU A 1203 -33.04 -6.27 22.38
N ILE A 1204 -32.93 -6.08 23.69
CA ILE A 1204 -34.02 -5.57 24.53
C ILE A 1204 -34.47 -4.18 24.04
N HIS A 1205 -33.50 -3.31 23.72
CA HIS A 1205 -33.80 -1.97 23.22
C HIS A 1205 -34.47 -1.98 21.85
N LEU A 1206 -34.02 -2.85 20.94
CA LEU A 1206 -34.65 -3.05 19.64
C LEU A 1206 -36.07 -3.60 19.79
N SER A 1207 -36.27 -4.63 20.62
CA SER A 1207 -37.59 -5.26 20.85
C SER A 1207 -38.62 -4.25 21.39
N LYS A 1208 -38.21 -3.39 22.31
CA LYS A 1208 -39.05 -2.32 22.86
C LYS A 1208 -39.47 -1.30 21.79
N LYS A 1209 -38.57 -0.99 20.85
CA LYS A 1209 -38.83 -0.01 19.78
C LYS A 1209 -39.64 -0.57 18.62
N SER A 1210 -39.33 -1.79 18.18
CA SER A 1210 -39.99 -2.43 17.04
C SER A 1210 -41.34 -3.05 17.38
N LYS A 1211 -41.63 -3.24 18.67
CA LYS A 1211 -42.79 -4.00 19.20
C LYS A 1211 -42.78 -5.49 18.87
N VAL A 1212 -41.70 -6.02 18.28
CA VAL A 1212 -41.49 -7.46 18.08
C VAL A 1212 -40.68 -8.00 19.25
N ASN A 1213 -41.18 -9.03 19.94
CA ASN A 1213 -40.48 -9.61 21.08
C ASN A 1213 -39.34 -10.54 20.64
N LEU A 1214 -38.18 -9.98 20.27
CA LEU A 1214 -37.01 -10.78 19.86
C LEU A 1214 -36.37 -11.55 21.02
N MET A 1215 -36.56 -11.07 22.25
CA MET A 1215 -36.04 -11.73 23.46
C MET A 1215 -36.70 -13.08 23.75
N GLN A 1216 -37.84 -13.40 23.13
CA GLN A 1216 -38.47 -14.74 23.28
C GLN A 1216 -37.56 -15.88 22.82
N TYR A 1217 -36.58 -15.59 21.96
CA TYR A 1217 -35.62 -16.56 21.45
C TYR A 1217 -34.33 -16.64 22.27
N MET A 1218 -34.17 -15.79 23.29
CA MET A 1218 -33.02 -15.77 24.20
C MET A 1218 -33.46 -16.25 25.57
N LYS A 1219 -32.80 -17.28 26.10
CA LYS A 1219 -32.95 -17.61 27.53
C LYS A 1219 -32.12 -16.60 28.32
N LEU A 1220 -32.73 -15.91 29.30
CA LEU A 1220 -32.03 -14.96 30.17
C LEU A 1220 -30.81 -15.66 30.80
N SER A 1221 -29.64 -15.06 30.63
CA SER A 1221 -28.36 -15.54 31.12
C SER A 1221 -28.35 -15.66 32.66
N THR A 1222 -28.42 -16.89 33.17
CA THR A 1222 -28.18 -17.24 34.59
C THR A 1222 -26.68 -17.40 34.86
N SER A 1223 -25.89 -16.38 34.54
CA SER A 1223 -24.44 -16.33 34.77
C SER A 1223 -24.06 -15.78 36.15
N ARG A 1224 -25.02 -15.22 36.90
CA ARG A 1224 -24.84 -14.72 38.28
C ARG A 1224 -25.48 -15.60 39.36
N ASP A 1225 -25.93 -16.80 39.01
CA ASP A 1225 -26.36 -17.79 40.01
C ASP A 1225 -25.16 -18.61 40.50
N PHE A 1226 -25.10 -18.87 41.81
CA PHE A 1226 -24.13 -19.77 42.42
C PHE A 1226 -24.28 -21.18 41.83
N ARG A 1227 -23.45 -21.54 40.85
CA ARG A 1227 -23.37 -22.90 40.34
C ARG A 1227 -22.46 -23.72 41.26
N ILE A 1228 -23.06 -24.51 42.15
CA ILE A 1228 -22.35 -25.56 42.88
C ILE A 1228 -22.12 -26.70 41.87
N ASN A 1229 -20.85 -26.95 41.52
CA ASN A 1229 -20.49 -27.97 40.55
C ASN A 1229 -20.65 -29.37 41.18
N ALA A 1230 -21.83 -29.97 41.04
CA ALA A 1230 -22.18 -31.23 41.71
C ALA A 1230 -21.25 -32.38 41.32
N SER A 1231 -20.65 -32.38 40.12
CA SER A 1231 -19.65 -33.37 39.71
C SER A 1231 -18.33 -33.24 40.47
N MET A 1232 -17.87 -32.01 40.70
CA MET A 1232 -16.66 -31.72 41.48
C MET A 1232 -16.88 -31.96 42.97
N LEU A 1233 -18.09 -31.67 43.47
CA LEU A 1233 -18.53 -32.03 44.82
C LEU A 1233 -18.63 -33.55 44.99
N ASN A 1234 -19.18 -34.26 44.00
CA ASN A 1234 -19.29 -35.72 44.03
C ASN A 1234 -17.94 -36.41 43.88
N SER A 1235 -17.00 -35.87 43.08
CA SER A 1235 -15.64 -36.41 42.97
C SER A 1235 -14.84 -36.18 44.25
N THR A 1236 -14.95 -35.01 44.89
CA THR A 1236 -14.33 -34.78 46.21
C THR A 1236 -15.01 -35.56 47.33
N LEU A 1237 -16.33 -35.79 47.26
CA LEU A 1237 -17.05 -36.68 48.18
C LEU A 1237 -16.68 -38.16 47.96
N GLN A 1238 -16.37 -38.58 46.72
CA GLN A 1238 -15.88 -39.93 46.39
C GLN A 1238 -14.42 -40.14 46.80
N GLU A 1239 -13.57 -39.13 46.65
CA GLU A 1239 -12.19 -39.14 47.16
C GLU A 1239 -12.16 -39.17 48.70
N HIS A 1240 -13.10 -38.49 49.38
CA HIS A 1240 -13.21 -38.55 50.85
C HIS A 1240 -13.90 -39.81 51.40
N SER A 1241 -14.66 -40.55 50.59
CA SER A 1241 -15.33 -41.80 51.01
C SER A 1241 -14.51 -43.07 50.75
N THR A 1242 -13.34 -42.95 50.10
CA THR A 1242 -12.45 -44.08 49.79
C THR A 1242 -11.26 -44.23 50.75
N GLU A 1243 -11.03 -43.30 51.69
CA GLU A 1243 -9.93 -43.40 52.68
C GLU A 1243 -10.37 -43.78 54.12
N GLY A 1244 -11.62 -44.21 54.34
CA GLY A 1244 -12.18 -44.35 55.70
C GLY A 1244 -13.08 -45.55 55.98
N ALA A 1245 -12.75 -46.76 55.50
CA ALA A 1245 -13.46 -47.98 55.91
C ALA A 1245 -12.63 -49.28 55.77
N GLU A 1246 -11.66 -49.48 56.66
CA GLU A 1246 -11.32 -50.81 57.18
C GLU A 1246 -11.22 -50.71 58.70
N ASN A 1247 -12.27 -51.16 59.40
CA ASN A 1247 -12.27 -51.90 60.67
C ASN A 1247 -13.66 -51.82 61.35
N GLU A 1248 -14.48 -52.83 61.04
CA GLU A 1248 -15.58 -53.36 61.87
C GLU A 1248 -15.05 -53.98 63.20
N PRO A 1249 -15.87 -54.49 64.17
CA PRO A 1249 -17.32 -54.77 64.13
C PRO A 1249 -18.15 -54.42 65.41
N ASP A 1250 -19.46 -54.69 65.28
CA ASP A 1250 -20.46 -55.18 66.25
C ASP A 1250 -20.93 -54.30 67.44
N ASN A 1251 -22.22 -53.91 67.41
CA ASN A 1251 -23.26 -54.58 68.23
C ASN A 1251 -24.70 -54.20 67.84
N ASP A 1252 -25.58 -55.14 68.14
CA ASP A 1252 -27.00 -55.32 67.82
C ASP A 1252 -28.02 -54.26 68.35
N GLN A 1253 -29.08 -54.09 67.54
CA GLN A 1253 -30.53 -54.07 67.87
C GLN A 1253 -31.28 -52.89 68.54
N VAL A 1254 -32.28 -52.42 67.75
CA VAL A 1254 -33.72 -52.16 68.05
C VAL A 1254 -34.20 -50.74 68.46
N ARG A 1255 -34.86 -50.11 67.46
CA ARG A 1255 -36.10 -49.28 67.44
C ARG A 1255 -36.63 -48.68 68.77
N THR A 1256 -37.02 -47.39 68.74
CA THR A 1256 -38.44 -46.93 68.61
C THR A 1256 -38.65 -45.40 68.77
N HIS A 1257 -39.77 -44.93 68.21
CA HIS A 1257 -40.59 -43.73 68.54
C HIS A 1257 -40.45 -42.40 67.75
N LEU A 1258 -41.21 -42.33 66.65
CA LEU A 1258 -42.29 -41.38 66.30
C LEU A 1258 -42.37 -39.97 66.93
N ALA A 1259 -42.39 -38.98 66.03
CA ALA A 1259 -43.32 -37.84 65.89
C ALA A 1259 -43.52 -36.84 67.06
N ALA A 1260 -43.33 -35.54 66.78
CA ALA A 1260 -44.43 -34.58 66.63
C ALA A 1260 -43.98 -33.09 66.56
N PHE A 1261 -44.89 -32.30 65.99
CA PHE A 1261 -45.19 -30.88 66.23
C PHE A 1261 -44.63 -29.77 65.32
N THR A 1262 -45.64 -29.00 64.92
CA THR A 1262 -45.78 -27.82 64.07
C THR A 1262 -45.50 -26.50 64.81
N ASN A 1263 -45.39 -25.45 64.00
CA ASN A 1263 -45.53 -24.01 64.29
C ASN A 1263 -44.42 -23.31 65.09
N SER A 1264 -43.74 -22.35 64.46
CA SER A 1264 -44.03 -20.91 64.56
C SER A 1264 -42.83 -20.03 64.15
N PHE A 1265 -43.14 -18.77 63.81
CA PHE A 1265 -42.26 -17.60 63.61
C PHE A 1265 -41.76 -17.25 62.20
N THR A 1266 -42.53 -16.37 61.56
CA THR A 1266 -42.01 -15.14 60.89
C THR A 1266 -41.93 -14.01 61.95
N PRO A 1267 -41.44 -12.76 61.67
CA PRO A 1267 -40.81 -12.19 60.46
C PRO A 1267 -39.54 -11.36 60.77
N LEU A 1268 -38.86 -10.83 59.73
CA LEU A 1268 -38.48 -9.39 59.58
C LEU A 1268 -37.33 -9.24 58.57
N LEU A 1269 -37.59 -8.60 57.43
CA LEU A 1269 -36.89 -7.39 56.97
C LEU A 1269 -37.38 -7.00 55.58
N ARG A 1270 -37.92 -5.79 55.48
CA ARG A 1270 -38.23 -5.04 54.26
C ARG A 1270 -37.57 -3.64 54.42
N PRO A 1271 -37.51 -2.80 53.37
CA PRO A 1271 -36.26 -2.37 52.75
C PRO A 1271 -36.03 -0.85 52.91
N THR A 1272 -34.85 -0.34 52.55
CA THR A 1272 -34.69 1.09 52.20
C THR A 1272 -33.51 1.32 51.26
N ALA A 1273 -33.67 2.35 50.45
CA ALA A 1273 -32.96 2.67 49.23
C ALA A 1273 -31.75 3.62 49.41
N CYS A 1274 -30.86 3.66 48.40
CA CYS A 1274 -30.17 4.84 47.81
C CYS A 1274 -28.94 4.36 46.99
N ARG A 1275 -28.85 4.62 45.67
CA ARG A 1275 -28.42 5.84 44.94
C ARG A 1275 -26.89 5.98 44.77
N TYR A 1276 -26.48 6.05 43.49
CA TYR A 1276 -25.28 6.63 42.86
C TYR A 1276 -23.87 6.11 43.23
N MET A 1277 -23.17 5.50 42.26
CA MET A 1277 -22.30 6.17 41.29
C MET A 1277 -22.15 5.32 40.03
#